data_AF-A0A1J4JZY0-F1
#
_entry.id   AF-A0A1J4JZY0-F1
#
_cell.length_a   1.000
_cell.length_b   1.000
_cell.length_c   1.000
_cell.angle_alpha   90.00
_cell.angle_beta   90.00
_cell.angle_gamma   90.00
#
_symmetry.space_group_name_H-M   'P 1'
#
loop_
_entity.id
_entity.type
_entity.pdbx_description
1 polymer ?
#
loop_
_entity_poly.entity_id
_entity_poly.type
_entity_poly.pdbx_seq_one_letter_code
_entity_poly.pdbx_strand_id
1 'polypeptide(L)'
;MAMKSTVESSIMSRSQSSTATSVTDYLIRFLCYTIITVLIVVIFLCVLAYFKRSRRLQTPLVYFTRFFIELVIIIVILPTGQLAGELFSIFFESEKRNATNIVFFVLSLIWFLILEVLCNITSSLIYSSAYLSVSPFSSFDPKPFINMAIGNPIFNFLSLVLSHFNSWLQHPLVVIHMIYTAFLAVKFARLPFIKLNINIIFLGVAFWQECLDVMYLIGLLFKNPNQIACSVMIPAFLILGIVASVIFFKIKLKKIRKDLIFHNEEEEVIQEKEKCDRLESIKLDRNYNKMVTYMNYVVMNHKMKFYEVPMFRYILKCFPSTECLCYLMRIAAFLPPMTSSLAAMIREASKRHDLKLRNKFLLFQLQKIRILRQTSSSEIALKSLKELKTETKDLETIVLNFWHQTSLNVSDNYALYLKIQKLKSKWDESLIHFPNSCNFNEEYCTFLIECCTSFSNAIKIQNKINMIESGFNFSVDNCYRQFIRNFPEYVKLKILDLKGQKVKQQVSRASKSAESNQSSSSRSTISSSQSSEMDIALQEEIGKTMLTNARIRISMENALKNRKADKNTPMIVVAMILILVGVVIFCFIYISFNSYFDQRPETTTRITYINTCRLSMFTAAYSLLMEFSNNTNIMTITNDVDKLQKLDGGYDEYIGEGSSWAQHASDFNVEAANMYVTFVSNIADFASTGENVRKFAVDLFAESTPFLYCSMYGDPATKTSYQNMQTITLYLIFVTSQAVGNTNFSNWFFSNQNFCIITENFHLVADSFNDLMSSISLVASEGQEGAAKELGILELVFPIFYVVFTMAIFLLVSILYVKEVLMFQNMILHQPQEIINEATRPLKKSGSNDEVKDGRSDLKASINIPVLFSIVFACVTVAIALVLFFHLQKIDYYNTWFDFLSMWSSDSRIRKSFIIQIIYRLFLVALSEYPMLSASKYVNHTELISEILSDSDLLDEKTTNIFTESGGTPSIAGLDDVIDEVSLLETCEPNLSQPSFHENYKCASTQALISFFINQITNALNIREGDELIDSQTLADIFHLATHHLVPKLLAIDAQINTVINRFNTDFKNIHIVFFVVEIILAVVSLLICFIYILALNKCYEIAMLYLRRISPISVVSDKKLINYILSIKKSSDTAQMSLDKNVIHHWSSCVICTDNNGTVDSINPAVTDVFGYKPEQLLGQPLLTVIKETEQNDLMNQMKLMKNKQSPSNYTSHCICISDSDMQIPCELQLLAMFDSDSVTSELTSFVSIFSDENEL
;
A
#
# COMPACT_ATOMS: atom_id res chain seq x y z
N MET A 1 -48.21 12.71 25.26
CA MET A 1 -48.04 11.70 24.18
C MET A 1 -47.43 12.33 22.92
N ALA A 2 -47.73 13.59 22.56
CA ALA A 2 -47.04 14.34 21.49
C ALA A 2 -45.65 14.93 21.86
N MET A 3 -45.29 14.92 23.16
CA MET A 3 -43.95 15.32 23.63
C MET A 3 -42.98 14.13 23.79
N LYS A 4 -43.44 12.92 23.45
CA LYS A 4 -42.65 11.69 23.50
C LYS A 4 -42.05 11.35 22.12
N SER A 5 -42.74 11.71 21.03
CA SER A 5 -42.23 11.59 19.65
C SER A 5 -41.15 12.62 19.30
N THR A 6 -41.21 13.82 19.89
CA THR A 6 -40.23 14.90 19.66
C THR A 6 -38.93 14.72 20.45
N VAL A 7 -38.96 13.96 21.55
CA VAL A 7 -37.75 13.63 22.31
C VAL A 7 -37.06 12.38 21.73
N GLU A 8 -37.83 11.40 21.23
CA GLU A 8 -37.29 10.25 20.48
C GLU A 8 -36.66 10.68 19.14
N SER A 9 -37.21 11.68 18.44
CA SER A 9 -36.59 12.22 17.22
C SER A 9 -35.30 13.03 17.49
N SER A 10 -35.23 13.75 18.62
CA SER A 10 -34.03 14.52 19.01
C SER A 10 -32.87 13.65 19.55
N ILE A 11 -33.18 12.45 20.05
CA ILE A 11 -32.18 11.49 20.51
C ILE A 11 -31.71 10.60 19.34
N MET A 12 -32.59 10.28 18.38
CA MET A 12 -32.17 9.68 17.11
C MET A 12 -31.30 10.62 16.27
N SER A 13 -31.61 11.92 16.20
CA SER A 13 -30.82 12.87 15.40
C SER A 13 -29.41 13.12 15.95
N ARG A 14 -29.17 12.94 17.25
CA ARG A 14 -27.85 13.15 17.87
C ARG A 14 -27.00 11.90 18.03
N SER A 15 -27.57 10.70 17.97
CA SER A 15 -26.80 9.48 17.69
C SER A 15 -26.54 9.28 16.20
N GLN A 16 -27.36 9.90 15.33
CA GLN A 16 -27.10 9.99 13.89
C GLN A 16 -26.11 11.10 13.51
N SER A 17 -25.88 12.11 14.35
CA SER A 17 -24.94 13.21 14.06
C SER A 17 -23.45 12.83 14.15
N SER A 18 -23.10 11.59 14.52
CA SER A 18 -21.75 11.04 14.31
C SER A 18 -21.70 9.94 13.24
N THR A 19 -22.81 9.69 12.54
CA THR A 19 -22.94 8.69 11.47
C THR A 19 -23.52 9.29 10.19
N ALA A 20 -23.32 10.59 9.96
CA ALA A 20 -23.32 11.18 8.62
C ALA A 20 -21.92 11.00 7.99
N THR A 21 -21.36 9.80 8.10
CA THR A 21 -20.23 9.41 7.27
C THR A 21 -20.81 9.02 5.92
N SER A 22 -20.45 9.77 4.88
CA SER A 22 -20.85 9.53 3.50
C SER A 22 -20.62 8.06 3.12
N VAL A 23 -21.39 7.53 2.16
CA VAL A 23 -21.19 6.17 1.60
C VAL A 23 -19.71 5.94 1.21
N THR A 24 -19.00 7.00 0.84
CA THR A 24 -17.57 7.02 0.57
C THR A 24 -16.68 6.64 1.76
N ASP A 25 -17.01 7.04 2.99
CA ASP A 25 -16.23 6.70 4.19
C ASP A 25 -16.33 5.21 4.53
N TYR A 26 -17.53 4.63 4.40
CA TYR A 26 -17.73 3.19 4.56
C TYR A 26 -17.00 2.40 3.48
N LEU A 27 -17.01 2.90 2.24
CA LEU A 27 -16.25 2.31 1.14
C LEU A 27 -14.75 2.35 1.42
N ILE A 28 -14.21 3.48 1.89
CA ILE A 28 -12.78 3.60 2.25
C ILE A 28 -12.42 2.63 3.38
N ARG A 29 -13.21 2.59 4.47
CA ARG A 29 -12.96 1.67 5.60
C ARG A 29 -13.04 0.20 5.16
N PHE A 30 -14.04 -0.15 4.35
CA PHE A 30 -14.18 -1.48 3.77
C PHE A 30 -12.96 -1.83 2.90
N LEU A 31 -12.54 -0.93 2.01
CA LEU A 31 -11.40 -1.14 1.11
C LEU A 31 -10.09 -1.29 1.90
N CYS A 32 -9.87 -0.48 2.94
CA CYS A 32 -8.73 -0.64 3.83
C CYS A 32 -8.72 -2.00 4.55
N TYR A 33 -9.84 -2.42 5.15
CA TYR A 33 -9.88 -3.70 5.86
C TYR A 33 -9.80 -4.91 4.93
N THR A 34 -10.41 -4.83 3.75
CA THR A 34 -10.28 -5.88 2.72
C THR A 34 -8.85 -5.98 2.21
N ILE A 35 -8.15 -4.87 1.97
CA ILE A 35 -6.71 -4.89 1.63
C ILE A 35 -5.92 -5.58 2.74
N ILE A 36 -6.16 -5.23 4.01
CA ILE A 36 -5.41 -5.80 5.13
C ILE A 36 -5.71 -7.30 5.29
N THR A 37 -6.97 -7.74 5.18
CA THR A 37 -7.33 -9.15 5.28
C THR A 37 -6.79 -9.96 4.11
N VAL A 38 -6.92 -9.46 2.88
CA VAL A 38 -6.34 -10.09 1.68
C VAL A 38 -4.83 -10.16 1.81
N LEU A 39 -4.16 -9.10 2.28
CA LEU A 39 -2.72 -9.11 2.50
C LEU A 39 -2.30 -10.16 3.54
N ILE A 40 -3.04 -10.32 4.65
CA ILE A 40 -2.78 -11.39 5.64
C ILE A 40 -2.92 -12.78 5.01
N VAL A 41 -3.99 -13.02 4.24
CA VAL A 41 -4.24 -14.30 3.57
C VAL A 41 -3.20 -14.58 2.49
N VAL A 42 -2.86 -13.57 1.66
CA VAL A 42 -1.83 -13.66 0.62
C VAL A 42 -0.47 -13.91 1.24
N ILE A 43 -0.08 -13.20 2.31
CA ILE A 43 1.17 -13.49 3.03
C ILE A 43 1.16 -14.94 3.51
N PHE A 44 0.07 -15.43 4.09
CA PHE A 44 -0.03 -16.81 4.55
C PHE A 44 0.10 -17.82 3.40
N LEU A 45 -0.59 -17.59 2.27
CA LEU A 45 -0.50 -18.42 1.06
C LEU A 45 0.88 -18.35 0.41
N CYS A 46 1.49 -17.17 0.32
CA CYS A 46 2.85 -16.97 -0.18
C CYS A 46 3.86 -17.69 0.69
N VAL A 47 3.70 -17.68 2.01
CA VAL A 47 4.57 -18.39 2.96
C VAL A 47 4.38 -19.89 2.84
N LEU A 48 3.15 -20.37 2.67
CA LEU A 48 2.87 -21.79 2.42
C LEU A 48 3.41 -22.24 1.06
N ALA A 49 3.24 -21.45 0.01
CA ALA A 49 3.76 -21.73 -1.33
C ALA A 49 5.30 -21.70 -1.34
N TYR A 50 5.89 -20.71 -0.66
CA TYR A 50 7.32 -20.61 -0.44
C TYR A 50 7.81 -21.84 0.32
N PHE A 51 7.18 -22.20 1.45
CA PHE A 51 7.53 -23.38 2.23
C PHE A 51 7.39 -24.68 1.43
N LYS A 52 6.34 -24.83 0.61
CA LYS A 52 6.15 -26.00 -0.26
C LYS A 52 7.28 -26.10 -1.30
N ARG A 53 7.77 -24.97 -1.81
CA ARG A 53 8.80 -24.88 -2.85
C ARG A 53 10.23 -24.97 -2.31
N SER A 54 10.56 -24.18 -1.30
CA SER A 54 11.92 -24.04 -0.74
C SER A 54 12.16 -24.94 0.47
N ARG A 55 11.11 -25.44 1.13
CA ARG A 55 11.16 -26.19 2.41
C ARG A 55 11.86 -25.47 3.57
N ARG A 56 12.26 -24.21 3.39
CA ARG A 56 12.90 -23.38 4.41
C ARG A 56 12.22 -22.03 4.46
N LEU A 57 11.92 -21.58 5.67
CA LEU A 57 11.49 -20.19 5.89
C LEU A 57 12.73 -19.35 6.17
N GLN A 58 12.88 -18.23 5.46
CA GLN A 58 13.91 -17.25 5.78
C GLN A 58 13.59 -16.57 7.11
N THR A 59 14.58 -16.37 7.96
CA THR A 59 14.39 -15.81 9.31
C THR A 59 13.67 -14.44 9.31
N PRO A 60 14.00 -13.48 8.42
CA PRO A 60 13.28 -12.20 8.33
C PRO A 60 11.81 -12.38 7.96
N LEU A 61 11.52 -13.29 7.02
CA LEU A 61 10.16 -13.61 6.60
C LEU A 61 9.35 -14.20 7.77
N VAL A 62 9.97 -15.00 8.64
CA VAL A 62 9.32 -15.53 9.85
C VAL A 62 9.02 -14.43 10.87
N TYR A 63 9.93 -13.48 11.07
CA TYR A 63 9.65 -12.35 11.96
C TYR A 63 8.52 -11.47 11.41
N PHE A 64 8.54 -11.22 10.09
CA PHE A 64 7.50 -10.47 9.40
C PHE A 64 6.14 -11.16 9.53
N THR A 65 6.04 -12.46 9.21
CA THR A 65 4.78 -13.20 9.33
C THR A 65 4.29 -13.29 10.78
N ARG A 66 5.20 -13.44 11.73
CA ARG A 66 4.88 -13.43 13.16
C ARG A 66 4.27 -12.09 13.59
N PHE A 67 4.78 -10.96 13.08
CA PHE A 67 4.21 -9.65 13.37
C PHE A 67 2.76 -9.54 12.86
N PHE A 68 2.49 -9.95 11.62
CA PHE A 68 1.13 -9.93 11.07
C PHE A 68 0.18 -10.86 11.82
N ILE A 69 0.64 -12.07 12.15
CA ILE A 69 -0.19 -13.08 12.80
C ILE A 69 -0.46 -12.74 14.28
N GLU A 70 0.55 -12.31 15.04
CA GLU A 70 0.40 -12.06 16.47
C GLU A 70 -0.22 -10.69 16.78
N LEU A 71 0.10 -9.64 16.00
CA LEU A 71 -0.24 -8.25 16.35
C LEU A 71 -1.34 -7.68 15.44
N VAL A 72 -1.16 -7.76 14.12
CA VAL A 72 -2.11 -7.15 13.16
C VAL A 72 -3.49 -7.80 13.24
N ILE A 73 -3.57 -9.13 13.32
CA ILE A 73 -4.87 -9.83 13.44
C ILE A 73 -5.65 -9.36 14.68
N ILE A 74 -4.97 -9.22 15.84
CA ILE A 74 -5.62 -8.81 17.10
C ILE A 74 -6.12 -7.36 17.03
N ILE A 75 -5.41 -6.47 16.32
CA ILE A 75 -5.83 -5.07 16.15
C ILE A 75 -7.00 -4.96 15.17
N VAL A 76 -7.00 -5.74 14.08
CA VAL A 76 -7.96 -5.61 12.97
C VAL A 76 -9.29 -6.33 13.25
N ILE A 77 -9.31 -7.34 14.12
CA ILE A 77 -10.54 -8.09 14.42
C ILE A 77 -11.64 -7.24 15.08
N LEU A 78 -11.26 -6.28 15.93
CA LEU A 78 -12.21 -5.38 16.61
C LEU A 78 -12.92 -4.41 15.63
N PRO A 79 -12.20 -3.63 14.79
CA PRO A 79 -12.84 -2.70 13.86
C PRO A 79 -13.58 -3.42 12.71
N THR A 80 -13.16 -4.61 12.30
CA THR A 80 -13.90 -5.39 11.29
C THR A 80 -15.23 -5.91 11.82
N GLY A 81 -15.29 -6.32 13.10
CA GLY A 81 -16.55 -6.64 13.77
C GLY A 81 -17.49 -5.43 13.87
N GLN A 82 -16.95 -4.25 14.15
CA GLN A 82 -17.73 -3.00 14.17
C GLN A 82 -18.29 -2.64 12.79
N LEU A 83 -17.44 -2.66 11.74
CA LEU A 83 -17.86 -2.35 10.38
C LEU A 83 -18.93 -3.33 9.87
N ALA A 84 -18.81 -4.62 10.18
CA ALA A 84 -19.85 -5.59 9.86
C ALA A 84 -21.19 -5.28 10.56
N GLY A 85 -21.15 -4.77 11.79
CA GLY A 85 -22.32 -4.32 12.53
C GLY A 85 -22.96 -3.04 11.98
N GLU A 86 -22.15 -2.06 11.60
CA GLU A 86 -22.60 -0.81 10.97
C GLU A 86 -23.23 -1.07 9.58
N LEU A 87 -22.59 -1.90 8.76
CA LEU A 87 -23.15 -2.29 7.46
C LEU A 87 -24.46 -3.10 7.60
N PHE A 88 -24.61 -3.86 8.68
CA PHE A 88 -25.87 -4.53 9.00
C PHE A 88 -26.99 -3.52 9.29
N SER A 89 -26.71 -2.45 10.06
CA SER A 89 -27.72 -1.40 10.28
C SER A 89 -28.13 -0.68 8.99
N ILE A 90 -27.19 -0.41 8.09
CA ILE A 90 -27.46 0.24 6.80
C ILE A 90 -28.29 -0.67 5.86
N PHE A 91 -28.14 -1.99 5.95
CA PHE A 91 -28.91 -2.94 5.13
C PHE A 91 -30.43 -2.86 5.37
N PHE A 92 -30.86 -2.46 6.56
CA PHE A 92 -32.29 -2.39 6.94
C PHE A 92 -32.91 -0.98 6.79
N GLU A 93 -32.14 0.07 6.48
CA GLU A 93 -32.69 1.39 6.11
C GLU A 93 -33.15 1.41 4.64
N SER A 94 -34.43 1.72 4.40
CA SER A 94 -35.08 1.61 3.08
C SER A 94 -34.53 2.55 2.01
N GLU A 95 -33.93 3.68 2.39
CA GLU A 95 -33.44 4.72 1.45
C GLU A 95 -32.03 4.44 0.88
N LYS A 96 -31.27 3.47 1.41
CA LYS A 96 -29.85 3.24 1.03
C LYS A 96 -29.58 1.80 0.56
N ARG A 97 -30.61 1.12 0.08
CA ARG A 97 -30.57 -0.30 -0.27
C ARG A 97 -29.92 -0.54 -1.64
N ASN A 98 -28.63 -0.24 -1.73
CA ASN A 98 -27.82 -0.52 -2.92
C ASN A 98 -27.30 -1.96 -2.90
N ALA A 99 -27.30 -2.63 -4.06
CA ALA A 99 -26.75 -3.98 -4.21
C ALA A 99 -25.28 -4.06 -3.75
N THR A 100 -24.53 -2.96 -3.86
CA THR A 100 -23.15 -2.81 -3.38
C THR A 100 -23.03 -2.95 -1.85
N ASN A 101 -23.95 -2.38 -1.08
CA ASN A 101 -23.95 -2.45 0.38
C ASN A 101 -24.20 -3.88 0.88
N ILE A 102 -25.05 -4.64 0.18
CA ILE A 102 -25.31 -6.07 0.47
C ILE A 102 -24.03 -6.89 0.28
N VAL A 103 -23.34 -6.67 -0.83
CA VAL A 103 -22.07 -7.35 -1.13
C VAL A 103 -20.99 -6.98 -0.10
N PHE A 104 -20.89 -5.71 0.30
CA PHE A 104 -19.95 -5.26 1.34
C PHE A 104 -20.23 -5.87 2.70
N PHE A 105 -21.50 -6.00 3.10
CA PHE A 105 -21.88 -6.66 4.34
C PHE A 105 -21.46 -8.14 4.35
N VAL A 106 -21.84 -8.90 3.31
CA VAL A 106 -21.52 -10.33 3.22
C VAL A 106 -20.01 -10.56 3.22
N LEU A 107 -19.26 -9.77 2.45
CA LEU A 107 -17.80 -9.85 2.43
C LEU A 107 -17.18 -9.49 3.79
N SER A 108 -17.65 -8.44 4.45
CA SER A 108 -17.17 -8.03 5.78
C SER A 108 -17.40 -9.10 6.84
N LEU A 109 -18.56 -9.78 6.80
CA LEU A 109 -18.88 -10.88 7.70
C LEU A 109 -17.97 -12.09 7.44
N ILE A 110 -17.69 -12.42 6.18
CA ILE A 110 -16.73 -13.46 5.81
C ILE A 110 -15.33 -13.10 6.33
N TRP A 111 -14.89 -11.84 6.19
CA TRP A 111 -13.58 -11.39 6.69
C TRP A 111 -13.48 -11.48 8.20
N PHE A 112 -14.53 -11.07 8.92
CA PHE A 112 -14.60 -11.17 10.37
C PHE A 112 -14.46 -12.62 10.83
N LEU A 113 -15.21 -13.56 10.25
CA LEU A 113 -15.12 -14.99 10.57
C LEU A 113 -13.74 -15.59 10.27
N ILE A 114 -13.14 -15.23 9.12
CA ILE A 114 -11.80 -15.70 8.75
C ILE A 114 -10.76 -15.22 9.78
N LEU A 115 -10.80 -13.95 10.17
CA LEU A 115 -9.88 -13.39 11.16
C LEU A 115 -10.04 -14.05 12.52
N GLU A 116 -11.27 -14.36 12.95
CA GLU A 116 -11.55 -15.04 14.20
C GLU A 116 -10.96 -16.46 14.22
N VAL A 117 -11.20 -17.24 13.16
CA VAL A 117 -10.67 -18.60 13.01
C VAL A 117 -9.14 -18.57 12.97
N LEU A 118 -8.54 -17.65 12.21
CA LEU A 118 -7.08 -17.49 12.14
C LEU A 118 -6.49 -17.10 13.49
N CYS A 119 -7.10 -16.15 14.22
CA CYS A 119 -6.66 -15.72 15.54
C CYS A 119 -6.67 -16.89 16.54
N ASN A 120 -7.73 -17.70 16.53
CA ASN A 120 -7.86 -18.86 17.41
C ASN A 120 -6.79 -19.93 17.12
N ILE A 121 -6.61 -20.30 15.85
CA ILE A 121 -5.61 -21.31 15.45
C ILE A 121 -4.21 -20.85 15.82
N THR A 122 -3.85 -19.63 15.44
CA THR A 122 -2.48 -19.09 15.60
C THR A 122 -2.13 -18.90 17.07
N SER A 123 -3.00 -18.26 17.85
CA SER A 123 -2.81 -18.08 19.30
C SER A 123 -2.74 -19.42 20.02
N SER A 124 -3.62 -20.38 19.68
CA SER A 124 -3.63 -21.71 20.30
C SER A 124 -2.32 -22.49 20.04
N LEU A 125 -1.76 -22.40 18.83
CA LEU A 125 -0.51 -23.07 18.46
C LEU A 125 0.71 -22.40 19.10
N ILE A 126 0.79 -21.07 19.08
CA ILE A 126 1.96 -20.34 19.61
C ILE A 126 2.08 -20.55 21.11
N TYR A 127 1.00 -20.38 21.86
CA TYR A 127 1.04 -20.45 23.32
C TYR A 127 1.08 -21.88 23.87
N SER A 128 0.74 -22.88 23.05
CA SER A 128 0.93 -24.28 23.40
C SER A 128 2.33 -24.81 23.13
N SER A 129 3.19 -24.01 22.50
CA SER A 129 4.54 -24.46 22.17
C SER A 129 5.40 -24.76 23.42
N ALA A 130 6.34 -25.68 23.27
CA ALA A 130 7.34 -26.02 24.30
C ALA A 130 8.44 -24.95 24.42
N TYR A 131 8.50 -24.02 23.46
CA TYR A 131 9.44 -22.91 23.41
C TYR A 131 8.78 -21.68 24.03
N LEU A 132 9.18 -21.31 25.26
CA LEU A 132 8.61 -20.13 25.92
C LEU A 132 9.11 -18.86 25.20
N SER A 133 8.20 -18.17 24.50
CA SER A 133 8.52 -16.88 23.91
C SER A 133 8.87 -15.86 25.00
N VAL A 134 9.74 -14.91 24.65
CA VAL A 134 10.10 -13.76 25.52
C VAL A 134 9.04 -12.65 25.44
N SER A 135 8.03 -12.84 24.58
CA SER A 135 6.96 -11.88 24.37
C SER A 135 6.19 -11.61 25.67
N PRO A 136 5.67 -10.39 25.84
CA PRO A 136 4.85 -10.05 27.00
C PRO A 136 3.65 -11.02 27.13
N PHE A 137 2.96 -11.34 26.05
CA PHE A 137 1.75 -12.19 26.09
C PHE A 137 2.01 -13.70 26.33
N SER A 138 3.25 -14.10 26.61
CA SER A 138 3.58 -15.50 26.89
C SER A 138 2.81 -16.04 28.11
N SER A 139 2.11 -17.16 27.91
CA SER A 139 1.20 -17.75 28.91
C SER A 139 1.45 -19.25 29.11
N PHE A 140 1.21 -19.71 30.34
CA PHE A 140 1.12 -21.12 30.68
C PHE A 140 -0.22 -21.71 30.22
N ASP A 141 -1.31 -20.96 30.40
CA ASP A 141 -2.65 -21.30 29.91
C ASP A 141 -3.18 -20.20 28.97
N PRO A 142 -3.31 -20.46 27.66
CA PRO A 142 -3.72 -19.43 26.70
C PRO A 142 -5.23 -19.19 26.60
N LYS A 143 -6.05 -20.11 27.13
CA LYS A 143 -7.52 -20.06 26.98
C LYS A 143 -8.13 -18.71 27.40
N PRO A 144 -7.75 -18.08 28.54
CA PRO A 144 -8.36 -16.81 28.97
C PRO A 144 -8.09 -15.65 28.01
N PHE A 145 -6.87 -15.59 27.46
CA PHE A 145 -6.47 -14.56 26.50
C PHE A 145 -7.23 -14.70 25.16
N ILE A 146 -7.31 -15.93 24.64
CA ILE A 146 -8.03 -16.22 23.39
C ILE A 146 -9.50 -15.88 23.53
N ASN A 147 -10.12 -16.27 24.65
CA ASN A 147 -11.51 -15.96 24.92
C ASN A 147 -11.74 -14.45 24.90
N MET A 148 -10.93 -13.66 25.61
CA MET A 148 -11.08 -12.20 25.65
C MET A 148 -10.90 -11.55 24.26
N ALA A 149 -9.91 -12.01 23.48
CA ALA A 149 -9.63 -11.46 22.15
C ALA A 149 -10.77 -11.71 21.14
N ILE A 150 -11.48 -12.84 21.26
CA ILE A 150 -12.59 -13.23 20.38
C ILE A 150 -13.95 -12.71 20.90
N GLY A 151 -14.15 -12.75 22.22
CA GLY A 151 -15.42 -12.40 22.84
C GLY A 151 -15.80 -10.93 22.64
N ASN A 152 -14.86 -10.01 22.88
CA ASN A 152 -15.16 -8.57 22.81
C ASN A 152 -15.64 -8.12 21.41
N PRO A 153 -14.99 -8.51 20.28
CA PRO A 153 -15.48 -8.18 18.94
C PRO A 153 -16.88 -8.74 18.65
N ILE A 154 -17.19 -9.96 19.10
CA ILE A 154 -18.53 -10.57 18.92
C ILE A 154 -19.60 -9.75 19.66
N PHE A 155 -19.33 -9.35 20.91
CA PHE A 155 -20.26 -8.52 21.67
C PHE A 155 -20.44 -7.13 21.04
N ASN A 156 -19.38 -6.54 20.48
CA ASN A 156 -19.49 -5.26 19.76
C ASN A 156 -20.36 -5.39 18.49
N PHE A 157 -20.12 -6.43 17.68
CA PHE A 157 -20.97 -6.74 16.52
C PHE A 157 -22.43 -6.95 16.93
N LEU A 158 -22.70 -7.78 17.94
CA LEU A 158 -24.05 -8.04 18.44
C LEU A 158 -24.72 -6.78 19.02
N SER A 159 -23.96 -5.89 19.66
CA SER A 159 -24.49 -4.63 20.20
C SER A 159 -25.03 -3.73 19.09
N LEU A 160 -24.33 -3.64 17.96
CA LEU A 160 -24.76 -2.85 16.80
C LEU A 160 -25.95 -3.50 16.08
N VAL A 161 -25.93 -4.83 15.93
CA VAL A 161 -27.07 -5.59 15.37
C VAL A 161 -28.32 -5.39 16.22
N LEU A 162 -28.22 -5.46 17.54
CA LEU A 162 -29.34 -5.30 18.45
C LEU A 162 -29.79 -3.85 18.61
N SER A 163 -28.94 -2.87 18.29
CA SER A 163 -29.31 -1.45 18.27
C SER A 163 -30.34 -1.08 17.21
N HIS A 164 -30.46 -1.89 16.15
CA HIS A 164 -31.50 -1.72 15.14
C HIS A 164 -32.89 -2.14 15.64
N PHE A 165 -32.97 -3.11 16.56
CA PHE A 165 -34.22 -3.51 17.18
C PHE A 165 -34.59 -2.56 18.33
N ASN A 166 -35.71 -2.83 19.00
CA ASN A 166 -36.16 -2.01 20.13
C ASN A 166 -35.07 -1.88 21.21
N SER A 167 -34.90 -0.66 21.73
CA SER A 167 -33.84 -0.29 22.69
C SER A 167 -33.76 -1.19 23.94
N TRP A 168 -34.87 -1.80 24.35
CA TRP A 168 -34.89 -2.73 25.49
C TRP A 168 -34.02 -4.00 25.26
N LEU A 169 -33.78 -4.41 24.02
CA LEU A 169 -32.98 -5.60 23.68
C LEU A 169 -31.48 -5.42 23.94
N GLN A 170 -31.01 -4.18 24.09
CA GLN A 170 -29.62 -3.89 24.44
C GLN A 170 -29.30 -4.25 25.90
N HIS A 171 -30.28 -4.15 26.81
CA HIS A 171 -30.04 -4.37 28.24
C HIS A 171 -29.70 -5.83 28.59
N PRO A 172 -30.40 -6.86 28.08
CA PRO A 172 -30.02 -8.26 28.28
C PRO A 172 -28.62 -8.58 27.75
N LEU A 173 -28.20 -7.97 26.63
CA LEU A 173 -26.87 -8.18 26.07
C LEU A 173 -25.78 -7.68 27.03
N VAL A 174 -25.96 -6.50 27.63
CA VAL A 174 -25.02 -5.94 28.62
C VAL A 174 -24.93 -6.82 29.86
N VAL A 175 -26.05 -7.39 30.33
CA VAL A 175 -26.04 -8.34 31.46
C VAL A 175 -25.28 -9.63 31.10
N ILE A 176 -25.46 -10.16 29.88
CA ILE A 176 -24.70 -11.33 29.41
C ILE A 176 -23.20 -10.99 29.31
N HIS A 177 -22.85 -9.81 28.81
CA HIS A 177 -21.47 -9.32 28.75
C HIS A 177 -20.85 -9.23 30.15
N MET A 178 -21.59 -8.72 31.15
CA MET A 178 -21.15 -8.66 32.54
C MET A 178 -20.88 -10.05 33.14
N ILE A 179 -21.73 -11.04 32.88
CA ILE A 179 -21.51 -12.43 33.31
C ILE A 179 -20.23 -13.00 32.64
N TYR A 180 -20.03 -12.67 31.37
CA TYR A 180 -18.88 -13.11 30.60
C TYR A 180 -17.56 -12.48 31.09
N THR A 181 -17.52 -11.18 31.35
CA THR A 181 -16.34 -10.46 31.87
C THR A 181 -16.01 -10.93 33.29
N ALA A 182 -17.01 -11.16 34.15
CA ALA A 182 -16.81 -11.77 35.47
C ALA A 182 -16.20 -13.19 35.37
N PHE A 183 -16.66 -14.01 34.42
CA PHE A 183 -16.07 -15.32 34.16
C PHE A 183 -14.58 -15.21 33.71
N LEU A 184 -14.25 -14.24 32.86
CA LEU A 184 -12.87 -13.96 32.46
C LEU A 184 -12.01 -13.48 33.63
N ALA A 185 -12.52 -12.60 34.50
CA ALA A 185 -11.81 -12.11 35.69
C ALA A 185 -11.42 -13.28 36.61
N VAL A 186 -12.32 -14.25 36.84
CA VAL A 186 -12.04 -15.48 37.61
C VAL A 186 -10.93 -16.33 36.97
N LYS A 187 -10.81 -16.32 35.64
CA LYS A 187 -9.76 -17.03 34.91
C LYS A 187 -8.42 -16.29 34.97
N PHE A 188 -8.40 -14.97 34.78
CA PHE A 188 -7.17 -14.15 34.90
C PHE A 188 -6.61 -14.12 36.32
N ALA A 189 -7.48 -14.21 37.33
CA ALA A 189 -7.06 -14.36 38.72
C ALA A 189 -6.16 -15.60 38.94
N ARG A 190 -6.15 -16.60 38.03
CA ARG A 190 -5.39 -17.86 38.16
C ARG A 190 -3.93 -17.80 37.71
N LEU A 191 -3.39 -16.61 37.40
CA LEU A 191 -2.03 -16.40 36.90
C LEU A 191 -1.74 -17.16 35.58
N PRO A 192 -2.49 -16.90 34.49
CA PRO A 192 -2.25 -17.55 33.21
C PRO A 192 -0.94 -17.08 32.51
N PHE A 193 -0.53 -15.83 32.70
CA PHE A 193 0.69 -15.28 32.06
C PHE A 193 1.95 -15.53 32.88
N ILE A 194 3.09 -15.63 32.18
CA ILE A 194 4.41 -15.83 32.79
C ILE A 194 4.84 -14.59 33.60
N LYS A 195 4.66 -13.39 33.02
CA LYS A 195 5.04 -12.13 33.67
C LYS A 195 3.90 -11.65 34.58
N LEU A 196 4.24 -11.33 35.83
CA LEU A 196 3.27 -10.83 36.81
C LEU A 196 2.56 -9.56 36.34
N ASN A 197 3.31 -8.60 35.77
CA ASN A 197 2.79 -7.30 35.33
C ASN A 197 1.61 -7.44 34.34
N ILE A 198 1.62 -8.50 33.54
CA ILE A 198 0.64 -8.71 32.48
C ILE A 198 -0.61 -9.36 33.03
N ASN A 199 -0.48 -10.26 33.99
CA ASN A 199 -1.62 -10.73 34.77
C ASN A 199 -2.34 -9.57 35.48
N ILE A 200 -1.58 -8.61 36.02
CA ILE A 200 -2.14 -7.40 36.65
C ILE A 200 -2.93 -6.56 35.65
N ILE A 201 -2.36 -6.29 34.47
CA ILE A 201 -3.01 -5.46 33.44
C ILE A 201 -4.30 -6.12 32.95
N PHE A 202 -4.28 -7.39 32.56
CA PHE A 202 -5.47 -8.06 32.01
C PHE A 202 -6.57 -8.27 33.04
N LEU A 203 -6.23 -8.54 34.31
CA LEU A 203 -7.23 -8.55 35.37
C LEU A 203 -7.83 -7.15 35.58
N GLY A 204 -7.01 -6.10 35.52
CA GLY A 204 -7.46 -4.71 35.64
C GLY A 204 -8.39 -4.29 34.50
N VAL A 205 -8.10 -4.73 33.27
CA VAL A 205 -8.97 -4.51 32.10
C VAL A 205 -10.31 -5.21 32.25
N ALA A 206 -10.34 -6.46 32.76
CA ALA A 206 -11.59 -7.16 33.00
C ALA A 206 -12.47 -6.44 34.04
N PHE A 207 -11.87 -5.94 35.14
CA PHE A 207 -12.58 -5.10 36.11
C PHE A 207 -13.06 -3.78 35.53
N TRP A 208 -12.25 -3.17 34.67
CA TRP A 208 -12.63 -1.93 33.97
C TRP A 208 -13.85 -2.14 33.08
N GLN A 209 -13.91 -3.23 32.31
CA GLN A 209 -15.08 -3.59 31.51
C GLN A 209 -16.34 -3.75 32.36
N GLU A 210 -16.23 -4.46 33.49
CA GLU A 210 -17.35 -4.65 34.43
C GLU A 210 -17.85 -3.32 35.01
N CYS A 211 -16.94 -2.40 35.36
CA CYS A 211 -17.31 -1.05 35.83
C CYS A 211 -18.03 -0.23 34.74
N LEU A 212 -17.63 -0.38 33.48
CA LEU A 212 -18.27 0.30 32.35
C LEU A 212 -19.68 -0.25 32.08
N ASP A 213 -19.87 -1.57 32.15
CA ASP A 213 -21.20 -2.20 32.03
C ASP A 213 -22.15 -1.71 33.13
N VAL A 214 -21.65 -1.62 34.37
CA VAL A 214 -22.40 -1.09 35.51
C VAL A 214 -22.73 0.39 35.31
N MET A 215 -21.77 1.19 34.82
CA MET A 215 -22.00 2.61 34.53
C MET A 215 -23.08 2.81 33.46
N TYR A 216 -23.09 1.98 32.40
CA TYR A 216 -24.13 2.01 31.38
C TYR A 216 -25.52 1.73 31.98
N LEU A 217 -25.64 0.72 32.85
CA LEU A 217 -26.90 0.42 33.54
C LEU A 217 -27.34 1.54 34.50
N ILE A 218 -26.40 2.18 35.20
CA ILE A 218 -26.68 3.32 36.08
C ILE A 218 -27.10 4.54 35.26
N GLY A 219 -26.50 4.76 34.09
CA GLY A 219 -26.85 5.84 33.17
C GLY A 219 -28.31 5.85 32.75
N LEU A 220 -28.95 4.68 32.67
CA LEU A 220 -30.39 4.54 32.35
C LEU A 220 -31.32 5.11 33.45
N LEU A 221 -30.83 5.25 34.69
CA LEU A 221 -31.60 5.81 35.81
C LEU A 221 -31.63 7.35 35.79
N PHE A 222 -30.73 8.01 35.03
CA PHE A 222 -30.62 9.47 35.00
C PHE A 222 -31.17 10.05 33.69
N LYS A 223 -32.10 11.01 33.81
CA LYS A 223 -32.82 11.62 32.69
C LYS A 223 -31.96 12.55 31.81
N ASN A 224 -30.81 13.02 32.32
CA ASN A 224 -29.81 13.86 31.62
C ASN A 224 -28.41 13.62 32.22
N PRO A 225 -27.63 12.65 31.75
CA PRO A 225 -26.27 12.44 32.25
C PRO A 225 -25.31 13.51 31.71
N ASN A 226 -24.52 14.13 32.61
CA ASN A 226 -23.45 15.06 32.24
C ASN A 226 -22.37 14.34 31.42
N GLN A 227 -22.29 14.62 30.11
CA GLN A 227 -21.35 13.98 29.18
C GLN A 227 -19.87 14.12 29.61
N ILE A 228 -19.52 15.25 30.22
CA ILE A 228 -18.16 15.54 30.73
C ILE A 228 -17.80 14.62 31.92
N ALA A 229 -18.78 14.27 32.76
CA ALA A 229 -18.53 13.38 33.89
C ALA A 229 -18.26 11.95 33.40
N CYS A 230 -19.04 11.47 32.42
CA CYS A 230 -18.86 10.15 31.83
C CYS A 230 -17.49 10.01 31.12
N SER A 231 -17.03 11.03 30.39
CA SER A 231 -15.74 10.97 29.69
C SER A 231 -14.54 10.94 30.65
N VAL A 232 -14.62 11.61 31.80
CA VAL A 232 -13.59 11.58 32.86
C VAL A 232 -13.59 10.28 33.66
N MET A 233 -14.76 9.65 33.85
CA MET A 233 -14.88 8.41 34.63
C MET A 233 -14.29 7.18 33.93
N ILE A 234 -14.32 7.12 32.59
CA ILE A 234 -13.77 6.00 31.82
C ILE A 234 -12.27 5.75 32.12
N PRO A 235 -11.36 6.73 31.99
CA PRO A 235 -9.94 6.53 32.32
C PRO A 235 -9.72 6.34 33.83
N ALA A 236 -10.54 6.96 34.68
CA ALA A 236 -10.43 6.80 36.14
C ALA A 236 -10.68 5.34 36.57
N PHE A 237 -11.71 4.68 36.00
CA PHE A 237 -11.99 3.28 36.29
C PHE A 237 -10.89 2.32 35.82
N LEU A 238 -10.22 2.63 34.71
CA LEU A 238 -9.09 1.82 34.23
C LEU A 238 -7.92 1.87 35.23
N ILE A 239 -7.59 3.07 35.74
CA ILE A 239 -6.54 3.23 36.75
C ILE A 239 -6.92 2.49 38.04
N LEU A 240 -8.16 2.64 38.51
CA LEU A 240 -8.65 1.94 39.70
C LEU A 240 -8.62 0.42 39.55
N GLY A 241 -9.03 -0.12 38.39
CA GLY A 241 -9.01 -1.55 38.09
C GLY A 241 -7.59 -2.14 38.13
N ILE A 242 -6.60 -1.41 37.60
CA ILE A 242 -5.19 -1.83 37.65
C ILE A 242 -4.68 -1.82 39.10
N VAL A 243 -4.96 -0.76 39.87
CA VAL A 243 -4.54 -0.66 41.28
C VAL A 243 -5.16 -1.79 42.12
N ALA A 244 -6.45 -2.06 41.95
CA ALA A 244 -7.15 -3.16 42.62
C ALA A 244 -6.49 -4.52 42.28
N SER A 245 -6.12 -4.72 41.01
CA SER A 245 -5.43 -5.94 40.56
C SER A 245 -4.04 -6.10 41.17
N VAL A 246 -3.27 -5.02 41.33
CA VAL A 246 -1.97 -5.04 42.02
C VAL A 246 -2.13 -5.51 43.47
N ILE A 247 -3.11 -4.96 44.20
CA ILE A 247 -3.39 -5.30 45.59
C ILE A 247 -3.80 -6.78 45.69
N PHE A 248 -4.71 -7.21 44.82
CA PHE A 248 -5.19 -8.60 44.75
C PHE A 248 -4.04 -9.60 44.58
N PHE A 249 -3.15 -9.39 43.60
CA PHE A 249 -2.03 -10.30 43.37
C PHE A 249 -1.01 -10.27 44.52
N LYS A 250 -0.74 -9.12 45.15
CA LYS A 250 0.14 -9.06 46.33
C LYS A 250 -0.40 -9.91 47.49
N ILE A 251 -1.70 -9.82 47.79
CA ILE A 251 -2.35 -10.62 48.83
C ILE A 251 -2.29 -12.12 48.49
N LYS A 252 -2.66 -12.46 47.24
CA LYS A 252 -2.70 -13.85 46.78
C LYS A 252 -1.33 -14.53 46.81
N LEU A 253 -0.28 -13.85 46.31
CA LEU A 253 1.08 -14.38 46.35
C LEU A 253 1.58 -14.57 47.78
N LYS A 254 1.25 -13.64 48.70
CA LYS A 254 1.60 -13.77 50.12
C LYS A 254 0.92 -14.98 50.76
N LYS A 255 -0.33 -15.29 50.38
CA LYS A 255 -1.04 -16.49 50.83
C LYS A 255 -0.40 -17.78 50.30
N ILE A 256 -0.15 -17.86 48.99
CA ILE A 256 0.50 -19.03 48.37
C ILE A 256 1.90 -19.26 48.95
N ARG A 257 2.66 -18.18 49.23
CA ARG A 257 3.96 -18.28 49.90
C ARG A 257 3.85 -18.91 51.28
N LYS A 258 2.87 -18.49 52.10
CA LYS A 258 2.65 -19.06 53.43
C LYS A 258 2.27 -20.54 53.36
N ASP A 259 1.43 -20.92 52.39
CA ASP A 259 1.03 -22.32 52.19
C ASP A 259 2.21 -23.23 51.76
N LEU A 260 3.26 -22.67 51.15
CA LEU A 260 4.42 -23.39 50.61
C LEU A 260 5.69 -23.35 51.49
N ILE A 261 5.69 -22.64 52.62
CA ILE A 261 6.82 -22.62 53.56
C ILE A 261 6.77 -23.89 54.43
N PHE A 262 7.88 -24.64 54.46
CA PHE A 262 8.11 -25.75 55.39
C PHE A 262 8.57 -25.19 56.74
N HIS A 263 8.15 -25.81 57.85
CA HIS A 263 8.45 -25.27 59.18
C HIS A 263 9.90 -25.47 59.64
N ASN A 264 10.73 -26.24 58.93
CA ASN A 264 12.13 -26.47 59.27
C ASN A 264 13.01 -26.25 58.02
N GLU A 265 13.82 -25.18 57.99
CA GLU A 265 14.73 -24.88 56.87
C GLU A 265 16.10 -25.59 56.97
N GLU A 266 16.35 -26.42 58.00
CA GLU A 266 17.70 -26.90 58.34
C GLU A 266 18.03 -28.39 58.07
N GLU A 267 17.10 -29.26 57.65
CA GLU A 267 17.44 -30.66 57.34
C GLU A 267 17.45 -30.98 55.83
N GLU A 268 18.59 -31.49 55.36
CA GLU A 268 18.90 -31.75 53.94
C GLU A 268 18.15 -32.94 53.31
N VAL A 269 17.27 -33.66 54.03
CA VAL A 269 16.50 -34.79 53.47
C VAL A 269 15.06 -34.79 53.97
N ILE A 270 14.15 -34.23 53.19
CA ILE A 270 12.69 -34.34 53.42
C ILE A 270 12.20 -35.67 52.83
N GLN A 271 11.57 -36.54 53.64
CA GLN A 271 11.02 -37.83 53.19
C GLN A 271 9.91 -37.66 52.13
N GLU A 272 9.86 -38.54 51.12
CA GLU A 272 8.89 -38.48 50.01
C GLU A 272 7.42 -38.54 50.46
N LYS A 273 7.13 -39.20 51.61
CA LYS A 273 5.78 -39.30 52.18
C LYS A 273 5.26 -37.96 52.74
N GLU A 274 6.08 -37.22 53.48
CA GLU A 274 5.68 -35.91 54.05
C GLU A 274 5.37 -34.86 52.96
N LYS A 275 6.03 -34.95 51.79
CA LYS A 275 5.73 -34.08 50.64
C LYS A 275 4.34 -34.39 50.05
N CYS A 276 3.96 -35.67 49.95
CA CYS A 276 2.65 -36.10 49.47
C CYS A 276 1.54 -35.77 50.49
N ASP A 277 1.75 -36.05 51.78
CA ASP A 277 0.76 -35.81 52.84
C ASP A 277 0.43 -34.31 53.00
N ARG A 278 1.41 -33.42 52.76
CA ARG A 278 1.17 -31.97 52.79
C ARG A 278 0.48 -31.47 51.52
N LEU A 279 0.69 -32.08 50.35
CA LEU A 279 -0.09 -31.81 49.14
C LEU A 279 -1.57 -32.21 49.32
N GLU A 280 -1.82 -33.32 50.02
CA GLU A 280 -3.16 -33.76 50.43
C GLU A 280 -3.78 -32.78 51.42
N SER A 281 -3.01 -32.25 52.38
CA SER A 281 -3.47 -31.23 53.35
C SER A 281 -3.91 -29.91 52.69
N ILE A 282 -3.28 -29.51 51.58
CA ILE A 282 -3.62 -28.29 50.82
C ILE A 282 -4.82 -28.54 49.87
N LYS A 283 -5.33 -29.79 49.82
CA LYS A 283 -6.42 -30.26 48.94
C LYS A 283 -6.11 -30.02 47.45
N LEU A 284 -4.86 -30.24 47.02
CA LEU A 284 -4.50 -30.14 45.60
C LEU A 284 -5.10 -31.26 44.74
N ASP A 285 -5.44 -32.41 45.34
CA ASP A 285 -5.96 -33.60 44.63
C ASP A 285 -7.41 -33.45 44.17
N ARG A 286 -8.16 -32.50 44.73
CA ARG A 286 -9.58 -32.30 44.38
C ARG A 286 -9.81 -31.26 43.28
N ASN A 287 -8.87 -30.34 43.04
CA ASN A 287 -9.08 -29.24 42.09
C ASN A 287 -7.87 -29.01 41.17
N TYR A 288 -8.00 -29.50 39.93
CA TYR A 288 -7.02 -29.34 38.86
C TYR A 288 -6.54 -27.88 38.66
N ASN A 289 -7.48 -26.92 38.69
CA ASN A 289 -7.14 -25.51 38.45
C ASN A 289 -6.28 -24.92 39.58
N LYS A 290 -6.47 -25.40 40.82
CA LYS A 290 -5.65 -24.96 41.96
C LYS A 290 -4.23 -25.52 41.82
N MET A 291 -4.10 -26.79 41.42
CA MET A 291 -2.79 -27.42 41.18
C MET A 291 -1.97 -26.65 40.13
N VAL A 292 -2.57 -26.31 38.99
CA VAL A 292 -1.89 -25.55 37.92
C VAL A 292 -1.39 -24.18 38.43
N THR A 293 -2.19 -23.44 39.20
CA THR A 293 -1.76 -22.15 39.77
C THR A 293 -0.60 -22.30 40.75
N TYR A 294 -0.59 -23.34 41.59
CA TYR A 294 0.53 -23.59 42.51
C TYR A 294 1.79 -24.02 41.75
N MET A 295 1.66 -24.84 40.70
CA MET A 295 2.79 -25.23 39.83
C MET A 295 3.38 -24.03 39.07
N ASN A 296 2.55 -23.16 38.50
CA ASN A 296 3.00 -21.92 37.87
C ASN A 296 3.76 -21.03 38.88
N TYR A 297 3.24 -20.89 40.10
CA TYR A 297 3.89 -20.13 41.16
C TYR A 297 5.26 -20.70 41.56
N VAL A 298 5.40 -22.03 41.62
CA VAL A 298 6.67 -22.73 41.90
C VAL A 298 7.70 -22.42 40.81
N VAL A 299 7.28 -22.41 39.54
CA VAL A 299 8.15 -22.07 38.39
C VAL A 299 8.62 -20.62 38.45
N MET A 300 7.71 -19.70 38.77
CA MET A 300 7.98 -18.26 38.82
C MET A 300 8.89 -17.84 39.98
N ASN A 301 8.87 -18.54 41.12
CA ASN A 301 9.62 -18.15 42.33
C ASN A 301 10.84 -19.04 42.64
N HIS A 302 11.34 -19.75 41.63
CA HIS A 302 12.61 -20.50 41.69
C HIS A 302 12.71 -21.55 42.82
N LYS A 303 11.59 -22.18 43.20
CA LYS A 303 11.56 -23.19 44.28
C LYS A 303 11.84 -24.60 43.76
N MET A 304 13.12 -24.88 43.48
CA MET A 304 13.54 -26.12 42.82
C MET A 304 13.27 -27.42 43.62
N LYS A 305 13.11 -27.32 44.95
CA LYS A 305 12.80 -28.47 45.84
C LYS A 305 11.49 -29.20 45.47
N PHE A 306 10.63 -28.59 44.66
CA PHE A 306 9.37 -29.15 44.18
C PHE A 306 9.44 -29.77 42.76
N TYR A 307 10.58 -29.73 42.06
CA TYR A 307 10.72 -30.32 40.71
C TYR A 307 11.18 -31.79 40.72
N GLU A 308 10.92 -32.57 41.76
CA GLU A 308 11.38 -33.96 41.79
C GLU A 308 10.44 -34.87 40.97
N VAL A 309 11.01 -35.88 40.31
CA VAL A 309 10.30 -36.91 39.52
C VAL A 309 9.11 -37.55 40.27
N PRO A 310 9.14 -37.78 41.60
CA PRO A 310 8.01 -38.31 42.36
C PRO A 310 6.78 -37.41 42.32
N MET A 311 6.93 -36.08 42.34
CA MET A 311 5.80 -35.14 42.30
C MET A 311 5.08 -35.19 40.95
N PHE A 312 5.83 -35.27 39.84
CA PHE A 312 5.24 -35.46 38.51
C PHE A 312 4.47 -36.78 38.41
N ARG A 313 5.00 -37.87 38.99
CA ARG A 313 4.32 -39.17 39.03
C ARG A 313 3.07 -39.16 39.92
N TYR A 314 3.12 -38.47 41.07
CA TYR A 314 1.99 -38.32 41.99
C TYR A 314 0.86 -37.51 41.36
N ILE A 315 1.16 -36.36 40.73
CA ILE A 315 0.14 -35.54 40.05
C ILE A 315 -0.49 -36.30 38.88
N LEU A 316 0.28 -37.07 38.10
CA LEU A 316 -0.25 -37.90 37.02
C LEU A 316 -1.16 -39.03 37.54
N LYS A 317 -0.92 -39.53 38.75
CA LYS A 317 -1.77 -40.53 39.41
C LYS A 317 -3.08 -39.93 39.93
N CYS A 318 -3.06 -38.71 40.47
CA CYS A 318 -4.25 -38.01 40.95
C CYS A 318 -5.15 -37.46 39.82
N PHE A 319 -4.58 -37.06 38.68
CA PHE A 319 -5.34 -36.49 37.56
C PHE A 319 -4.99 -37.16 36.21
N PRO A 320 -5.76 -38.15 35.74
CA PRO A 320 -5.52 -38.83 34.47
C PRO A 320 -6.01 -38.04 33.24
N SER A 321 -5.99 -36.70 33.24
CA SER A 321 -6.45 -35.89 32.10
C SER A 321 -5.34 -35.61 31.09
N THR A 322 -5.69 -35.52 29.79
CA THR A 322 -4.73 -35.17 28.73
C THR A 322 -4.17 -33.76 28.86
N GLU A 323 -4.96 -32.80 29.34
CA GLU A 323 -4.48 -31.43 29.57
C GLU A 323 -3.42 -31.39 30.69
N CYS A 324 -3.60 -32.19 31.76
CA CYS A 324 -2.61 -32.32 32.82
C CYS A 324 -1.31 -32.94 32.31
N LEU A 325 -1.41 -34.02 31.53
CA LEU A 325 -0.26 -34.68 30.92
C LEU A 325 0.53 -33.71 30.02
N CYS A 326 -0.15 -32.95 29.16
CA CYS A 326 0.48 -31.96 28.29
C CYS A 326 1.16 -30.82 29.06
N TYR A 327 0.52 -30.33 30.13
CA TYR A 327 1.09 -29.30 31.01
C TYR A 327 2.36 -29.79 31.72
N LEU A 328 2.32 -31.00 32.28
CA LEU A 328 3.48 -31.61 32.94
C LEU A 328 4.61 -31.94 31.96
N MET A 329 4.28 -32.41 30.74
CA MET A 329 5.26 -32.61 29.67
C MET A 329 5.96 -31.30 29.28
N ARG A 330 5.21 -30.18 29.23
CA ARG A 330 5.76 -28.86 28.93
C ARG A 330 6.75 -28.40 30.01
N ILE A 331 6.42 -28.58 31.28
CA ILE A 331 7.33 -28.22 32.39
C ILE A 331 8.58 -29.11 32.36
N ALA A 332 8.43 -30.43 32.17
CA ALA A 332 9.56 -31.34 32.10
C ALA A 332 10.47 -31.06 30.89
N ALA A 333 9.94 -30.49 29.81
CA ALA A 333 10.73 -30.07 28.67
C ALA A 333 11.69 -28.93 28.99
N PHE A 334 11.37 -28.03 29.93
CA PHE A 334 12.26 -26.92 30.29
C PHE A 334 13.55 -27.38 30.98
N LEU A 335 13.56 -28.57 31.58
CA LEU A 335 14.67 -29.09 32.38
C LEU A 335 15.40 -30.21 31.61
N PRO A 336 16.65 -29.98 31.15
CA PRO A 336 17.47 -31.02 30.53
C PRO A 336 17.64 -32.34 31.32
N PRO A 337 17.76 -32.37 32.66
CA PRO A 337 17.95 -33.63 33.39
C PRO A 337 16.71 -34.55 33.42
N MET A 338 15.55 -34.09 32.95
CA MET A 338 14.28 -34.86 32.97
C MET A 338 13.97 -35.60 31.66
N THR A 339 14.95 -35.77 30.76
CA THR A 339 14.74 -36.39 29.43
C THR A 339 14.17 -37.80 29.48
N SER A 340 14.55 -38.61 30.48
CA SER A 340 14.03 -39.98 30.65
C SER A 340 12.56 -40.00 31.06
N SER A 341 12.17 -39.15 32.02
CA SER A 341 10.76 -38.96 32.41
C SER A 341 9.93 -38.36 31.28
N LEU A 342 10.49 -37.44 30.49
CA LEU A 342 9.82 -36.88 29.32
C LEU A 342 9.56 -37.97 28.27
N ALA A 343 10.51 -38.88 28.03
CA ALA A 343 10.33 -40.00 27.12
C ALA A 343 9.23 -40.97 27.59
N ALA A 344 9.13 -41.22 28.90
CA ALA A 344 8.04 -42.01 29.47
C ALA A 344 6.66 -41.33 29.27
N MET A 345 6.56 -40.03 29.54
CA MET A 345 5.31 -39.27 29.36
C MET A 345 4.90 -39.15 27.88
N ILE A 346 5.84 -39.00 26.94
CA ILE A 346 5.54 -38.97 25.50
C ILE A 346 4.98 -40.33 25.03
N ARG A 347 5.52 -41.45 25.52
CA ARG A 347 4.98 -42.79 25.20
C ARG A 347 3.56 -42.95 25.72
N GLU A 348 3.28 -42.48 26.93
CA GLU A 348 1.93 -42.52 27.49
C GLU A 348 0.96 -41.58 26.75
N ALA A 349 1.43 -40.40 26.32
CA ALA A 349 0.66 -39.49 25.48
C ALA A 349 0.31 -40.11 24.12
N SER A 350 1.24 -40.85 23.52
CA SER A 350 1.04 -41.47 22.20
C SER A 350 0.01 -42.61 22.18
N LYS A 351 -0.30 -43.20 23.34
CA LYS A 351 -1.32 -44.24 23.48
C LYS A 351 -2.75 -43.67 23.58
N ARG A 352 -2.89 -42.35 23.79
CA ARG A 352 -4.19 -41.71 24.01
C ARG A 352 -4.83 -41.27 22.69
N HIS A 353 -6.14 -41.50 22.54
CA HIS A 353 -6.89 -41.19 21.32
C HIS A 353 -7.49 -39.76 21.31
N ASP A 354 -7.54 -39.06 22.45
CA ASP A 354 -8.20 -37.75 22.64
C ASP A 354 -7.30 -36.52 22.34
N LEU A 355 -6.35 -36.66 21.42
CA LEU A 355 -5.37 -35.60 21.10
C LEU A 355 -5.91 -34.55 20.11
N LYS A 356 -6.19 -33.34 20.61
CA LYS A 356 -6.49 -32.14 19.79
C LYS A 356 -5.26 -31.68 18.98
N LEU A 357 -5.47 -30.89 17.91
CA LEU A 357 -4.40 -30.33 17.05
C LEU A 357 -3.28 -29.67 17.86
N ARG A 358 -3.64 -28.86 18.86
CA ARG A 358 -2.74 -28.22 19.82
C ARG A 358 -1.80 -29.21 20.52
N ASN A 359 -2.36 -30.34 20.96
CA ASN A 359 -1.61 -31.36 21.70
C ASN A 359 -0.69 -32.15 20.75
N LYS A 360 -1.14 -32.43 19.52
CA LYS A 360 -0.32 -33.05 18.47
C LYS A 360 0.87 -32.18 18.09
N PHE A 361 0.66 -30.87 17.97
CA PHE A 361 1.73 -29.90 17.70
C PHE A 361 2.76 -29.84 18.82
N LEU A 362 2.32 -29.78 20.09
CA LEU A 362 3.23 -29.86 21.24
C LEU A 362 4.01 -31.17 21.25
N LEU A 363 3.37 -32.31 20.96
CA LEU A 363 4.04 -33.61 20.91
C LEU A 363 5.14 -33.65 19.83
N PHE A 364 4.86 -33.10 18.64
CA PHE A 364 5.86 -32.94 17.58
C PHE A 364 7.08 -32.13 18.03
N GLN A 365 6.86 -30.99 18.71
CA GLN A 365 7.95 -30.17 19.23
C GLN A 365 8.76 -30.87 20.33
N LEU A 366 8.07 -31.57 21.24
CA LEU A 366 8.72 -32.30 22.32
C LEU A 366 9.55 -33.48 21.79
N GLN A 367 9.10 -34.16 20.74
CA GLN A 367 9.86 -35.20 20.07
C GLN A 367 11.14 -34.64 19.45
N LYS A 368 11.09 -33.45 18.84
CA LYS A 368 12.28 -32.75 18.31
C LYS A 368 13.29 -32.40 19.42
N ILE A 369 12.81 -31.88 20.55
CA ILE A 369 13.67 -31.60 21.72
C ILE A 369 14.29 -32.89 22.25
N ARG A 370 13.52 -33.99 22.30
CA ARG A 370 14.01 -35.30 22.72
C ARG A 370 15.15 -35.79 21.83
N ILE A 371 14.99 -35.72 20.51
CA ILE A 371 16.00 -36.13 19.54
C ILE A 371 17.29 -35.32 19.73
N LEU A 372 17.20 -34.01 19.90
CA LEU A 372 18.37 -33.15 20.13
C LEU A 372 19.12 -33.49 21.44
N ARG A 373 18.41 -33.91 22.49
CA ARG A 373 18.99 -34.27 23.79
C ARG A 373 19.49 -35.71 23.86
N GLN A 374 19.13 -36.57 22.91
CA GLN A 374 19.63 -37.94 22.82
C GLN A 374 20.92 -37.96 22.00
N THR A 375 21.99 -38.52 22.56
CA THR A 375 23.31 -38.59 21.93
C THR A 375 23.45 -39.72 20.91
N SER A 376 22.57 -40.72 20.95
CA SER A 376 22.57 -41.88 20.07
C SER A 376 21.71 -41.68 18.82
N SER A 377 22.23 -42.06 17.66
CA SER A 377 21.51 -42.07 16.38
C SER A 377 20.25 -42.94 16.46
N SER A 378 19.08 -42.30 16.35
CA SER A 378 17.80 -43.01 16.24
C SER A 378 17.63 -43.64 14.85
N GLU A 379 16.83 -44.71 14.71
CA GLU A 379 16.48 -45.32 13.39
C GLU A 379 15.91 -44.30 12.40
N ILE A 380 15.17 -43.30 12.90
CA ILE A 380 14.62 -42.19 12.11
C ILE A 380 15.75 -41.36 11.47
N ALA A 381 16.85 -41.16 12.17
CA ALA A 381 18.01 -40.44 11.67
C ALA A 381 18.68 -41.20 10.51
N LEU A 382 18.86 -42.52 10.65
CA LEU A 382 19.43 -43.37 9.59
C LEU A 382 18.56 -43.39 8.33
N LYS A 383 17.24 -43.46 8.48
CA LYS A 383 16.31 -43.39 7.34
C LYS A 383 16.42 -42.05 6.60
N SER A 384 16.41 -40.93 7.35
CA SER A 384 16.57 -39.59 6.75
C SER A 384 17.92 -39.39 6.06
N LEU A 385 19.00 -39.95 6.62
CA LEU A 385 20.33 -39.89 6.01
C LEU A 385 20.35 -40.65 4.67
N LYS A 386 19.74 -41.84 4.62
CA LYS A 386 19.65 -42.63 3.38
C LYS A 386 18.90 -41.89 2.28
N GLU A 387 17.77 -41.25 2.62
CA GLU A 387 16.98 -40.44 1.68
C GLU A 387 17.78 -39.24 1.14
N LEU A 388 18.51 -38.52 2.01
CA LEU A 388 19.36 -37.40 1.59
C LEU A 388 20.53 -37.85 0.72
N LYS A 389 21.11 -39.01 1.02
CA LYS A 389 22.20 -39.58 0.21
C LYS A 389 21.73 -39.95 -1.19
N THR A 390 20.54 -40.53 -1.33
CA THR A 390 19.96 -40.81 -2.65
C THR A 390 19.67 -39.52 -3.43
N GLU A 391 19.07 -38.51 -2.79
CA GLU A 391 18.79 -37.23 -3.47
C GLU A 391 20.07 -36.47 -3.84
N THR A 392 21.15 -36.64 -3.09
CA THR A 392 22.46 -36.05 -3.39
C THR A 392 23.07 -36.71 -4.63
N LYS A 393 23.05 -38.05 -4.71
CA LYS A 393 23.51 -38.78 -5.90
C LYS A 393 22.69 -38.45 -7.14
N ASP A 394 21.37 -38.34 -7.01
CA ASP A 394 20.49 -37.93 -8.12
C ASP A 394 20.80 -36.51 -8.62
N LEU A 395 21.25 -35.61 -7.74
CA LEU A 395 21.65 -34.26 -8.15
C LEU A 395 23.03 -34.24 -8.80
N GLU A 396 23.96 -35.05 -8.30
CA GLU A 396 25.28 -35.23 -8.88
C GLU A 396 25.20 -35.71 -10.34
N THR A 397 24.35 -36.71 -10.63
CA THR A 397 24.12 -37.18 -12.00
C THR A 397 23.52 -36.11 -12.91
N ILE A 398 22.59 -35.27 -12.40
CA ILE A 398 22.04 -34.16 -13.18
C ILE A 398 23.10 -33.11 -13.50
N VAL A 399 23.97 -32.75 -12.55
CA VAL A 399 25.07 -31.80 -12.77
C VAL A 399 26.08 -32.36 -13.77
N LEU A 400 26.37 -33.66 -13.71
CA LEU A 400 27.24 -34.35 -14.66
C LEU A 400 26.66 -34.40 -16.07
N ASN A 401 25.35 -34.65 -16.20
CA ASN A 401 24.66 -34.73 -17.47
C ASN A 401 24.72 -33.42 -18.29
N PHE A 402 24.97 -32.27 -17.66
CA PHE A 402 25.14 -30.98 -18.35
C PHE A 402 26.29 -31.03 -19.39
N TRP A 403 27.40 -31.71 -19.10
CA TRP A 403 28.56 -31.77 -19.99
C TRP A 403 28.31 -32.59 -21.26
N HIS A 404 27.25 -33.41 -21.27
CA HIS A 404 26.85 -34.24 -22.41
C HIS A 404 25.66 -33.66 -23.19
N GLN A 405 25.13 -32.50 -22.78
CA GLN A 405 23.98 -31.87 -23.44
C GLN A 405 24.37 -31.12 -24.73
N THR A 406 23.60 -31.34 -25.79
CA THR A 406 23.76 -30.69 -27.10
C THR A 406 22.91 -29.44 -27.29
N SER A 407 21.94 -29.18 -26.40
CA SER A 407 21.06 -28.01 -26.45
C SER A 407 21.00 -27.30 -25.09
N LEU A 408 21.27 -26.00 -25.08
CA LEU A 408 21.30 -25.17 -23.88
C LEU A 408 19.98 -24.44 -23.68
N ASN A 409 19.31 -24.71 -22.55
CA ASN A 409 18.11 -23.99 -22.15
C ASN A 409 18.29 -23.33 -20.78
N VAL A 410 17.90 -22.05 -20.68
CA VAL A 410 17.89 -21.30 -19.41
C VAL A 410 16.90 -21.90 -18.40
N SER A 411 15.86 -22.58 -18.88
CA SER A 411 14.86 -23.25 -18.04
C SER A 411 15.46 -24.38 -17.20
N ASP A 412 16.33 -25.19 -17.80
CA ASP A 412 16.97 -26.34 -17.16
C ASP A 412 17.94 -25.89 -16.06
N ASN A 413 18.65 -24.78 -16.30
CA ASN A 413 19.43 -24.11 -15.27
C ASN A 413 18.53 -23.78 -14.07
N TYR A 414 17.48 -22.99 -14.25
CA TYR A 414 16.65 -22.61 -13.11
C TYR A 414 16.02 -23.80 -12.37
N ALA A 415 15.62 -24.86 -13.09
CA ALA A 415 15.13 -26.09 -12.48
C ALA A 415 16.21 -26.76 -11.60
N LEU A 416 17.46 -26.79 -12.07
CA LEU A 416 18.61 -27.25 -11.30
C LEU A 416 18.83 -26.38 -10.05
N TYR A 417 18.75 -25.05 -10.16
CA TYR A 417 18.88 -24.14 -9.01
C TYR A 417 17.88 -24.49 -7.91
N LEU A 418 16.61 -24.68 -8.30
CA LEU A 418 15.55 -25.00 -7.35
C LEU A 418 15.80 -26.34 -6.66
N LYS A 419 16.28 -27.35 -7.39
CA LYS A 419 16.62 -28.65 -6.80
C LYS A 419 17.81 -28.53 -5.84
N ILE A 420 18.89 -27.83 -6.23
CA ILE A 420 20.06 -27.59 -5.37
C ILE A 420 19.63 -26.85 -4.09
N GLN A 421 18.84 -25.79 -4.22
CA GLN A 421 18.38 -25.01 -3.07
C GLN A 421 17.46 -25.82 -2.15
N LYS A 422 16.58 -26.66 -2.72
CA LYS A 422 15.69 -27.56 -1.97
C LYS A 422 16.46 -28.66 -1.25
N LEU A 423 17.51 -29.21 -1.85
CA LEU A 423 18.33 -30.20 -1.17
C LEU A 423 19.18 -29.54 -0.07
N LYS A 424 19.76 -28.38 -0.34
CA LYS A 424 20.49 -27.58 0.66
C LYS A 424 19.62 -27.24 1.87
N SER A 425 18.36 -26.87 1.67
CA SER A 425 17.45 -26.61 2.79
C SER A 425 17.14 -27.85 3.62
N LYS A 426 16.95 -29.01 2.98
CA LYS A 426 16.78 -30.29 3.69
C LYS A 426 18.03 -30.69 4.48
N TRP A 427 19.23 -30.46 3.94
CA TRP A 427 20.48 -30.68 4.65
C TRP A 427 20.61 -29.75 5.85
N ASP A 428 20.41 -28.45 5.67
CA ASP A 428 20.44 -27.47 6.76
C ASP A 428 19.42 -27.81 7.86
N GLU A 429 18.21 -28.26 7.50
CA GLU A 429 17.19 -28.74 8.45
C GLU A 429 17.72 -29.94 9.24
N SER A 430 18.27 -30.93 8.53
CA SER A 430 18.80 -32.16 9.14
C SER A 430 19.99 -31.89 10.06
N LEU A 431 20.86 -30.92 9.73
CA LEU A 431 21.99 -30.52 10.57
C LEU A 431 21.56 -29.78 11.84
N ILE A 432 20.42 -29.07 11.82
CA ILE A 432 19.82 -28.51 13.03
C ILE A 432 19.29 -29.63 13.93
N HIS A 433 18.75 -30.69 13.33
CA HIS A 433 18.26 -31.85 14.06
C HIS A 433 19.39 -32.73 14.63
N PHE A 434 20.49 -32.88 13.89
CA PHE A 434 21.62 -33.74 14.24
C PHE A 434 22.96 -32.98 14.14
N PRO A 435 23.22 -31.99 15.03
CA PRO A 435 24.39 -31.13 14.91
C PRO A 435 25.73 -31.84 15.18
N ASN A 436 25.70 -32.91 15.98
CA ASN A 436 26.88 -33.62 16.48
C ASN A 436 27.17 -34.94 15.75
N SER A 437 26.34 -35.36 14.80
CA SER A 437 26.63 -36.58 14.05
C SER A 437 27.65 -36.30 12.95
N CYS A 438 28.84 -36.91 13.03
CA CYS A 438 29.89 -36.78 12.01
C CYS A 438 29.38 -37.23 10.64
N ASN A 439 28.67 -38.36 10.55
CA ASN A 439 28.16 -38.91 9.28
C ASN A 439 27.28 -37.93 8.49
N PHE A 440 26.41 -37.14 9.16
CA PHE A 440 25.62 -36.12 8.46
C PHE A 440 26.47 -34.94 7.99
N ASN A 441 27.45 -34.51 8.79
CA ASN A 441 28.35 -33.42 8.42
C ASN A 441 29.26 -33.86 7.25
N GLU A 442 29.74 -35.11 7.22
CA GLU A 442 30.58 -35.65 6.14
C GLU A 442 29.84 -35.74 4.81
N GLU A 443 28.62 -36.28 4.81
CA GLU A 443 27.79 -36.35 3.61
C GLU A 443 27.37 -34.95 3.13
N TYR A 444 27.13 -34.02 4.05
CA TYR A 444 26.91 -32.61 3.70
C TYR A 444 28.16 -31.95 3.11
N CYS A 445 29.36 -32.24 3.62
CA CYS A 445 30.62 -31.82 2.99
C CYS A 445 30.71 -32.35 1.56
N THR A 446 30.37 -33.62 1.32
CA THR A 446 30.34 -34.21 -0.02
C THR A 446 29.34 -33.49 -0.93
N PHE A 447 28.12 -33.21 -0.45
CA PHE A 447 27.12 -32.43 -1.18
C PHE A 447 27.63 -31.01 -1.53
N LEU A 448 28.30 -30.33 -0.61
CA LEU A 448 28.80 -28.98 -0.85
C LEU A 448 29.95 -28.94 -1.86
N ILE A 449 30.80 -29.97 -1.88
CA ILE A 449 31.92 -30.08 -2.83
C ILE A 449 31.39 -30.46 -4.22
N GLU A 450 30.61 -31.54 -4.33
CA GLU A 450 30.22 -32.10 -5.62
C GLU A 450 29.05 -31.36 -6.28
N CYS A 451 28.02 -30.95 -5.51
CA CYS A 451 26.81 -30.34 -6.07
C CYS A 451 26.79 -28.81 -6.01
N CYS A 452 27.32 -28.19 -4.94
CA CYS A 452 27.28 -26.73 -4.76
C CYS A 452 28.58 -26.00 -5.12
N THR A 453 29.69 -26.73 -5.26
CA THR A 453 31.06 -26.20 -5.47
C THR A 453 31.41 -25.01 -4.56
N SER A 454 30.98 -25.07 -3.29
CA SER A 454 31.31 -24.05 -2.27
C SER A 454 32.39 -24.60 -1.33
N PHE A 455 33.65 -24.37 -1.69
CA PHE A 455 34.81 -24.94 -1.01
C PHE A 455 35.00 -24.30 0.38
N SER A 456 34.82 -22.98 0.49
CA SER A 456 34.96 -22.28 1.78
C SER A 456 34.00 -22.81 2.86
N ASN A 457 32.75 -23.10 2.48
CA ASN A 457 31.77 -23.66 3.43
C ASN A 457 32.08 -25.11 3.79
N ALA A 458 32.49 -25.93 2.82
CA ALA A 458 32.86 -27.32 3.06
C ALA A 458 34.02 -27.42 4.07
N ILE A 459 35.04 -26.56 3.96
CA ILE A 459 36.18 -26.51 4.89
C ILE A 459 35.71 -26.14 6.31
N LYS A 460 34.77 -25.21 6.46
CA LYS A 460 34.20 -24.85 7.78
C LYS A 460 33.49 -26.03 8.44
N ILE A 461 32.75 -26.82 7.67
CA ILE A 461 32.06 -28.00 8.18
C ILE A 461 33.06 -29.10 8.50
N GLN A 462 34.12 -29.24 7.70
CA GLN A 462 35.19 -30.18 8.01
C GLN A 462 35.92 -29.81 9.30
N ASN A 463 36.24 -28.54 9.52
CA ASN A 463 36.81 -28.11 10.79
C ASN A 463 35.84 -28.41 11.96
N LYS A 464 34.54 -28.23 11.73
CA LYS A 464 33.51 -28.61 12.72
C LYS A 464 33.55 -30.13 13.01
N ILE A 465 33.75 -30.99 12.00
CA ILE A 465 33.92 -32.44 12.19
C ILE A 465 35.13 -32.71 13.07
N ASN A 466 36.30 -32.12 12.76
CA ASN A 466 37.53 -32.27 13.56
C ASN A 466 37.33 -31.81 15.02
N MET A 467 36.55 -30.74 15.23
CA MET A 467 36.16 -30.29 16.57
C MET A 467 35.23 -31.29 17.28
N ILE A 468 34.28 -31.91 16.56
CA ILE A 468 33.41 -32.94 17.15
C ILE A 468 34.22 -34.17 17.56
N GLU A 469 35.15 -34.61 16.71
CA GLU A 469 36.05 -35.75 16.98
C GLU A 469 36.99 -35.50 18.16
N SER A 470 37.46 -34.27 18.33
CA SER A 470 38.21 -33.84 19.53
C SER A 470 37.35 -33.66 20.79
N GLY A 471 36.04 -33.93 20.69
CA GLY A 471 35.11 -33.98 21.82
C GLY A 471 34.32 -32.70 22.09
N PHE A 472 34.33 -31.72 21.18
CA PHE A 472 33.47 -30.53 21.31
C PHE A 472 32.01 -30.84 20.98
N ASN A 473 31.09 -30.39 21.85
CA ASN A 473 29.65 -30.55 21.65
C ASN A 473 29.04 -29.25 21.13
N PHE A 474 28.41 -29.30 19.94
CA PHE A 474 27.77 -28.16 19.29
C PHE A 474 26.24 -28.11 19.49
N SER A 475 25.65 -29.05 20.23
CA SER A 475 24.21 -29.04 20.53
C SER A 475 23.85 -27.88 21.45
N VAL A 476 23.00 -26.97 20.97
CA VAL A 476 22.46 -25.87 21.75
C VAL A 476 20.99 -26.14 22.01
N ASP A 477 20.64 -26.34 23.28
CA ASP A 477 19.25 -26.51 23.69
C ASP A 477 18.52 -25.15 23.73
N ASN A 478 17.85 -24.82 22.62
CA ASN A 478 17.09 -23.58 22.50
C ASN A 478 15.91 -23.49 23.48
N CYS A 479 15.32 -24.62 23.90
CA CYS A 479 14.23 -24.64 24.87
C CYS A 479 14.74 -24.19 26.25
N TYR A 480 15.88 -24.75 26.69
CA TYR A 480 16.52 -24.35 27.94
C TYR A 480 17.03 -22.90 27.89
N ARG A 481 17.63 -22.47 26.78
CA ARG A 481 18.11 -21.09 26.61
C ARG A 481 16.98 -20.06 26.72
N GLN A 482 15.82 -20.34 26.11
CA GLN A 482 14.65 -19.46 26.21
C GLN A 482 14.05 -19.46 27.62
N PHE A 483 14.01 -20.62 28.28
CA PHE A 483 13.61 -20.71 29.68
C PHE A 483 14.49 -19.82 30.58
N ILE A 484 15.82 -19.90 30.45
CA ILE A 484 16.75 -19.03 31.20
C ILE A 484 16.54 -17.55 30.87
N ARG A 485 16.27 -17.20 29.61
CA ARG A 485 16.01 -15.79 29.24
C ARG A 485 14.77 -15.22 29.94
N ASN A 486 13.72 -16.03 30.09
CA ASN A 486 12.52 -15.63 30.81
C ASN A 486 12.72 -15.66 32.34
N PHE A 487 13.61 -16.52 32.83
CA PHE A 487 13.88 -16.72 34.24
C PHE A 487 15.39 -16.72 34.55
N PRO A 488 16.08 -15.56 34.43
CA PRO A 488 17.53 -15.49 34.57
C PRO A 488 18.02 -15.81 35.99
N GLU A 489 17.14 -15.70 36.99
CA GLU A 489 17.45 -15.99 38.39
C GLU A 489 17.87 -17.44 38.63
N TYR A 490 17.43 -18.41 37.81
CA TYR A 490 17.90 -19.81 37.93
C TYR A 490 19.42 -19.95 37.76
N VAL A 491 20.03 -19.12 36.91
CA VAL A 491 21.48 -19.13 36.69
C VAL A 491 22.17 -18.16 37.66
N LYS A 492 21.60 -16.97 37.90
CA LYS A 492 22.18 -15.97 38.84
C LYS A 492 22.30 -16.51 40.26
N LEU A 493 21.32 -17.28 40.72
CA LEU A 493 21.31 -17.91 42.04
C LEU A 493 22.09 -19.24 42.07
N LYS A 494 22.81 -19.61 40.98
CA LYS A 494 23.56 -20.86 40.81
C LYS A 494 22.75 -22.14 41.05
N ILE A 495 21.44 -22.11 40.78
CA ILE A 495 20.55 -23.29 40.93
C ILE A 495 20.81 -24.28 39.78
N LEU A 496 21.01 -23.76 38.57
CA LEU A 496 21.30 -24.52 37.37
C LEU A 496 22.54 -23.95 36.66
N ASP A 497 23.36 -24.83 36.10
CA ASP A 497 24.49 -24.45 35.24
C ASP A 497 24.02 -24.03 33.83
N LEU A 498 24.91 -23.40 33.05
CA LEU A 498 24.68 -23.01 31.65
C LEU A 498 24.31 -24.19 30.74
N LYS A 499 24.67 -25.42 31.13
CA LYS A 499 24.28 -26.67 30.47
C LYS A 499 23.02 -27.34 31.05
N GLY A 500 22.41 -26.76 32.09
CA GLY A 500 21.19 -27.25 32.72
C GLY A 500 21.38 -28.35 33.76
N GLN A 501 22.61 -28.60 34.22
CA GLN A 501 22.90 -29.51 35.33
C GLN A 501 22.76 -28.81 36.69
N LYS A 502 22.43 -29.56 37.74
CA LYS A 502 22.33 -29.05 39.12
C LYS A 502 23.74 -28.77 39.67
N VAL A 503 23.98 -27.57 40.19
CA VAL A 503 25.23 -27.27 40.92
C VAL A 503 25.08 -27.83 42.34
N LYS A 504 25.92 -28.79 42.73
CA LYS A 504 26.01 -29.23 44.14
C LYS A 504 26.68 -28.11 44.94
N GLN A 505 25.94 -27.47 45.85
CA GLN A 505 26.53 -26.63 46.89
C GLN A 505 27.28 -27.56 47.85
N GLN A 506 28.60 -27.70 47.67
CA GLN A 506 29.42 -28.32 48.70
C GLN A 506 29.50 -27.34 49.87
N VAL A 507 28.90 -27.70 50.99
CA VAL A 507 29.14 -27.06 52.28
C VAL A 507 30.62 -27.26 52.59
N SER A 508 31.36 -26.14 52.63
CA SER A 508 32.79 -26.14 52.92
C SER A 508 33.03 -26.51 54.38
N ARG A 509 33.25 -27.80 54.66
CA ARG A 509 34.05 -28.19 55.82
C ARG A 509 35.51 -27.93 55.46
N ALA A 510 36.09 -26.95 56.15
CA ALA A 510 37.49 -26.60 56.06
C ALA A 510 38.36 -27.81 56.43
N SER A 511 39.20 -28.26 55.49
CA SER A 511 40.40 -29.03 55.78
C SER A 511 41.49 -28.61 54.80
N LYS A 512 42.50 -27.92 55.33
CA LYS A 512 43.78 -27.63 54.66
C LYS A 512 44.48 -28.95 54.32
N SER A 513 44.93 -29.12 53.07
CA SER A 513 46.21 -29.78 52.78
C SER A 513 46.59 -29.71 51.30
N ALA A 514 47.83 -29.25 51.11
CA ALA A 514 48.81 -29.63 50.10
C ALA A 514 48.60 -29.23 48.63
N GLU A 515 49.47 -28.32 48.20
CA GLU A 515 49.90 -28.13 46.82
C GLU A 515 50.37 -29.46 46.19
N SER A 516 49.93 -29.70 44.96
CA SER A 516 50.74 -30.42 43.98
C SER A 516 50.60 -29.72 42.64
N ASN A 517 51.72 -29.16 42.18
CA ASN A 517 51.91 -28.64 40.83
C ASN A 517 51.51 -29.70 39.79
N GLN A 518 50.37 -29.48 39.16
CA GLN A 518 50.17 -29.88 37.77
C GLN A 518 49.77 -28.62 37.01
N SER A 519 50.54 -28.33 35.97
CA SER A 519 50.27 -27.33 34.97
C SER A 519 48.93 -27.63 34.29
N SER A 520 47.83 -27.18 34.90
CA SER A 520 46.57 -27.03 34.22
C SER A 520 46.72 -25.80 33.33
N SER A 521 47.08 -26.04 32.07
CA SER A 521 46.75 -25.10 31.01
C SER A 521 45.29 -24.73 31.20
N SER A 522 45.08 -23.43 31.35
CA SER A 522 43.78 -22.79 31.43
C SER A 522 42.93 -23.24 30.25
N ARG A 523 42.13 -24.30 30.44
CA ARG A 523 40.99 -24.61 29.58
C ARG A 523 39.88 -23.62 29.90
N SER A 524 40.17 -22.34 29.68
CA SER A 524 39.20 -21.27 29.62
C SER A 524 38.34 -21.53 28.39
N THR A 525 37.08 -21.83 28.68
CA THR A 525 35.87 -21.65 27.89
C THR A 525 36.03 -20.75 26.66
N ILE A 526 36.51 -21.30 25.54
CA ILE A 526 36.29 -20.74 24.21
C ILE A 526 34.84 -21.06 23.85
N SER A 527 33.92 -20.19 24.27
CA SER A 527 32.50 -20.28 23.89
C SER A 527 31.94 -18.96 23.37
N SER A 528 32.78 -18.08 22.84
CA SER A 528 32.31 -16.75 22.37
C SER A 528 33.10 -16.13 21.21
N SER A 529 33.73 -16.92 20.34
CA SER A 529 34.33 -16.39 19.10
C SER A 529 34.12 -17.35 17.92
N GLN A 530 32.86 -17.54 17.51
CA GLN A 530 32.52 -18.24 16.25
C GLN A 530 32.49 -17.30 15.03
N SER A 531 33.03 -16.08 15.14
CA SER A 531 33.03 -15.08 14.07
C SER A 531 34.38 -14.41 13.84
N SER A 532 35.48 -14.94 14.38
CA SER A 532 36.80 -14.65 13.82
C SER A 532 36.97 -15.53 12.59
N GLU A 533 37.25 -14.91 11.44
CA GLU A 533 37.61 -15.63 10.22
C GLU A 533 38.67 -16.68 10.57
N MET A 534 38.38 -17.93 10.24
CA MET A 534 39.33 -19.03 10.43
C MET A 534 40.61 -18.68 9.68
N ASP A 535 41.77 -18.75 10.33
CA ASP A 535 43.05 -18.37 9.74
C ASP A 535 43.21 -18.99 8.36
N ILE A 536 43.60 -18.17 7.37
CA ILE A 536 43.73 -18.58 5.96
C ILE A 536 44.67 -19.78 5.83
N ALA A 537 45.71 -19.85 6.67
CA ALA A 537 46.62 -20.98 6.76
C ALA A 537 45.93 -22.29 7.18
N LEU A 538 45.06 -22.24 8.19
CA LEU A 538 44.28 -23.39 8.66
C LEU A 538 43.22 -23.81 7.62
N GLN A 539 42.61 -22.85 6.92
CA GLN A 539 41.74 -23.12 5.78
C GLN A 539 42.49 -23.85 4.65
N GLU A 540 43.73 -23.43 4.37
CA GLU A 540 44.57 -24.02 3.32
C GLU A 540 45.05 -25.42 3.69
N GLU A 541 45.43 -25.65 4.95
CA GLU A 541 45.86 -26.96 5.45
C GLU A 541 44.73 -27.99 5.37
N ILE A 542 43.54 -27.66 5.88
CA ILE A 542 42.35 -28.51 5.76
C ILE A 542 41.96 -28.66 4.28
N GLY A 543 42.03 -27.59 3.48
CA GLY A 543 41.72 -27.62 2.05
C GLY A 543 42.61 -28.58 1.25
N LYS A 544 43.92 -28.63 1.51
CA LYS A 544 44.88 -29.54 0.84
C LYS A 544 44.56 -31.02 1.07
N THR A 545 44.01 -31.35 2.25
CA THR A 545 43.58 -32.73 2.55
C THR A 545 42.35 -33.17 1.75
N MET A 546 41.45 -32.24 1.42
CA MET A 546 40.17 -32.56 0.77
C MET A 546 40.19 -32.49 -0.76
N LEU A 547 40.84 -31.48 -1.33
CA LEU A 547 40.74 -31.10 -2.75
C LEU A 547 42.09 -31.15 -3.46
N THR A 548 42.06 -31.40 -4.76
CA THR A 548 43.18 -31.12 -5.67
C THR A 548 43.23 -29.63 -5.99
N ASN A 549 44.40 -29.01 -5.87
CA ASN A 549 44.61 -27.57 -6.10
C ASN A 549 43.69 -26.64 -5.26
N ALA A 550 43.57 -26.92 -3.96
CA ALA A 550 42.67 -26.21 -3.04
C ALA A 550 42.85 -24.69 -3.04
N ARG A 551 44.10 -24.17 -3.03
CA ARG A 551 44.39 -22.73 -2.96
C ARG A 551 43.79 -21.96 -4.15
N ILE A 552 43.98 -22.47 -5.37
CA ILE A 552 43.52 -21.81 -6.60
C ILE A 552 42.00 -21.93 -6.77
N ARG A 553 41.40 -23.04 -6.31
CA ARG A 553 39.93 -23.19 -6.31
C ARG A 553 39.25 -22.25 -5.32
N ILE A 554 39.82 -22.04 -4.13
CA ILE A 554 39.29 -21.10 -3.13
C ILE A 554 39.41 -19.65 -3.63
N SER A 555 40.55 -19.28 -4.22
CA SER A 555 40.71 -17.93 -4.78
C SER A 555 39.74 -17.67 -5.94
N MET A 556 39.52 -18.67 -6.81
CA MET A 556 38.53 -18.61 -7.88
C MET A 556 37.09 -18.48 -7.34
N GLU A 557 36.73 -19.23 -6.29
CA GLU A 557 35.42 -19.08 -5.63
C GLU A 557 35.22 -17.64 -5.12
N ASN A 558 36.22 -17.09 -4.42
CA ASN A 558 36.17 -15.73 -3.89
C ASN A 558 36.05 -14.67 -4.99
N ALA A 559 36.80 -14.82 -6.09
CA ALA A 559 36.73 -13.93 -7.24
C ALA A 559 35.35 -13.95 -7.93
N LEU A 560 34.72 -15.12 -8.04
CA LEU A 560 33.42 -15.29 -8.68
C LEU A 560 32.22 -14.96 -7.78
N LYS A 561 32.41 -14.82 -6.47
CA LYS A 561 31.32 -14.69 -5.49
C LYS A 561 30.49 -13.41 -5.65
N ASN A 562 31.11 -12.31 -6.08
CA ASN A 562 30.46 -11.00 -6.22
C ASN A 562 30.09 -10.67 -7.68
N ARG A 563 30.42 -11.54 -8.63
CA ARG A 563 30.18 -11.29 -10.05
C ARG A 563 28.71 -11.51 -10.41
N LYS A 564 28.14 -10.53 -11.12
CA LYS A 564 26.81 -10.62 -11.72
C LYS A 564 26.94 -10.43 -13.23
N ALA A 565 25.91 -10.80 -13.98
CA ALA A 565 25.86 -10.57 -15.42
C ALA A 565 26.00 -9.07 -15.74
N ASP A 566 26.68 -8.73 -16.83
CA ASP A 566 26.91 -7.34 -17.23
C ASP A 566 25.58 -6.65 -17.57
N LYS A 567 24.60 -7.41 -18.10
CA LYS A 567 23.26 -6.91 -18.41
C LYS A 567 22.31 -6.81 -17.21
N ASN A 568 22.75 -7.13 -15.99
CA ASN A 568 21.92 -6.98 -14.79
C ASN A 568 21.66 -5.52 -14.41
N THR A 569 22.70 -4.68 -14.38
CA THR A 569 22.58 -3.25 -14.09
C THR A 569 21.66 -2.50 -15.06
N PRO A 570 21.81 -2.63 -16.40
CA PRO A 570 20.90 -1.95 -17.33
C PRO A 570 19.47 -2.46 -17.22
N MET A 571 19.24 -3.72 -16.82
CA MET A 571 17.91 -4.25 -16.63
C MET A 571 17.17 -3.63 -15.43
N ILE A 572 17.88 -3.35 -14.35
CA ILE A 572 17.33 -2.62 -13.20
C ILE A 572 16.99 -1.18 -13.60
N VAL A 573 17.89 -0.50 -14.34
CA VAL A 573 17.66 0.87 -14.82
C VAL A 573 16.45 0.95 -15.72
N VAL A 574 16.30 0.02 -16.67
CA VAL A 574 15.15 -0.03 -17.57
C VAL A 574 13.86 -0.32 -16.83
N ALA A 575 13.86 -1.21 -15.83
CA ALA A 575 12.69 -1.45 -14.99
C ALA A 575 12.22 -0.18 -14.26
N MET A 576 13.16 0.66 -13.81
CA MET A 576 12.83 1.96 -13.20
C MET A 576 12.30 2.98 -14.22
N ILE A 577 12.87 3.03 -15.43
CA ILE A 577 12.39 3.92 -16.51
C ILE A 577 10.95 3.59 -16.92
N LEU A 578 10.61 2.30 -17.03
CA LEU A 578 9.26 1.87 -17.40
C LEU A 578 8.19 2.39 -16.44
N ILE A 579 8.48 2.44 -15.15
CA ILE A 579 7.58 2.97 -14.13
C ILE A 579 7.52 4.48 -14.19
N LEU A 580 8.67 5.13 -14.36
CA LEU A 580 8.72 6.58 -14.44
C LEU A 580 7.85 7.08 -15.61
N VAL A 581 7.89 6.41 -16.76
CA VAL A 581 7.01 6.71 -17.90
C VAL A 581 5.53 6.48 -17.55
N GLY A 582 5.19 5.37 -16.89
CA GLY A 582 3.81 5.11 -16.46
C GLY A 582 3.28 6.17 -15.48
N VAL A 583 4.04 6.47 -14.43
CA VAL A 583 3.66 7.46 -13.40
C VAL A 583 3.54 8.86 -14.01
N VAL A 584 4.41 9.24 -14.94
CA VAL A 584 4.30 10.54 -15.63
C VAL A 584 3.00 10.64 -16.43
N ILE A 585 2.61 9.58 -17.15
CA ILE A 585 1.35 9.56 -17.90
C ILE A 585 0.15 9.65 -16.94
N PHE A 586 0.14 8.87 -15.86
CA PHE A 586 -0.96 8.88 -14.88
C PHE A 586 -1.09 10.24 -14.18
N CYS A 587 0.03 10.82 -13.75
CA CYS A 587 0.06 12.14 -13.14
C CYS A 587 -0.38 13.23 -14.14
N PHE A 588 0.01 13.12 -15.41
CA PHE A 588 -0.40 14.06 -16.45
C PHE A 588 -1.92 14.04 -16.64
N ILE A 589 -2.52 12.86 -16.78
CA ILE A 589 -3.99 12.71 -16.88
C ILE A 589 -4.65 13.28 -15.62
N TYR A 590 -4.15 12.92 -14.43
CA TYR A 590 -4.74 13.38 -13.18
C TYR A 590 -4.73 14.90 -13.03
N ILE A 591 -3.56 15.53 -13.25
CA ILE A 591 -3.41 16.99 -13.09
C ILE A 591 -4.23 17.74 -14.13
N SER A 592 -4.25 17.26 -15.38
CA SER A 592 -4.93 17.95 -16.47
C SER A 592 -6.45 17.94 -16.32
N PHE A 593 -7.02 16.83 -15.83
CA PHE A 593 -8.48 16.66 -15.78
C PHE A 593 -9.12 16.94 -14.41
N ASN A 594 -8.34 16.98 -13.33
CA ASN A 594 -8.90 17.25 -12.00
C ASN A 594 -9.52 18.66 -11.86
N SER A 595 -8.97 19.67 -12.56
CA SER A 595 -9.52 21.03 -12.58
C SER A 595 -10.38 21.33 -13.82
N TYR A 596 -10.50 20.38 -14.75
CA TYR A 596 -11.08 20.63 -16.07
C TYR A 596 -12.58 20.98 -15.99
N PHE A 597 -13.34 20.35 -15.09
CA PHE A 597 -14.78 20.61 -14.94
C PHE A 597 -15.13 21.73 -13.95
N ASP A 598 -14.16 22.35 -13.28
CA ASP A 598 -14.45 23.36 -12.25
C ASP A 598 -15.06 24.65 -12.83
N GLN A 599 -14.76 24.98 -14.08
CA GLN A 599 -15.33 26.15 -14.77
C GLN A 599 -16.79 25.94 -15.24
N ARG A 600 -17.25 24.70 -15.37
CA ARG A 600 -18.58 24.40 -15.95
C ARG A 600 -19.73 24.82 -15.02
N PRO A 601 -19.71 24.54 -13.71
CA PRO A 601 -20.69 25.10 -12.75
C PRO A 601 -20.72 26.63 -12.79
N GLU A 602 -19.58 27.29 -12.95
CA GLU A 602 -19.52 28.76 -13.00
C GLU A 602 -20.25 29.33 -14.21
N THR A 603 -20.17 28.70 -15.38
CA THR A 603 -20.96 29.09 -16.56
C THR A 603 -22.46 29.00 -16.28
N THR A 604 -22.90 27.93 -15.62
CA THR A 604 -24.30 27.81 -15.21
C THR A 604 -24.69 28.87 -14.18
N THR A 605 -23.81 29.24 -13.24
CA THR A 605 -24.11 30.34 -12.30
C THR A 605 -24.28 31.69 -13.00
N ARG A 606 -23.51 31.96 -14.07
CA ARG A 606 -23.66 33.18 -14.89
C ARG A 606 -25.03 33.24 -15.55
N ILE A 607 -25.49 32.11 -16.09
CA ILE A 607 -26.85 31.94 -16.61
C ILE A 607 -27.90 32.19 -15.50
N THR A 608 -27.64 31.80 -14.25
CA THR A 608 -28.53 32.11 -13.13
C THR A 608 -28.67 33.62 -12.93
N TYR A 609 -27.54 34.33 -12.85
CA TYR A 609 -27.54 35.75 -12.51
C TYR A 609 -28.27 36.59 -13.55
N ILE A 610 -28.02 36.34 -14.84
CA ILE A 610 -28.67 37.08 -15.91
C ILE A 610 -30.18 36.79 -16.00
N ASN A 611 -30.60 35.53 -15.83
CA ASN A 611 -32.03 35.17 -15.83
C ASN A 611 -32.75 35.72 -14.60
N THR A 612 -32.11 35.71 -13.43
CA THR A 612 -32.69 36.28 -12.21
C THR A 612 -32.79 37.80 -12.32
N CYS A 613 -31.78 38.47 -12.90
CA CYS A 613 -31.86 39.89 -13.24
C CYS A 613 -33.07 40.20 -14.13
N ARG A 614 -33.27 39.42 -15.20
CA ARG A 614 -34.42 39.57 -16.10
C ARG A 614 -35.73 39.38 -15.32
N LEU A 615 -35.86 38.29 -14.57
CA LEU A 615 -37.05 37.98 -13.77
C LEU A 615 -37.39 39.11 -12.79
N SER A 616 -36.45 39.58 -11.99
CA SER A 616 -36.67 40.64 -11.01
C SER A 616 -36.98 41.99 -11.69
N MET A 617 -36.38 42.29 -12.85
CA MET A 617 -36.69 43.50 -13.62
C MET A 617 -38.15 43.52 -14.11
N PHE A 618 -38.63 42.42 -14.70
CA PHE A 618 -40.04 42.30 -15.13
C PHE A 618 -41.01 42.27 -13.93
N THR A 619 -40.62 41.65 -12.81
CA THR A 619 -41.42 41.63 -11.58
C THR A 619 -41.56 43.05 -10.98
N ALA A 620 -40.50 43.86 -11.03
CA ALA A 620 -40.53 45.25 -10.59
C ALA A 620 -41.45 46.11 -11.48
N ALA A 621 -41.39 45.93 -12.80
CA ALA A 621 -42.28 46.62 -13.74
C ALA A 621 -43.74 46.23 -13.56
N TYR A 622 -44.02 44.94 -13.32
CA TYR A 622 -45.36 44.48 -12.98
C TYR A 622 -45.88 45.07 -11.66
N SER A 623 -45.04 45.10 -10.63
CA SER A 623 -45.41 45.67 -9.33
C SER A 623 -45.77 47.16 -9.44
N LEU A 624 -45.08 47.92 -10.31
CA LEU A 624 -45.42 49.30 -10.65
C LEU A 624 -46.80 49.44 -11.32
N LEU A 625 -47.15 48.53 -12.25
CA LEU A 625 -48.48 48.50 -12.86
C LEU A 625 -49.57 48.24 -11.82
N MET A 626 -49.31 47.34 -10.88
CA MET A 626 -50.25 47.01 -9.80
C MET A 626 -50.42 48.16 -8.81
N GLU A 627 -49.34 48.87 -8.48
CA GLU A 627 -49.41 50.08 -7.66
C GLU A 627 -50.28 51.16 -8.32
N PHE A 628 -50.10 51.39 -9.63
CA PHE A 628 -50.94 52.29 -10.39
C PHE A 628 -52.42 51.88 -10.35
N SER A 629 -52.70 50.62 -10.62
CA SER A 629 -54.07 50.09 -10.69
C SER A 629 -54.81 50.25 -9.35
N ASN A 630 -54.12 49.97 -8.24
CA ASN A 630 -54.67 50.07 -6.89
C ASN A 630 -54.95 51.53 -6.49
N ASN A 631 -54.04 52.46 -6.82
CA ASN A 631 -54.18 53.88 -6.47
C ASN A 631 -55.21 54.62 -7.35
N THR A 632 -55.48 54.12 -8.56
CA THR A 632 -56.50 54.68 -9.47
C THR A 632 -57.87 54.01 -9.32
N ASN A 633 -57.99 52.95 -8.51
CA ASN A 633 -59.20 52.12 -8.33
C ASN A 633 -59.78 51.56 -9.65
N ILE A 634 -58.95 51.39 -10.69
CA ILE A 634 -59.40 50.88 -12.00
C ILE A 634 -59.62 49.37 -11.93
N MET A 635 -58.75 48.63 -11.22
CA MET A 635 -58.85 47.19 -11.04
C MET A 635 -58.39 46.78 -9.63
N THR A 636 -59.28 46.24 -8.80
CA THR A 636 -58.99 45.86 -7.40
C THR A 636 -58.75 44.35 -7.26
N ILE A 637 -57.63 43.89 -7.79
CA ILE A 637 -57.27 42.46 -7.83
C ILE A 637 -56.79 41.93 -6.48
N THR A 638 -56.22 42.80 -5.64
CA THR A 638 -55.65 42.43 -4.33
C THR A 638 -56.66 41.69 -3.45
N ASN A 639 -57.90 42.17 -3.39
CA ASN A 639 -58.95 41.55 -2.57
C ASN A 639 -59.36 40.15 -3.06
N ASP A 640 -59.23 39.86 -4.35
CA ASP A 640 -59.61 38.56 -4.92
C ASP A 640 -58.45 37.56 -4.84
N VAL A 641 -57.20 38.02 -5.00
CA VAL A 641 -56.00 37.22 -4.73
C VAL A 641 -55.94 36.84 -3.25
N ASP A 642 -56.19 37.79 -2.34
CA ASP A 642 -56.24 37.54 -0.88
C ASP A 642 -57.31 36.50 -0.50
N LYS A 643 -58.38 36.36 -1.29
CA LYS A 643 -59.42 35.33 -1.07
C LYS A 643 -58.93 33.96 -1.54
N LEU A 644 -58.27 33.90 -2.71
CA LEU A 644 -57.72 32.67 -3.27
C LEU A 644 -56.60 32.10 -2.37
N GLN A 645 -55.73 32.96 -1.89
CA GLN A 645 -54.59 32.62 -1.03
C GLN A 645 -55.02 32.06 0.33
N LYS A 646 -56.11 32.55 0.92
CA LYS A 646 -56.70 31.98 2.15
C LYS A 646 -57.21 30.55 1.96
N LEU A 647 -57.50 30.12 0.73
CA LEU A 647 -57.93 28.76 0.41
C LEU A 647 -56.74 27.78 0.26
N ASP A 648 -55.51 28.30 0.19
CA ASP A 648 -54.30 27.54 -0.12
C ASP A 648 -53.53 27.04 1.10
N GLY A 649 -53.62 27.71 2.24
CA GLY A 649 -53.08 27.18 3.50
C GLY A 649 -51.55 27.10 3.57
N GLY A 650 -50.84 28.15 3.12
CA GLY A 650 -49.43 28.39 3.45
C GLY A 650 -48.39 27.81 2.48
N TYR A 651 -48.50 28.13 1.19
CA TYR A 651 -47.43 27.90 0.22
C TYR A 651 -46.37 29.02 0.28
N ASP A 652 -45.14 28.72 -0.17
CA ASP A 652 -44.08 29.73 -0.31
C ASP A 652 -44.40 30.68 -1.48
N GLU A 653 -44.67 31.93 -1.16
CA GLU A 653 -45.03 32.98 -2.11
C GLU A 653 -43.80 33.58 -2.79
N TYR A 654 -43.83 33.73 -4.12
CA TYR A 654 -42.79 34.50 -4.82
C TYR A 654 -42.90 36.01 -4.56
N ILE A 655 -44.13 36.54 -4.48
CA ILE A 655 -44.43 37.92 -4.06
C ILE A 655 -45.18 37.82 -2.74
N GLY A 656 -44.48 38.06 -1.62
CA GLY A 656 -45.01 37.80 -0.28
C GLY A 656 -46.04 38.82 0.24
N GLU A 657 -46.88 38.41 1.20
CA GLU A 657 -47.82 39.30 1.89
C GLU A 657 -47.18 40.37 2.80
N GLY A 658 -47.78 41.56 2.82
CA GLY A 658 -47.63 42.56 3.90
C GLY A 658 -46.91 43.86 3.55
N SER A 659 -46.28 43.94 2.37
CA SER A 659 -45.67 45.17 1.84
C SER A 659 -46.52 45.82 0.75
N SER A 660 -46.37 47.13 0.56
CA SER A 660 -47.03 47.82 -0.56
C SER A 660 -46.42 47.38 -1.90
N TRP A 661 -47.19 47.44 -2.99
CA TRP A 661 -46.69 47.19 -4.34
C TRP A 661 -45.46 48.05 -4.70
N ALA A 662 -45.39 49.28 -4.15
CA ALA A 662 -44.23 50.16 -4.25
C ALA A 662 -42.96 49.55 -3.64
N GLN A 663 -43.12 48.90 -2.49
CA GLN A 663 -42.02 48.25 -1.79
C GLN A 663 -41.57 46.98 -2.52
N HIS A 664 -42.50 46.17 -3.04
CA HIS A 664 -42.15 45.05 -3.92
C HIS A 664 -41.40 45.51 -5.17
N ALA A 665 -41.87 46.58 -5.82
CA ALA A 665 -41.19 47.17 -6.97
C ALA A 665 -39.76 47.61 -6.61
N SER A 666 -39.56 48.23 -5.44
CA SER A 666 -38.24 48.62 -4.95
C SER A 666 -37.33 47.41 -4.67
N ASP A 667 -37.83 46.40 -3.96
CA ASP A 667 -37.06 45.23 -3.54
C ASP A 667 -36.56 44.42 -4.74
N PHE A 668 -37.46 44.14 -5.70
CA PHE A 668 -37.08 43.45 -6.94
C PHE A 668 -36.17 44.29 -7.84
N ASN A 669 -36.29 45.61 -7.81
CA ASN A 669 -35.39 46.48 -8.57
C ASN A 669 -33.97 46.50 -7.98
N VAL A 670 -33.84 46.47 -6.65
CA VAL A 670 -32.55 46.30 -5.95
C VAL A 670 -31.97 44.92 -6.24
N GLU A 671 -32.79 43.87 -6.23
CA GLU A 671 -32.34 42.52 -6.57
C GLU A 671 -31.84 42.42 -8.02
N ALA A 672 -32.56 43.00 -8.98
CA ALA A 672 -32.14 43.07 -10.39
C ALA A 672 -30.77 43.75 -10.52
N ALA A 673 -30.57 44.88 -9.84
CA ALA A 673 -29.30 45.61 -9.83
C ALA A 673 -28.16 44.76 -9.24
N ASN A 674 -28.41 44.09 -8.10
CA ASN A 674 -27.41 43.25 -7.44
C ASN A 674 -27.01 42.04 -8.30
N MET A 675 -27.99 41.36 -8.91
CA MET A 675 -27.73 40.22 -9.78
C MET A 675 -26.97 40.64 -11.04
N TYR A 676 -27.31 41.79 -11.61
CA TYR A 676 -26.61 42.34 -12.77
C TYR A 676 -25.15 42.73 -12.45
N VAL A 677 -24.91 43.42 -11.33
CA VAL A 677 -23.54 43.75 -10.87
C VAL A 677 -22.74 42.49 -10.60
N THR A 678 -23.35 41.49 -9.96
CA THR A 678 -22.71 40.19 -9.69
C THR A 678 -22.33 39.48 -10.99
N PHE A 679 -23.21 39.48 -11.98
CA PHE A 679 -22.95 38.95 -13.32
C PHE A 679 -21.75 39.64 -14.00
N VAL A 680 -21.73 40.98 -14.03
CA VAL A 680 -20.62 41.75 -14.62
C VAL A 680 -19.31 41.52 -13.87
N SER A 681 -19.35 41.41 -12.53
CA SER A 681 -18.16 41.09 -11.73
C SER A 681 -17.61 39.70 -12.04
N ASN A 682 -18.47 38.70 -12.19
CA ASN A 682 -18.07 37.34 -12.55
C ASN A 682 -17.46 37.28 -13.96
N ILE A 683 -17.97 38.08 -14.89
CA ILE A 683 -17.37 38.24 -16.23
C ILE A 683 -15.99 38.90 -16.15
N ALA A 684 -15.82 39.91 -15.29
CA ALA A 684 -14.52 40.56 -15.10
C ALA A 684 -13.50 39.60 -14.46
N ASP A 685 -13.93 38.81 -13.47
CA ASP A 685 -13.11 37.75 -12.88
C ASP A 685 -12.72 36.70 -13.92
N PHE A 686 -13.65 36.29 -14.78
CA PHE A 686 -13.37 35.38 -15.89
C PHE A 686 -12.47 35.99 -16.97
N ALA A 687 -12.55 37.29 -17.22
CA ALA A 687 -11.59 37.96 -18.11
C ALA A 687 -10.18 37.97 -17.52
N SER A 688 -10.06 38.03 -16.19
CA SER A 688 -8.78 38.01 -15.49
C SER A 688 -8.04 36.67 -15.59
N THR A 689 -8.74 35.56 -15.89
CA THR A 689 -8.13 34.23 -16.09
C THR A 689 -7.44 34.08 -17.46
N GLY A 690 -7.56 35.08 -18.35
CA GLY A 690 -6.93 35.10 -19.67
C GLY A 690 -7.78 34.50 -20.80
N GLU A 691 -9.03 34.14 -20.53
CA GLU A 691 -9.95 33.63 -21.54
C GLU A 691 -10.58 34.74 -22.38
N ASN A 692 -10.90 34.43 -23.64
CA ASN A 692 -11.44 35.40 -24.60
C ASN A 692 -12.95 35.61 -24.38
N VAL A 693 -13.27 36.48 -23.43
CA VAL A 693 -14.64 36.90 -23.07
C VAL A 693 -15.40 37.55 -24.23
N ARG A 694 -14.68 38.05 -25.24
CA ARG A 694 -15.28 38.69 -26.42
C ARG A 694 -16.13 37.73 -27.25
N LYS A 695 -15.99 36.41 -27.09
CA LYS A 695 -16.82 35.45 -27.85
C LYS A 695 -18.29 35.48 -27.45
N PHE A 696 -18.62 35.70 -26.18
CA PHE A 696 -20.01 35.74 -25.70
C PHE A 696 -20.45 37.10 -25.14
N ALA A 697 -19.52 37.99 -24.78
CA ALA A 697 -19.86 39.31 -24.25
C ALA A 697 -19.99 40.41 -25.33
N VAL A 698 -19.95 40.07 -26.62
CA VAL A 698 -20.18 41.05 -27.70
C VAL A 698 -21.54 41.72 -27.53
N ASP A 699 -22.58 40.95 -27.23
CA ASP A 699 -23.94 41.45 -27.06
C ASP A 699 -24.06 42.39 -25.85
N LEU A 700 -23.13 42.31 -24.89
CA LEU A 700 -23.09 43.17 -23.71
C LEU A 700 -22.51 44.57 -24.01
N PHE A 701 -21.50 44.63 -24.89
CA PHE A 701 -20.67 45.82 -25.13
C PHE A 701 -20.84 46.45 -26.51
N ALA A 702 -21.48 45.76 -27.45
CA ALA A 702 -21.78 46.30 -28.78
C ALA A 702 -23.06 47.15 -28.73
N GLU A 703 -23.10 48.19 -29.57
CA GLU A 703 -24.30 48.99 -29.81
C GLU A 703 -25.28 48.22 -30.71
N SER A 704 -25.78 47.07 -30.21
CA SER A 704 -26.70 46.18 -30.94
C SER A 704 -28.12 46.22 -30.42
N THR A 705 -28.34 46.69 -29.19
CA THR A 705 -29.65 46.61 -28.55
C THR A 705 -30.51 47.83 -28.88
N PRO A 706 -31.71 47.65 -29.47
CA PRO A 706 -32.59 48.76 -29.86
C PRO A 706 -33.22 49.42 -28.62
N PHE A 707 -33.27 50.75 -28.62
CA PHE A 707 -33.79 51.56 -27.54
C PHE A 707 -34.52 52.81 -28.05
N LEU A 708 -35.72 53.05 -27.53
CA LEU A 708 -36.55 54.23 -27.77
C LEU A 708 -36.57 55.16 -26.56
N TYR A 709 -36.26 56.44 -26.80
CA TYR A 709 -36.45 57.49 -25.81
C TYR A 709 -37.87 58.05 -25.88
N CYS A 710 -38.46 58.39 -24.73
CA CYS A 710 -39.72 59.13 -24.69
C CYS A 710 -39.51 60.62 -24.42
N SER A 711 -40.34 61.45 -25.02
CA SER A 711 -40.37 62.89 -24.77
C SER A 711 -40.86 63.22 -23.35
N MET A 712 -40.65 64.46 -22.89
CA MET A 712 -41.15 64.95 -21.59
C MET A 712 -42.70 64.92 -21.49
N TYR A 713 -43.40 64.90 -22.63
CA TYR A 713 -44.85 64.76 -22.69
C TYR A 713 -45.29 63.31 -22.84
N GLY A 714 -44.34 62.38 -22.78
CA GLY A 714 -44.49 60.99 -23.18
C GLY A 714 -44.96 60.95 -24.63
N ASP A 715 -44.04 61.00 -25.58
CA ASP A 715 -44.29 60.52 -26.93
C ASP A 715 -43.03 59.72 -27.29
N PRO A 716 -43.13 58.48 -27.77
CA PRO A 716 -41.97 57.70 -28.15
C PRO A 716 -41.27 58.38 -29.32
N ALA A 717 -39.94 58.41 -29.30
CA ALA A 717 -39.15 58.98 -30.39
C ALA A 717 -39.36 58.15 -31.65
N THR A 718 -39.58 58.82 -32.79
CA THR A 718 -39.83 58.13 -34.08
C THR A 718 -38.62 57.38 -34.64
N LYS A 719 -37.46 57.45 -34.00
CA LYS A 719 -36.22 56.80 -34.43
C LYS A 719 -35.65 55.96 -33.29
N THR A 720 -35.49 54.66 -33.54
CA THR A 720 -34.77 53.74 -32.66
C THR A 720 -33.29 54.08 -32.62
N SER A 721 -32.74 54.15 -31.42
CA SER A 721 -31.29 54.24 -31.19
C SER A 721 -30.75 52.87 -30.81
N TYR A 722 -29.50 52.59 -31.13
CA TYR A 722 -28.83 51.38 -30.68
C TYR A 722 -27.83 51.74 -29.60
N GLN A 723 -27.85 51.02 -28.47
CA GLN A 723 -26.86 51.19 -27.41
C GLN A 723 -26.41 49.84 -26.86
N ASN A 724 -25.46 49.90 -25.93
CA ASN A 724 -24.95 48.73 -25.25
C ASN A 724 -25.99 48.20 -24.26
N MET A 725 -26.15 46.89 -24.21
CA MET A 725 -27.05 46.22 -23.26
C MET A 725 -26.72 46.63 -21.82
N GLN A 726 -25.44 46.84 -21.52
CA GLN A 726 -25.00 47.27 -20.19
C GLN A 726 -25.56 48.63 -19.77
N THR A 727 -25.55 49.61 -20.66
CA THR A 727 -26.04 50.95 -20.36
C THR A 727 -27.56 50.94 -20.29
N ILE A 728 -28.22 50.20 -21.18
CA ILE A 728 -29.69 50.12 -21.23
C ILE A 728 -30.26 49.42 -19.99
N THR A 729 -29.70 48.29 -19.58
CA THR A 729 -30.20 47.54 -18.42
C THR A 729 -30.11 48.37 -17.14
N LEU A 730 -28.96 49.02 -16.92
CA LEU A 730 -28.78 49.93 -15.77
C LEU A 730 -29.67 51.17 -15.86
N TYR A 731 -29.88 51.70 -17.07
CA TYR A 731 -30.79 52.82 -17.29
C TYR A 731 -32.24 52.44 -16.99
N LEU A 732 -32.71 51.27 -17.43
CA LEU A 732 -34.05 50.79 -17.13
C LEU A 732 -34.26 50.56 -15.64
N ILE A 733 -33.30 49.95 -14.94
CA ILE A 733 -33.32 49.80 -13.46
C ILE A 733 -33.36 51.16 -12.76
N PHE A 734 -32.67 52.16 -13.31
CA PHE A 734 -32.72 53.52 -12.77
C PHE A 734 -34.08 54.18 -13.03
N VAL A 735 -34.65 54.03 -14.23
CA VAL A 735 -35.94 54.62 -14.60
C VAL A 735 -37.08 53.98 -13.80
N THR A 736 -37.06 52.66 -13.58
CA THR A 736 -38.00 51.96 -12.69
C THR A 736 -37.90 52.50 -11.26
N SER A 737 -36.69 52.70 -10.73
CA SER A 737 -36.52 53.30 -9.39
C SER A 737 -37.10 54.71 -9.27
N GLN A 738 -36.98 55.52 -10.34
CA GLN A 738 -37.59 56.86 -10.37
C GLN A 738 -39.11 56.81 -10.51
N ALA A 739 -39.64 55.80 -11.21
CA ALA A 739 -41.07 55.61 -11.36
C ALA A 739 -41.74 55.28 -10.01
N VAL A 740 -41.09 54.47 -9.16
CA VAL A 740 -41.57 54.16 -7.80
C VAL A 740 -41.72 55.43 -6.93
N GLY A 741 -40.86 56.43 -7.14
CA GLY A 741 -40.88 57.67 -6.35
C GLY A 741 -41.95 58.71 -6.76
N ASN A 742 -42.74 58.45 -7.81
CA ASN A 742 -43.67 59.43 -8.35
C ASN A 742 -45.07 59.30 -7.72
N THR A 743 -45.63 60.38 -7.17
CA THR A 743 -46.96 60.36 -6.52
C THR A 743 -48.13 60.73 -7.45
N ASN A 744 -47.86 61.17 -8.68
CA ASN A 744 -48.89 61.68 -9.62
C ASN A 744 -49.46 60.59 -10.54
N PHE A 745 -50.21 59.64 -9.98
CA PHE A 745 -50.70 58.45 -10.69
C PHE A 745 -51.57 58.76 -11.93
N SER A 746 -52.43 59.77 -11.90
CA SER A 746 -53.32 60.10 -13.04
C SER A 746 -52.60 60.42 -14.35
N ASN A 747 -51.33 60.84 -14.28
CA ASN A 747 -50.56 61.29 -15.44
C ASN A 747 -49.59 60.22 -15.97
N TRP A 748 -49.50 59.06 -15.31
CA TRP A 748 -48.53 58.01 -15.65
C TRP A 748 -48.70 57.48 -17.08
N PHE A 749 -49.94 57.22 -17.51
CA PHE A 749 -50.25 56.67 -18.83
C PHE A 749 -50.44 57.72 -19.95
N PHE A 750 -50.41 59.02 -19.62
CA PHE A 750 -50.67 60.09 -20.61
C PHE A 750 -49.50 61.06 -20.83
N SER A 751 -48.62 61.24 -19.85
CA SER A 751 -47.57 62.26 -19.93
C SER A 751 -46.28 61.95 -19.18
N ASN A 752 -46.14 60.75 -18.58
CA ASN A 752 -44.96 60.41 -17.81
C ASN A 752 -43.88 59.75 -18.68
N GLN A 753 -42.75 60.45 -18.82
CA GLN A 753 -41.58 59.99 -19.54
C GLN A 753 -41.04 58.65 -19.04
N ASN A 754 -40.94 58.45 -17.72
CA ASN A 754 -40.32 57.25 -17.14
C ASN A 754 -41.15 55.99 -17.42
N PHE A 755 -42.47 56.12 -17.33
CA PHE A 755 -43.39 55.02 -17.57
C PHE A 755 -43.46 54.65 -19.06
N CYS A 756 -43.45 55.64 -19.95
CA CYS A 756 -43.32 55.43 -21.41
C CYS A 756 -42.02 54.68 -21.75
N ILE A 757 -40.88 55.08 -21.15
CA ILE A 757 -39.59 54.42 -21.39
C ILE A 757 -39.61 52.96 -20.93
N ILE A 758 -40.20 52.66 -19.77
CA ILE A 758 -40.36 51.29 -19.26
C ILE A 758 -41.22 50.47 -20.24
N THR A 759 -42.38 50.98 -20.61
CA THR A 759 -43.36 50.21 -21.40
C THR A 759 -42.85 49.87 -22.80
N GLU A 760 -42.23 50.84 -23.49
CA GLU A 760 -41.78 50.71 -24.88
C GLU A 760 -40.45 49.97 -25.03
N ASN A 761 -39.60 49.89 -24.00
CA ASN A 761 -38.26 49.27 -24.14
C ASN A 761 -38.16 47.87 -23.53
N PHE A 762 -39.09 47.45 -22.68
CA PHE A 762 -38.99 46.16 -22.01
C PHE A 762 -39.06 44.98 -22.99
N HIS A 763 -39.79 45.10 -24.10
CA HIS A 763 -39.82 44.07 -25.16
C HIS A 763 -38.50 44.01 -25.94
N LEU A 764 -37.98 45.16 -26.37
CA LEU A 764 -36.72 45.28 -27.12
C LEU A 764 -35.50 44.72 -26.37
N VAL A 765 -35.50 44.93 -25.05
CA VAL A 765 -34.44 44.44 -24.17
C VAL A 765 -34.58 42.94 -23.90
N ALA A 766 -35.80 42.38 -23.92
CA ALA A 766 -36.04 40.96 -23.74
C ALA A 766 -35.34 40.10 -24.80
N ASP A 767 -35.35 40.55 -26.05
CA ASP A 767 -34.66 39.87 -27.16
C ASP A 767 -33.14 39.91 -26.98
N SER A 768 -32.62 41.04 -26.49
CA SER A 768 -31.19 41.18 -26.18
C SER A 768 -30.73 40.24 -25.06
N PHE A 769 -31.61 39.96 -24.08
CA PHE A 769 -31.37 38.93 -23.06
C PHE A 769 -31.38 37.51 -23.64
N ASN A 770 -32.23 37.23 -24.63
CA ASN A 770 -32.27 35.94 -25.32
C ASN A 770 -30.97 35.72 -26.13
N ASP A 771 -30.53 36.74 -26.87
CA ASP A 771 -29.30 36.69 -27.65
C ASP A 771 -28.08 36.44 -26.76
N LEU A 772 -27.92 37.20 -25.68
CA LEU A 772 -26.83 37.00 -24.72
C LEU A 772 -26.84 35.60 -24.10
N MET A 773 -28.01 35.06 -23.76
CA MET A 773 -28.14 33.70 -23.22
C MET A 773 -27.71 32.65 -24.26
N SER A 774 -28.18 32.80 -25.49
CA SER A 774 -27.85 31.90 -26.59
C SER A 774 -26.34 31.92 -26.86
N SER A 775 -25.70 33.09 -26.86
CA SER A 775 -24.26 33.28 -27.00
C SER A 775 -23.46 32.58 -25.89
N ILE A 776 -23.90 32.67 -24.63
CA ILE A 776 -23.27 31.98 -23.49
C ILE A 776 -23.37 30.45 -23.64
N SER A 777 -24.55 29.95 -24.02
CA SER A 777 -24.78 28.51 -24.22
C SER A 777 -24.00 27.94 -25.42
N LEU A 778 -23.91 28.69 -26.52
CA LEU A 778 -23.18 28.30 -27.73
C LEU A 778 -21.69 28.20 -27.47
N VAL A 779 -21.09 29.17 -26.75
CA VAL A 779 -19.67 29.10 -26.37
C VAL A 779 -19.37 27.92 -25.45
N ALA A 780 -20.31 27.55 -24.56
CA ALA A 780 -20.16 26.38 -23.71
C ALA A 780 -20.16 25.07 -24.51
N SER A 781 -21.02 24.97 -25.52
CA SER A 781 -21.14 23.80 -26.41
C SER A 781 -19.96 23.70 -27.39
N GLU A 782 -19.52 24.80 -28.02
CA GLU A 782 -18.32 24.82 -28.88
C GLU A 782 -17.06 24.38 -28.12
N GLY A 783 -16.92 24.82 -26.87
CA GLY A 783 -15.82 24.39 -26.00
C GLY A 783 -15.86 22.91 -25.67
N GLN A 784 -17.06 22.32 -25.55
CA GLN A 784 -17.24 20.88 -25.34
C GLN A 784 -16.84 20.08 -26.59
N GLU A 785 -17.29 20.47 -27.79
CA GLU A 785 -16.98 19.76 -29.02
C GLU A 785 -15.48 19.75 -29.32
N GLY A 786 -14.80 20.87 -29.06
CA GLY A 786 -13.35 20.98 -29.20
C GLY A 786 -12.63 19.98 -28.28
N ALA A 787 -13.03 19.93 -27.01
CA ALA A 787 -12.44 19.03 -26.04
C ALA A 787 -12.76 17.55 -26.31
N ALA A 788 -13.97 17.23 -26.78
CA ALA A 788 -14.34 15.86 -27.15
C ALA A 788 -13.44 15.31 -28.27
N LYS A 789 -13.09 16.15 -29.25
CA LYS A 789 -12.15 15.78 -30.33
C LYS A 789 -10.74 15.55 -29.78
N GLU A 790 -10.26 16.38 -28.87
CA GLU A 790 -8.95 16.19 -28.23
C GLU A 790 -8.91 14.93 -27.35
N LEU A 791 -9.95 14.72 -26.54
CA LEU A 791 -10.12 13.54 -25.69
C LEU A 791 -10.15 12.24 -26.50
N GLY A 792 -10.86 12.20 -27.62
CA GLY A 792 -10.91 11.02 -28.49
C GLY A 792 -9.55 10.66 -29.10
N ILE A 793 -8.69 11.65 -29.39
CA ILE A 793 -7.31 11.41 -29.82
C ILE A 793 -6.48 10.82 -28.66
N LEU A 794 -6.60 11.39 -27.46
CA LEU A 794 -5.88 10.93 -26.28
C LEU A 794 -6.28 9.51 -25.85
N GLU A 795 -7.56 9.16 -25.98
CA GLU A 795 -8.14 7.85 -25.66
C GLU A 795 -7.47 6.72 -26.45
N LEU A 796 -7.11 6.95 -27.71
CA LEU A 796 -6.45 5.97 -28.55
C LEU A 796 -4.92 5.98 -28.39
N VAL A 797 -4.33 7.18 -28.34
CA VAL A 797 -2.86 7.34 -28.42
C VAL A 797 -2.18 6.85 -27.15
N PHE A 798 -2.65 7.22 -25.96
CA PHE A 798 -1.93 6.91 -24.72
C PHE A 798 -1.91 5.41 -24.39
N PRO A 799 -3.01 4.64 -24.45
CA PRO A 799 -2.99 3.21 -24.16
C PRO A 799 -2.11 2.44 -25.15
N ILE A 800 -2.21 2.74 -26.44
CA ILE A 800 -1.42 2.06 -27.48
C ILE A 800 0.06 2.38 -27.32
N PHE A 801 0.40 3.66 -27.15
CA PHE A 801 1.78 4.09 -26.92
C PHE A 801 2.37 3.40 -25.70
N TYR A 802 1.63 3.35 -24.58
CA TYR A 802 2.09 2.71 -23.35
C TYR A 802 2.38 1.21 -23.56
N VAL A 803 1.49 0.47 -24.21
CA VAL A 803 1.69 -0.97 -24.47
C VAL A 803 2.88 -1.22 -25.39
N VAL A 804 2.95 -0.51 -26.52
CA VAL A 804 4.02 -0.72 -27.52
C VAL A 804 5.38 -0.35 -26.93
N PHE A 805 5.48 0.80 -26.28
CA PHE A 805 6.73 1.29 -25.69
C PHE A 805 7.22 0.37 -24.57
N THR A 806 6.36 0.04 -23.61
CA THR A 806 6.76 -0.77 -22.45
C THR A 806 7.09 -2.21 -22.83
N MET A 807 6.33 -2.82 -23.73
CA MET A 807 6.56 -4.19 -24.17
C MET A 807 7.83 -4.31 -25.03
N ALA A 808 8.08 -3.37 -25.94
CA ALA A 808 9.27 -3.39 -26.80
C ALA A 808 10.56 -3.29 -25.98
N ILE A 809 10.61 -2.36 -25.02
CA ILE A 809 11.78 -2.15 -24.17
C ILE A 809 12.01 -3.35 -23.24
N PHE A 810 10.96 -3.90 -22.62
CA PHE A 810 11.07 -5.05 -21.74
C PHE A 810 11.57 -6.31 -22.49
N LEU A 811 11.02 -6.59 -23.67
CA LEU A 811 11.45 -7.72 -24.49
C LEU A 811 12.90 -7.59 -24.94
N LEU A 812 13.31 -6.40 -25.41
CA LEU A 812 14.67 -6.16 -25.90
C LEU A 812 15.71 -6.48 -24.82
N VAL A 813 15.54 -5.95 -23.62
CA VAL A 813 16.48 -6.19 -22.50
C VAL A 813 16.44 -7.63 -22.04
N SER A 814 15.25 -8.23 -21.98
CA SER A 814 15.08 -9.65 -21.60
C SER A 814 15.84 -10.57 -22.55
N ILE A 815 15.75 -10.34 -23.86
CA ILE A 815 16.46 -11.12 -24.88
C ILE A 815 17.98 -10.93 -24.75
N LEU A 816 18.44 -9.71 -24.51
CA LEU A 816 19.87 -9.43 -24.32
C LEU A 816 20.45 -10.16 -23.11
N TYR A 817 19.73 -10.18 -21.98
CA TYR A 817 20.17 -10.89 -20.77
C TYR A 817 20.21 -12.41 -21.02
N VAL A 818 19.15 -12.97 -21.60
CA VAL A 818 19.09 -14.41 -21.92
C VAL A 818 20.22 -14.80 -22.89
N LYS A 819 20.49 -13.97 -23.91
CA LYS A 819 21.62 -14.17 -24.82
C LYS A 819 22.96 -14.14 -24.10
N GLU A 820 23.16 -13.27 -23.12
CA GLU A 820 24.40 -13.24 -22.32
C GLU A 820 24.59 -14.56 -21.55
N VAL A 821 23.55 -15.07 -20.88
CA VAL A 821 23.61 -16.34 -20.14
C VAL A 821 23.96 -17.50 -21.09
N LEU A 822 23.28 -17.59 -22.24
CA LEU A 822 23.52 -18.64 -23.22
C LEU A 822 24.92 -18.53 -23.87
N MET A 823 25.38 -17.31 -24.15
CA MET A 823 26.73 -17.05 -24.66
C MET A 823 27.78 -17.55 -23.66
N PHE A 824 27.60 -17.26 -22.38
CA PHE A 824 28.53 -17.70 -21.35
C PHE A 824 28.54 -19.23 -21.18
N GLN A 825 27.38 -19.89 -21.22
CA GLN A 825 27.32 -21.36 -21.17
C GLN A 825 27.94 -22.01 -22.41
N ASN A 826 27.75 -21.43 -23.59
CA ASN A 826 28.40 -21.90 -24.81
C ASN A 826 29.93 -21.81 -24.72
N MET A 827 30.47 -20.76 -24.09
CA MET A 827 31.93 -20.67 -23.85
C MET A 827 32.45 -21.81 -22.96
N ILE A 828 31.66 -22.26 -21.98
CA ILE A 828 32.02 -23.36 -21.08
C ILE A 828 31.99 -24.71 -21.81
N LEU A 829 30.99 -24.96 -22.67
CA LEU A 829 30.87 -26.23 -23.40
C LEU A 829 31.88 -26.40 -24.55
N HIS A 830 32.39 -25.31 -25.15
CA HIS A 830 33.37 -25.36 -26.23
C HIS A 830 34.83 -25.59 -25.77
N GLN A 831 35.04 -25.90 -24.49
CA GLN A 831 36.38 -26.24 -24.00
C GLN A 831 36.87 -27.61 -24.52
N PRO A 832 38.20 -27.83 -24.60
CA PRO A 832 38.79 -29.11 -25.01
C PRO A 832 38.21 -30.32 -24.25
N GLN A 833 38.02 -31.45 -24.95
CA GLN A 833 37.45 -32.67 -24.37
C GLN A 833 38.21 -33.20 -23.14
N GLU A 834 39.52 -32.96 -23.06
CA GLU A 834 40.34 -33.31 -21.89
C GLU A 834 39.89 -32.58 -20.62
N ILE A 835 39.53 -31.30 -20.74
CA ILE A 835 39.08 -30.46 -19.63
C ILE A 835 37.64 -30.84 -19.22
N ILE A 836 36.80 -31.18 -20.19
CA ILE A 836 35.44 -31.71 -19.94
C ILE A 836 35.53 -33.04 -19.18
N ASN A 837 36.45 -33.92 -19.56
CA ASN A 837 36.69 -35.20 -18.88
C ASN A 837 37.32 -35.03 -17.49
N GLU A 838 38.09 -33.96 -17.26
CA GLU A 838 38.57 -33.60 -15.92
C GLU A 838 37.42 -33.08 -15.04
N ALA A 839 36.49 -32.31 -15.62
CA ALA A 839 35.33 -31.74 -14.93
C ALA A 839 34.24 -32.78 -14.59
N THR A 840 34.25 -33.98 -15.18
CA THR A 840 33.34 -35.08 -14.85
C THR A 840 33.82 -35.98 -13.71
N ARG A 841 35.08 -35.86 -13.28
CA ARG A 841 35.61 -36.63 -12.14
C ARG A 841 35.14 -36.05 -10.79
N PRO A 842 34.98 -36.88 -9.74
CA PRO A 842 34.66 -36.39 -8.41
C PRO A 842 35.79 -35.50 -7.87
N LEU A 843 35.43 -34.38 -7.25
CA LEU A 843 36.36 -33.37 -6.74
C LEU A 843 36.97 -33.77 -5.38
N LYS A 844 36.28 -34.59 -4.59
CA LYS A 844 36.75 -35.06 -3.28
C LYS A 844 37.73 -36.23 -3.43
N LYS A 845 38.94 -36.13 -2.83
CA LYS A 845 39.98 -37.19 -2.87
C LYS A 845 39.56 -38.55 -2.28
N SER A 846 38.45 -38.64 -1.55
CA SER A 846 38.00 -39.82 -0.80
C SER A 846 36.87 -40.62 -1.47
N GLY A 847 36.42 -40.24 -2.67
CA GLY A 847 35.37 -40.99 -3.38
C GLY A 847 35.90 -42.31 -3.95
N SER A 848 35.28 -43.44 -3.59
CA SER A 848 35.48 -44.70 -4.31
C SER A 848 35.05 -44.53 -5.77
N ASN A 849 35.85 -45.06 -6.69
CA ASN A 849 35.55 -45.12 -8.13
C ASN A 849 34.36 -46.06 -8.40
N ASP A 850 33.15 -45.69 -7.99
CA ASP A 850 31.95 -46.36 -8.45
C ASP A 850 31.54 -45.72 -9.77
N GLU A 851 31.65 -46.49 -10.86
CA GLU A 851 31.15 -46.10 -12.18
C GLU A 851 29.68 -45.66 -12.08
N VAL A 852 29.44 -44.39 -12.42
CA VAL A 852 28.09 -43.83 -12.49
C VAL A 852 27.37 -44.51 -13.65
N LYS A 853 26.35 -45.34 -13.33
CA LYS A 853 25.46 -45.90 -14.35
C LYS A 853 24.70 -44.78 -15.06
N ASP A 854 24.74 -44.82 -16.39
CA ASP A 854 23.94 -44.00 -17.30
C ASP A 854 22.43 -44.19 -17.03
N GLY A 855 21.89 -43.37 -16.15
CA GLY A 855 20.46 -43.18 -15.96
C GLY A 855 20.08 -41.79 -16.44
N ARG A 856 19.46 -41.69 -17.63
CA ARG A 856 18.80 -40.45 -18.06
C ARG A 856 17.70 -40.10 -17.07
N SER A 857 17.98 -39.21 -16.13
CA SER A 857 16.95 -38.55 -15.36
C SER A 857 16.49 -37.32 -16.14
N ASP A 858 15.45 -37.48 -16.95
CA ASP A 858 14.87 -36.34 -17.66
C ASP A 858 14.35 -35.32 -16.64
N LEU A 859 14.94 -34.12 -16.66
CA LEU A 859 14.34 -32.96 -16.03
C LEU A 859 13.00 -32.73 -16.75
N LYS A 860 11.88 -32.96 -16.05
CA LYS A 860 10.54 -32.66 -16.58
C LYS A 860 10.57 -31.27 -17.22
N ALA A 861 10.21 -31.20 -18.50
CA ALA A 861 10.18 -29.99 -19.31
C ALA A 861 9.61 -28.82 -18.49
N SER A 862 10.50 -27.93 -18.06
CA SER A 862 10.12 -26.79 -17.26
C SER A 862 9.73 -25.65 -18.19
N ILE A 863 8.56 -25.06 -17.93
CA ILE A 863 8.02 -23.91 -18.69
C ILE A 863 9.14 -22.88 -18.87
N ASN A 864 9.41 -22.48 -20.12
CA ASN A 864 10.42 -21.48 -20.43
C ASN A 864 10.16 -20.20 -19.64
N ILE A 865 10.93 -20.01 -18.58
CA ILE A 865 10.76 -18.92 -17.62
C ILE A 865 10.74 -17.54 -18.29
N PRO A 866 11.64 -17.23 -19.25
CA PRO A 866 11.59 -15.95 -19.96
C PRO A 866 10.25 -15.73 -20.69
N VAL A 867 9.69 -16.78 -21.29
CA VAL A 867 8.42 -16.73 -22.03
C VAL A 867 7.23 -16.58 -21.08
N LEU A 868 7.24 -17.29 -19.95
CA LEU A 868 6.19 -17.16 -18.94
C LEU A 868 6.13 -15.74 -18.37
N PHE A 869 7.29 -15.18 -18.00
CA PHE A 869 7.36 -13.83 -17.44
C PHE A 869 7.02 -12.74 -18.48
N SER A 870 7.36 -12.94 -19.76
CA SER A 870 6.93 -12.00 -20.81
C SER A 870 5.42 -12.04 -21.06
N ILE A 871 4.79 -13.22 -21.02
CA ILE A 871 3.31 -13.32 -21.11
C ILE A 871 2.65 -12.65 -19.91
N VAL A 872 3.11 -12.93 -18.69
CA VAL A 872 2.57 -12.32 -17.47
C VAL A 872 2.73 -10.80 -17.50
N PHE A 873 3.89 -10.30 -17.92
CA PHE A 873 4.13 -8.87 -18.07
C PHE A 873 3.20 -8.25 -19.13
N ALA A 874 3.00 -8.90 -20.28
CA ALA A 874 2.08 -8.44 -21.31
C ALA A 874 0.63 -8.36 -20.81
N CYS A 875 0.16 -9.34 -20.04
CA CYS A 875 -1.19 -9.29 -19.45
C CYS A 875 -1.36 -8.08 -18.52
N VAL A 876 -0.33 -7.75 -17.74
CA VAL A 876 -0.38 -6.59 -16.82
C VAL A 876 -0.33 -5.27 -17.57
N THR A 877 0.51 -5.15 -18.61
CA THR A 877 0.55 -3.91 -19.41
C THR A 877 -0.73 -3.68 -20.19
N VAL A 878 -1.35 -4.75 -20.71
CA VAL A 878 -2.69 -4.68 -21.32
C VAL A 878 -3.76 -4.30 -20.30
N ALA A 879 -3.71 -4.83 -19.09
CA ALA A 879 -4.65 -4.45 -18.03
C ALA A 879 -4.55 -2.96 -17.67
N ILE A 880 -3.32 -2.41 -17.59
CA ILE A 880 -3.10 -0.97 -17.39
C ILE A 880 -3.67 -0.16 -18.55
N ALA A 881 -3.47 -0.60 -19.79
CA ALA A 881 -4.00 0.08 -20.97
C ALA A 881 -5.53 0.09 -21.01
N LEU A 882 -6.18 -1.00 -20.59
CA LEU A 882 -7.64 -1.06 -20.47
C LEU A 882 -8.16 -0.10 -19.39
N VAL A 883 -7.49 -0.02 -18.24
CA VAL A 883 -7.87 0.93 -17.18
C VAL A 883 -7.73 2.37 -17.67
N LEU A 884 -6.64 2.71 -18.35
CA LEU A 884 -6.44 4.03 -18.97
C LEU A 884 -7.54 4.37 -19.99
N PHE A 885 -7.91 3.40 -20.83
CA PHE A 885 -8.99 3.56 -21.80
C PHE A 885 -10.32 3.87 -21.09
N PHE A 886 -10.71 3.06 -20.10
CA PHE A 886 -11.95 3.30 -19.34
C PHE A 886 -11.93 4.63 -18.56
N HIS A 887 -10.76 5.05 -18.08
CA HIS A 887 -10.60 6.32 -17.38
C HIS A 887 -10.87 7.50 -18.32
N LEU A 888 -10.28 7.50 -19.52
CA LEU A 888 -10.51 8.53 -20.54
C LEU A 888 -11.95 8.50 -21.07
N GLN A 889 -12.52 7.32 -21.29
CA GLN A 889 -13.92 7.16 -21.68
C GLN A 889 -14.89 7.74 -20.63
N LYS A 890 -14.56 7.61 -19.33
CA LYS A 890 -15.36 8.22 -18.27
C LYS A 890 -15.25 9.75 -18.27
N ILE A 891 -14.09 10.31 -18.59
CA ILE A 891 -13.94 11.76 -18.74
C ILE A 891 -14.83 12.28 -19.89
N ASP A 892 -14.85 11.58 -21.03
CA ASP A 892 -15.71 11.95 -22.16
C ASP A 892 -17.21 11.81 -21.84
N TYR A 893 -17.58 10.75 -21.11
CA TYR A 893 -18.95 10.60 -20.58
C TYR A 893 -19.36 11.80 -19.72
N TYR A 894 -18.54 12.23 -18.76
CA TYR A 894 -18.88 13.41 -17.96
C TYR A 894 -18.87 14.70 -18.80
N ASN A 895 -18.00 14.82 -19.80
CA ASN A 895 -17.95 15.97 -20.70
C ASN A 895 -19.26 16.17 -21.49
N THR A 896 -19.85 15.08 -22.01
CA THR A 896 -21.15 15.13 -22.69
C THR A 896 -22.30 15.42 -21.74
N TRP A 897 -22.33 14.79 -20.56
CA TRP A 897 -23.39 15.00 -19.57
C TRP A 897 -23.40 16.41 -18.97
N PHE A 898 -22.24 17.04 -18.78
CA PHE A 898 -22.18 18.43 -18.34
C PHE A 898 -22.75 19.40 -19.39
N ASP A 899 -22.67 19.07 -20.67
CA ASP A 899 -23.26 19.90 -21.74
C ASP A 899 -24.78 19.83 -21.72
N PHE A 900 -25.33 18.61 -21.63
CA PHE A 900 -26.78 18.41 -21.45
C PHE A 900 -27.30 19.15 -20.21
N LEU A 901 -26.57 19.06 -19.10
CA LEU A 901 -26.94 19.73 -17.86
C LEU A 901 -26.89 21.26 -17.97
N SER A 902 -25.93 21.80 -18.73
CA SER A 902 -25.85 23.23 -19.04
C SER A 902 -27.03 23.67 -19.90
N MET A 903 -27.42 22.88 -20.90
CA MET A 903 -28.55 23.18 -21.79
C MET A 903 -29.88 23.11 -21.06
N TRP A 904 -30.14 22.04 -20.30
CA TRP A 904 -31.34 21.91 -19.46
C TRP A 904 -31.43 23.03 -18.42
N SER A 905 -30.30 23.42 -17.82
CA SER A 905 -30.29 24.53 -16.87
C SER A 905 -30.61 25.87 -17.55
N SER A 906 -30.21 26.08 -18.80
CA SER A 906 -30.54 27.29 -19.56
C SER A 906 -32.03 27.35 -19.85
N ASP A 907 -32.57 26.28 -20.44
CA ASP A 907 -33.98 26.20 -20.83
C ASP A 907 -34.91 26.18 -19.60
N SER A 908 -34.53 25.53 -18.49
CA SER A 908 -35.35 25.52 -17.28
C SER A 908 -35.57 26.92 -16.72
N ARG A 909 -34.50 27.72 -16.69
CA ARG A 909 -34.48 29.02 -16.00
C ARG A 909 -35.13 30.14 -16.77
N ILE A 910 -35.22 30.04 -18.10
CA ILE A 910 -35.86 31.09 -18.91
C ILE A 910 -37.40 31.03 -18.82
N ARG A 911 -37.98 29.85 -18.55
CA ARG A 911 -39.44 29.62 -18.48
C ARG A 911 -40.15 30.55 -17.50
N LYS A 912 -39.63 30.70 -16.28
CA LYS A 912 -40.20 31.62 -15.27
C LYS A 912 -40.16 33.09 -15.70
N SER A 913 -39.12 33.48 -16.44
CA SER A 913 -39.01 34.83 -17.00
C SER A 913 -40.08 35.07 -18.07
N PHE A 914 -40.38 34.10 -18.93
CA PHE A 914 -41.47 34.21 -19.91
C PHE A 914 -42.84 34.31 -19.25
N ILE A 915 -43.10 33.53 -18.19
CA ILE A 915 -44.36 33.60 -17.45
C ILE A 915 -44.63 35.01 -16.90
N ILE A 916 -43.65 35.64 -16.25
CA ILE A 916 -43.83 37.01 -15.72
C ILE A 916 -43.92 38.07 -16.83
N GLN A 917 -43.20 37.89 -17.94
CA GLN A 917 -43.31 38.75 -19.13
C GLN A 917 -44.73 38.73 -19.72
N ILE A 918 -45.30 37.53 -19.88
CA ILE A 918 -46.65 37.36 -20.39
C ILE A 918 -47.67 38.02 -19.46
N ILE A 919 -47.52 37.87 -18.13
CA ILE A 919 -48.40 38.51 -17.14
C ILE A 919 -48.30 40.03 -17.24
N TYR A 920 -47.08 40.57 -17.26
CA TYR A 920 -46.87 42.01 -17.41
C TYR A 920 -47.58 42.57 -18.66
N ARG A 921 -47.41 41.91 -19.81
CA ARG A 921 -48.02 42.30 -21.09
C ARG A 921 -49.55 42.15 -21.06
N LEU A 922 -50.06 41.05 -20.53
CA LEU A 922 -51.50 40.81 -20.40
C LEU A 922 -52.18 41.88 -19.55
N PHE A 923 -51.55 42.27 -18.43
CA PHE A 923 -52.05 43.32 -17.57
C PHE A 923 -51.99 44.71 -18.22
N LEU A 924 -50.95 44.99 -19.00
CA LEU A 924 -50.87 46.21 -19.78
C LEU A 924 -51.98 46.30 -20.85
N VAL A 925 -52.28 45.18 -21.52
CA VAL A 925 -53.42 45.08 -22.45
C VAL A 925 -54.74 45.30 -21.71
N ALA A 926 -54.96 44.65 -20.57
CA ALA A 926 -56.19 44.81 -19.80
C ALA A 926 -56.38 46.25 -19.28
N LEU A 927 -55.31 46.93 -18.84
CA LEU A 927 -55.39 48.31 -18.35
C LEU A 927 -55.67 49.32 -19.46
N SER A 928 -55.14 49.10 -20.66
CA SER A 928 -55.34 50.00 -21.81
C SER A 928 -56.75 49.90 -22.43
N GLU A 929 -57.49 48.82 -22.16
CA GLU A 929 -58.88 48.62 -22.61
C GLU A 929 -59.90 49.45 -21.83
N TYR A 930 -59.55 50.00 -20.66
CA TYR A 930 -60.48 50.84 -19.90
C TYR A 930 -60.76 52.15 -20.63
N PRO A 931 -62.04 52.58 -20.73
CA PRO A 931 -62.43 53.75 -21.53
C PRO A 931 -61.85 55.09 -21.03
N MET A 932 -61.32 55.14 -19.81
CA MET A 932 -60.56 56.29 -19.31
C MET A 932 -59.12 56.34 -19.82
N LEU A 933 -58.54 55.23 -20.28
CA LEU A 933 -57.12 55.03 -20.65
C LEU A 933 -56.91 54.76 -22.16
N SER A 934 -57.97 54.51 -22.92
CA SER A 934 -57.95 54.18 -24.36
C SER A 934 -57.35 55.26 -25.29
N ALA A 935 -57.03 56.45 -24.77
CA ALA A 935 -56.33 57.52 -25.48
C ALA A 935 -54.80 57.49 -25.31
N SER A 936 -54.24 56.49 -24.62
CA SER A 936 -52.80 56.36 -24.44
C SER A 936 -52.08 56.12 -25.77
N LYS A 937 -50.94 56.77 -25.99
CA LYS A 937 -50.17 56.70 -27.25
C LYS A 937 -49.06 55.65 -27.27
N TYR A 938 -48.81 54.98 -26.13
CA TYR A 938 -47.66 54.08 -25.91
C TYR A 938 -48.00 52.59 -26.03
N VAL A 939 -49.27 52.25 -26.21
CA VAL A 939 -49.74 50.87 -26.11
C VAL A 939 -50.36 50.46 -27.44
N ASN A 940 -49.56 49.79 -28.27
CA ASN A 940 -50.05 49.18 -29.50
C ASN A 940 -50.63 47.79 -29.21
N HIS A 941 -51.95 47.71 -29.12
CA HIS A 941 -52.62 46.46 -28.73
C HIS A 941 -52.33 45.27 -29.65
N THR A 942 -52.21 45.49 -30.97
CA THR A 942 -51.99 44.39 -31.91
C THR A 942 -50.58 43.81 -31.81
N GLU A 943 -49.60 44.67 -31.52
CA GLU A 943 -48.20 44.28 -31.35
C GLU A 943 -48.03 43.50 -30.05
N LEU A 944 -48.59 44.00 -28.94
CA LEU A 944 -48.57 43.31 -27.65
C LEU A 944 -49.23 41.93 -27.68
N ILE A 945 -50.35 41.77 -28.39
CA ILE A 945 -50.98 40.44 -28.55
C ILE A 945 -50.06 39.49 -29.32
N SER A 946 -49.46 39.96 -30.43
CA SER A 946 -48.54 39.14 -31.22
C SER A 946 -47.32 38.70 -30.41
N GLU A 947 -46.82 39.57 -29.54
CA GLU A 947 -45.71 39.26 -28.64
C GLU A 947 -46.10 38.27 -27.53
N ILE A 948 -47.31 38.39 -26.95
CA ILE A 948 -47.81 37.43 -25.94
C ILE A 948 -47.91 36.03 -26.54
N LEU A 949 -48.40 35.90 -27.78
CA LEU A 949 -48.48 34.62 -28.47
C LEU A 949 -47.08 34.06 -28.77
N SER A 950 -46.16 34.90 -29.25
CA SER A 950 -44.76 34.51 -29.48
C SER A 950 -44.06 34.01 -28.21
N ASP A 951 -44.22 34.71 -27.07
CA ASP A 951 -43.66 34.28 -25.79
C ASP A 951 -44.27 32.96 -25.30
N SER A 952 -45.57 32.75 -25.56
CA SER A 952 -46.29 31.54 -25.18
C SER A 952 -45.80 30.34 -26.00
N ASP A 953 -45.55 30.52 -27.30
CA ASP A 953 -44.97 29.50 -28.18
C ASP A 953 -43.53 29.17 -27.74
N LEU A 954 -42.72 30.17 -27.40
CA LEU A 954 -41.36 29.97 -26.89
C LEU A 954 -41.36 29.25 -25.52
N LEU A 955 -42.33 29.54 -24.65
CA LEU A 955 -42.47 28.85 -23.36
C LEU A 955 -42.78 27.36 -23.55
N ASP A 956 -43.66 27.02 -24.50
CA ASP A 956 -43.99 25.64 -24.83
C ASP A 956 -42.81 24.92 -25.49
N GLU A 957 -42.12 25.57 -26.43
CA GLU A 957 -40.90 25.04 -27.08
C GLU A 957 -39.81 24.72 -26.04
N LYS A 958 -39.54 25.64 -25.11
CA LYS A 958 -38.53 25.44 -24.06
C LYS A 958 -38.94 24.38 -23.05
N THR A 959 -40.23 24.22 -22.80
CA THR A 959 -40.73 23.17 -21.92
C THR A 959 -40.63 21.79 -22.59
N THR A 960 -40.99 21.70 -23.87
CA THR A 960 -40.90 20.44 -24.64
C THR A 960 -39.45 19.98 -24.84
N ASN A 961 -38.52 20.89 -25.09
CA ASN A 961 -37.08 20.56 -25.23
C ASN A 961 -36.44 19.92 -23.98
N ILE A 962 -36.96 20.21 -22.79
CA ILE A 962 -36.43 19.63 -21.53
C ILE A 962 -36.89 18.18 -21.33
N PHE A 963 -38.13 17.87 -21.73
CA PHE A 963 -38.77 16.60 -21.41
C PHE A 963 -38.83 15.62 -22.61
N THR A 964 -38.60 16.09 -23.83
CA THR A 964 -38.57 15.26 -25.05
C THR A 964 -37.16 15.14 -25.62
N GLU A 965 -36.89 14.06 -26.35
CA GLU A 965 -35.63 13.90 -27.08
C GLU A 965 -35.62 14.85 -28.29
N SER A 966 -35.10 16.07 -28.13
CA SER A 966 -34.91 17.02 -29.22
C SER A 966 -33.43 17.34 -29.45
N GLY A 967 -33.03 17.43 -30.72
CA GLY A 967 -31.68 17.88 -31.12
C GLY A 967 -30.49 17.01 -30.70
N GLY A 968 -30.70 15.77 -30.23
CA GLY A 968 -29.63 14.90 -29.70
C GLY A 968 -29.37 15.05 -28.21
N THR A 969 -30.20 15.82 -27.50
CA THR A 969 -30.20 15.88 -26.03
C THR A 969 -31.20 14.89 -25.43
N PRO A 970 -30.84 14.16 -24.36
CA PRO A 970 -31.77 13.28 -23.67
C PRO A 970 -32.82 14.08 -22.89
N SER A 971 -33.92 13.42 -22.52
CA SER A 971 -34.89 13.97 -21.57
C SER A 971 -34.28 14.07 -20.17
N ILE A 972 -34.64 15.11 -19.42
CA ILE A 972 -34.26 15.23 -18.00
C ILE A 972 -34.96 14.19 -17.10
N ALA A 973 -36.05 13.58 -17.60
CA ALA A 973 -36.86 12.63 -16.83
C ALA A 973 -36.06 11.37 -16.45
N GLY A 974 -36.13 10.98 -15.18
CA GLY A 974 -35.40 9.83 -14.62
C GLY A 974 -33.97 10.13 -14.16
N LEU A 975 -33.53 11.40 -14.19
CA LEU A 975 -32.22 11.82 -13.69
C LEU A 975 -32.20 12.01 -12.17
N ASP A 976 -33.25 12.62 -11.62
CA ASP A 976 -33.39 12.92 -10.19
C ASP A 976 -34.86 12.85 -9.77
N ASP A 977 -35.15 12.01 -8.77
CA ASP A 977 -36.51 11.70 -8.34
C ASP A 977 -37.30 12.95 -7.90
N VAL A 978 -36.61 13.97 -7.35
CA VAL A 978 -37.24 15.21 -6.88
C VAL A 978 -37.68 16.08 -8.05
N ILE A 979 -36.89 16.13 -9.12
CA ILE A 979 -37.25 16.88 -10.33
C ILE A 979 -38.48 16.23 -10.96
N ASP A 980 -38.51 14.90 -11.05
CA ASP A 980 -39.64 14.14 -11.61
C ASP A 980 -40.91 14.30 -10.77
N GLU A 981 -40.79 14.25 -9.44
CA GLU A 981 -41.92 14.46 -8.53
C GLU A 981 -42.54 15.85 -8.71
N VAL A 982 -41.72 16.90 -8.73
CA VAL A 982 -42.21 18.29 -8.86
C VAL A 982 -42.72 18.58 -10.28
N SER A 983 -42.13 17.97 -11.30
CA SER A 983 -42.48 18.24 -12.70
C SER A 983 -43.69 17.44 -13.22
N LEU A 984 -43.81 16.16 -12.84
CA LEU A 984 -44.76 15.21 -13.42
C LEU A 984 -45.90 14.81 -12.49
N LEU A 985 -45.69 14.77 -11.17
CA LEU A 985 -46.70 14.29 -10.21
C LEU A 985 -47.60 15.42 -9.68
N GLU A 986 -48.84 15.03 -9.34
CA GLU A 986 -49.79 15.90 -8.66
C GLU A 986 -49.43 16.01 -7.18
N THR A 987 -49.49 17.23 -6.64
CA THR A 987 -49.03 17.51 -5.26
C THR A 987 -50.08 17.20 -4.19
N CYS A 988 -51.36 17.11 -4.57
CA CYS A 988 -52.47 16.86 -3.65
C CYS A 988 -53.70 16.30 -4.38
N GLU A 989 -54.73 15.86 -3.63
CA GLU A 989 -56.03 15.50 -4.20
C GLU A 989 -56.98 16.71 -4.18
N PRO A 990 -57.67 17.04 -5.29
CA PRO A 990 -58.59 18.18 -5.35
C PRO A 990 -59.84 17.93 -4.50
N ASN A 991 -60.35 18.99 -3.85
CA ASN A 991 -61.55 18.89 -3.02
C ASN A 991 -62.83 18.93 -3.86
N LEU A 992 -63.34 17.74 -4.21
CA LEU A 992 -64.55 17.55 -5.01
C LEU A 992 -65.85 18.11 -4.37
N SER A 993 -65.80 18.54 -3.11
CA SER A 993 -66.97 19.01 -2.36
C SER A 993 -67.36 20.46 -2.66
N GLN A 994 -66.42 21.28 -3.15
CA GLN A 994 -66.62 22.68 -3.54
C GLN A 994 -65.83 22.95 -4.83
N PRO A 995 -66.35 22.59 -6.02
CA PRO A 995 -65.63 22.79 -7.27
C PRO A 995 -65.50 24.29 -7.55
N SER A 996 -64.30 24.83 -7.31
CA SER A 996 -63.90 26.18 -7.70
C SER A 996 -62.92 26.09 -8.86
N PHE A 997 -62.78 27.18 -9.62
CA PHE A 997 -61.78 27.25 -10.69
C PHE A 997 -60.35 27.01 -10.16
N HIS A 998 -60.07 27.47 -8.94
CA HIS A 998 -58.82 27.27 -8.22
C HIS A 998 -58.51 25.81 -7.91
N GLU A 999 -59.51 25.00 -7.51
CA GLU A 999 -59.32 23.56 -7.24
C GLU A 999 -58.89 22.76 -8.50
N ASN A 1000 -59.13 23.27 -9.71
CA ASN A 1000 -58.73 22.59 -10.96
C ASN A 1000 -57.21 22.65 -11.22
N TYR A 1001 -56.51 23.66 -10.71
CA TYR A 1001 -55.07 23.83 -10.94
C TYR A 1001 -54.23 23.70 -9.67
N LYS A 1002 -54.82 23.89 -8.48
CA LYS A 1002 -54.14 23.82 -7.17
C LYS A 1002 -53.18 22.65 -7.01
N CYS A 1003 -53.61 21.46 -7.41
CA CYS A 1003 -52.86 20.22 -7.23
C CYS A 1003 -52.10 19.74 -8.47
N ALA A 1004 -52.19 20.47 -9.59
CA ALA A 1004 -51.64 20.04 -10.86
C ALA A 1004 -50.10 19.99 -10.85
N SER A 1005 -49.54 19.09 -11.66
CA SER A 1005 -48.10 19.01 -11.92
C SER A 1005 -47.60 20.27 -12.66
N THR A 1006 -46.29 20.54 -12.61
CA THR A 1006 -45.73 21.75 -13.24
C THR A 1006 -46.02 21.79 -14.75
N GLN A 1007 -45.97 20.65 -15.44
CA GLN A 1007 -46.29 20.58 -16.87
C GLN A 1007 -47.77 20.88 -17.15
N ALA A 1008 -48.68 20.30 -16.36
CA ALA A 1008 -50.11 20.58 -16.47
C ALA A 1008 -50.44 22.04 -16.15
N LEU A 1009 -49.73 22.65 -15.18
CA LEU A 1009 -49.86 24.07 -14.84
C LEU A 1009 -49.43 24.99 -16.00
N ILE A 1010 -48.34 24.68 -16.71
CA ILE A 1010 -47.89 25.46 -17.88
C ILE A 1010 -48.93 25.39 -19.01
N SER A 1011 -49.41 24.19 -19.35
CA SER A 1011 -50.45 24.04 -20.38
C SER A 1011 -51.76 24.72 -19.97
N PHE A 1012 -52.12 24.66 -18.68
CA PHE A 1012 -53.28 25.38 -18.16
C PHE A 1012 -53.10 26.90 -18.28
N PHE A 1013 -51.93 27.43 -17.90
CA PHE A 1013 -51.59 28.85 -18.02
C PHE A 1013 -51.70 29.35 -19.46
N ILE A 1014 -51.09 28.66 -20.43
CA ILE A 1014 -51.16 29.02 -21.85
C ILE A 1014 -52.61 29.01 -22.36
N ASN A 1015 -53.38 27.97 -22.02
CA ASN A 1015 -54.79 27.89 -22.41
C ASN A 1015 -55.62 29.04 -21.83
N GLN A 1016 -55.36 29.47 -20.58
CA GLN A 1016 -56.07 30.60 -19.99
C GLN A 1016 -55.72 31.94 -20.65
N ILE A 1017 -54.46 32.13 -21.03
CA ILE A 1017 -54.04 33.32 -21.78
C ILE A 1017 -54.75 33.36 -23.14
N THR A 1018 -54.72 32.25 -23.89
CA THR A 1018 -55.38 32.16 -25.19
C THR A 1018 -56.89 32.38 -25.07
N ASN A 1019 -57.54 31.87 -24.02
CA ASN A 1019 -58.96 32.11 -23.77
C ASN A 1019 -59.25 33.58 -23.42
N ALA A 1020 -58.42 34.20 -22.56
CA ALA A 1020 -58.53 35.61 -22.21
C ALA A 1020 -58.38 36.51 -23.45
N LEU A 1021 -57.51 36.14 -24.39
CA LEU A 1021 -57.32 36.84 -25.66
C LEU A 1021 -58.44 36.57 -26.68
N ASN A 1022 -59.06 35.38 -26.69
CA ASN A 1022 -60.14 35.03 -27.62
C ASN A 1022 -61.50 35.61 -27.24
N ILE A 1023 -61.80 35.79 -25.94
CA ILE A 1023 -63.03 36.45 -25.45
C ILE A 1023 -63.15 37.87 -26.03
N ARG A 1024 -62.02 38.50 -26.37
CA ARG A 1024 -61.91 39.81 -27.03
C ARG A 1024 -62.53 39.89 -28.43
N GLU A 1025 -62.67 38.78 -29.17
CA GLU A 1025 -63.36 38.81 -30.48
C GLU A 1025 -64.86 39.19 -30.34
N GLY A 1026 -65.40 39.18 -29.12
CA GLY A 1026 -66.78 39.52 -28.78
C GLY A 1026 -66.99 40.77 -27.92
N ASP A 1027 -66.25 41.87 -28.09
CA ASP A 1027 -66.51 43.21 -27.47
C ASP A 1027 -66.68 43.26 -25.92
N GLU A 1028 -66.46 42.17 -25.18
CA GLU A 1028 -66.51 42.11 -23.71
C GLU A 1028 -65.13 42.39 -23.10
N LEU A 1029 -65.10 43.23 -22.05
CA LEU A 1029 -63.89 43.53 -21.26
C LEU A 1029 -63.40 42.26 -20.54
N ILE A 1030 -62.07 42.09 -20.44
CA ILE A 1030 -61.48 40.99 -19.66
C ILE A 1030 -61.93 41.11 -18.19
N ASP A 1031 -62.50 40.04 -17.64
CA ASP A 1031 -62.95 40.01 -16.26
C ASP A 1031 -61.78 40.18 -15.27
N SER A 1032 -61.96 41.03 -14.27
CA SER A 1032 -60.99 41.20 -13.17
C SER A 1032 -60.70 39.89 -12.43
N GLN A 1033 -61.68 38.97 -12.37
CA GLN A 1033 -61.52 37.68 -11.71
C GLN A 1033 -60.59 36.73 -12.50
N THR A 1034 -60.68 36.71 -13.83
CA THR A 1034 -59.81 35.84 -14.66
C THR A 1034 -58.36 36.31 -14.62
N LEU A 1035 -58.12 37.63 -14.54
CA LEU A 1035 -56.79 38.21 -14.35
C LEU A 1035 -56.22 37.89 -12.96
N ALA A 1036 -57.05 37.92 -11.91
CA ALA A 1036 -56.66 37.52 -10.57
C ALA A 1036 -56.27 36.03 -10.52
N ASP A 1037 -57.04 35.17 -11.18
CA ASP A 1037 -56.78 33.73 -11.27
C ASP A 1037 -55.49 33.42 -12.04
N ILE A 1038 -55.23 34.07 -13.17
CA ILE A 1038 -53.99 33.91 -13.97
C ILE A 1038 -52.77 34.38 -13.15
N PHE A 1039 -52.90 35.50 -12.44
CA PHE A 1039 -51.84 36.03 -11.58
C PHE A 1039 -51.52 35.09 -10.41
N HIS A 1040 -52.57 34.62 -9.72
CA HIS A 1040 -52.45 33.70 -8.59
C HIS A 1040 -51.80 32.38 -9.01
N LEU A 1041 -52.30 31.76 -10.10
CA LEU A 1041 -51.73 30.56 -10.72
C LEU A 1041 -50.22 30.70 -10.98
N ALA A 1042 -49.80 31.82 -11.57
CA ALA A 1042 -48.42 32.02 -11.93
C ALA A 1042 -47.50 32.27 -10.73
N THR A 1043 -47.91 33.14 -9.80
CA THR A 1043 -47.05 33.61 -8.70
C THR A 1043 -47.03 32.70 -7.49
N HIS A 1044 -48.13 32.02 -7.18
CA HIS A 1044 -48.28 31.19 -5.97
C HIS A 1044 -48.06 29.70 -6.24
N HIS A 1045 -48.28 29.22 -7.46
CA HIS A 1045 -48.08 27.80 -7.80
C HIS A 1045 -46.96 27.56 -8.81
N LEU A 1046 -46.95 28.26 -9.95
CA LEU A 1046 -46.07 27.90 -11.06
C LEU A 1046 -44.61 28.38 -10.87
N VAL A 1047 -44.39 29.66 -10.57
CA VAL A 1047 -43.03 30.22 -10.39
C VAL A 1047 -42.29 29.58 -9.19
N PRO A 1048 -42.91 29.37 -8.01
CA PRO A 1048 -42.25 28.68 -6.90
C PRO A 1048 -41.81 27.26 -7.24
N LYS A 1049 -42.66 26.47 -7.95
CA LYS A 1049 -42.30 25.13 -8.43
C LYS A 1049 -41.11 25.17 -9.41
N LEU A 1050 -41.07 26.15 -10.32
CA LEU A 1050 -39.93 26.32 -11.22
C LEU A 1050 -38.64 26.73 -10.50
N LEU A 1051 -38.73 27.58 -9.47
CA LEU A 1051 -37.58 27.94 -8.63
C LEU A 1051 -37.05 26.74 -7.83
N ALA A 1052 -37.94 25.88 -7.33
CA ALA A 1052 -37.55 24.63 -6.67
C ALA A 1052 -36.82 23.68 -7.63
N ILE A 1053 -37.32 23.52 -8.87
CA ILE A 1053 -36.65 22.74 -9.92
C ILE A 1053 -35.25 23.31 -10.22
N ASP A 1054 -35.11 24.62 -10.37
CA ASP A 1054 -33.82 25.26 -10.65
C ASP A 1054 -32.82 25.09 -9.49
N ALA A 1055 -33.29 25.16 -8.24
CA ALA A 1055 -32.47 24.88 -7.06
C ALA A 1055 -32.00 23.42 -7.07
N GLN A 1056 -32.89 22.48 -7.40
CA GLN A 1056 -32.54 21.06 -7.48
C GLN A 1056 -31.53 20.79 -8.61
N ILE A 1057 -31.66 21.41 -9.79
CA ILE A 1057 -30.69 21.31 -10.88
C ILE A 1057 -29.28 21.75 -10.42
N ASN A 1058 -29.16 22.82 -9.62
CA ASN A 1058 -27.87 23.23 -9.04
C ASN A 1058 -27.28 22.16 -8.11
N THR A 1059 -28.11 21.47 -7.32
CA THR A 1059 -27.62 20.37 -6.48
C THR A 1059 -27.13 19.20 -7.32
N VAL A 1060 -27.82 18.89 -8.43
CA VAL A 1060 -27.42 17.85 -9.39
C VAL A 1060 -26.07 18.20 -10.02
N ILE A 1061 -25.86 19.43 -10.49
CA ILE A 1061 -24.57 19.90 -11.04
C ILE A 1061 -23.42 19.67 -10.06
N ASN A 1062 -23.59 20.07 -8.79
CA ASN A 1062 -22.57 19.89 -7.78
C ASN A 1062 -22.31 18.42 -7.43
N ARG A 1063 -23.36 17.59 -7.43
CA ARG A 1063 -23.26 16.14 -7.24
C ARG A 1063 -22.43 15.50 -8.36
N PHE A 1064 -22.73 15.84 -9.62
CA PHE A 1064 -21.98 15.35 -10.79
C PHE A 1064 -20.49 15.72 -10.74
N ASN A 1065 -20.14 16.95 -10.35
CA ASN A 1065 -18.73 17.35 -10.22
C ASN A 1065 -18.01 16.58 -9.09
N THR A 1066 -18.69 16.40 -7.96
CA THR A 1066 -18.14 15.64 -6.83
C THR A 1066 -17.94 14.16 -7.19
N ASP A 1067 -18.90 13.56 -7.90
CA ASP A 1067 -18.83 12.17 -8.34
C ASP A 1067 -17.73 11.96 -9.38
N PHE A 1068 -17.57 12.89 -10.33
CA PHE A 1068 -16.46 12.88 -11.27
C PHE A 1068 -15.11 12.88 -10.54
N LYS A 1069 -14.89 13.82 -9.62
CA LYS A 1069 -13.63 13.92 -8.85
C LYS A 1069 -13.35 12.64 -8.06
N ASN A 1070 -14.37 12.05 -7.43
CA ASN A 1070 -14.24 10.79 -6.70
C ASN A 1070 -13.84 9.62 -7.62
N ILE A 1071 -14.50 9.48 -8.77
CA ILE A 1071 -14.19 8.43 -9.75
C ILE A 1071 -12.78 8.59 -10.30
N HIS A 1072 -12.38 9.83 -10.61
CA HIS A 1072 -11.05 10.16 -11.12
C HIS A 1072 -9.94 9.79 -10.12
N ILE A 1073 -10.13 10.07 -8.83
CA ILE A 1073 -9.21 9.65 -7.75
C ILE A 1073 -9.11 8.12 -7.66
N VAL A 1074 -10.24 7.41 -7.75
CA VAL A 1074 -10.27 5.94 -7.68
C VAL A 1074 -9.46 5.32 -8.82
N PHE A 1075 -9.64 5.78 -10.06
CA PHE A 1075 -8.85 5.29 -11.20
C PHE A 1075 -7.35 5.54 -11.02
N PHE A 1076 -6.96 6.74 -10.59
CA PHE A 1076 -5.55 7.08 -10.34
C PHE A 1076 -4.90 6.16 -9.30
N VAL A 1077 -5.59 5.84 -8.21
CA VAL A 1077 -5.10 4.90 -7.18
C VAL A 1077 -4.91 3.49 -7.75
N VAL A 1078 -5.87 3.02 -8.56
CA VAL A 1078 -5.79 1.69 -9.21
C VAL A 1078 -4.61 1.62 -10.19
N GLU A 1079 -4.39 2.67 -10.98
CA GLU A 1079 -3.26 2.77 -11.92
C GLU A 1079 -1.90 2.71 -11.19
N ILE A 1080 -1.74 3.41 -10.07
CA ILE A 1080 -0.51 3.35 -9.24
C ILE A 1080 -0.31 1.93 -8.69
N ILE A 1081 -1.36 1.28 -8.20
CA ILE A 1081 -1.26 -0.09 -7.66
C ILE A 1081 -0.79 -1.05 -8.76
N LEU A 1082 -1.36 -0.97 -9.97
CA LEU A 1082 -0.95 -1.80 -11.10
C LEU A 1082 0.50 -1.53 -11.53
N ALA A 1083 0.98 -0.28 -11.45
CA ALA A 1083 2.38 0.05 -11.69
C ALA A 1083 3.33 -0.56 -10.64
N VAL A 1084 2.94 -0.61 -9.37
CA VAL A 1084 3.73 -1.27 -8.32
C VAL A 1084 3.75 -2.79 -8.53
N VAL A 1085 2.64 -3.38 -8.96
CA VAL A 1085 2.58 -4.81 -9.30
C VAL A 1085 3.48 -5.14 -10.48
N SER A 1086 3.52 -4.30 -11.52
CA SER A 1086 4.42 -4.50 -12.66
C SER A 1086 5.90 -4.42 -12.25
N LEU A 1087 6.27 -3.49 -11.35
CA LEU A 1087 7.61 -3.41 -10.75
C LEU A 1087 8.00 -4.73 -10.06
N LEU A 1088 7.11 -5.26 -9.22
CA LEU A 1088 7.38 -6.49 -8.47
C LEU A 1088 7.63 -7.67 -9.41
N ILE A 1089 6.85 -7.77 -10.49
CA ILE A 1089 7.04 -8.81 -11.52
C ILE A 1089 8.40 -8.64 -12.20
N CYS A 1090 8.80 -7.42 -12.58
CA CYS A 1090 10.13 -7.16 -13.15
C CYS A 1090 11.27 -7.53 -12.20
N PHE A 1091 11.19 -7.17 -10.91
CA PHE A 1091 12.21 -7.56 -9.92
C PHE A 1091 12.28 -9.07 -9.70
N ILE A 1092 11.14 -9.75 -9.62
CA ILE A 1092 11.10 -11.21 -9.51
C ILE A 1092 11.76 -11.86 -10.73
N TYR A 1093 11.53 -11.32 -11.92
CA TYR A 1093 12.16 -11.80 -13.15
C TYR A 1093 13.68 -11.58 -13.16
N ILE A 1094 14.16 -10.39 -12.77
CA ILE A 1094 15.60 -10.10 -12.60
C ILE A 1094 16.25 -11.07 -11.61
N LEU A 1095 15.59 -11.35 -10.48
CA LEU A 1095 16.07 -12.31 -9.50
C LEU A 1095 16.12 -13.75 -10.06
N ALA A 1096 15.15 -14.12 -10.90
CA ALA A 1096 15.15 -15.43 -11.56
C ALA A 1096 16.34 -15.57 -12.52
N LEU A 1097 16.60 -14.56 -13.34
CA LEU A 1097 17.72 -14.55 -14.28
C LEU A 1097 19.10 -14.54 -13.59
N ASN A 1098 19.24 -13.79 -12.49
CA ASN A 1098 20.46 -13.82 -11.68
C ASN A 1098 20.75 -15.22 -11.11
N LYS A 1099 19.71 -15.98 -10.71
CA LYS A 1099 19.87 -17.37 -10.26
C LYS A 1099 20.32 -18.30 -11.38
N CYS A 1100 19.84 -18.10 -12.61
CA CYS A 1100 20.33 -18.85 -13.77
C CYS A 1100 21.82 -18.57 -14.03
N TYR A 1101 22.24 -17.32 -13.88
CA TYR A 1101 23.65 -16.93 -14.02
C TYR A 1101 24.53 -17.55 -12.93
N GLU A 1102 24.05 -17.64 -11.69
CA GLU A 1102 24.76 -18.31 -10.58
C GLU A 1102 25.08 -19.78 -10.90
N ILE A 1103 24.20 -20.48 -11.62
CA ILE A 1103 24.46 -21.86 -12.04
C ILE A 1103 25.50 -21.94 -13.15
N ALA A 1104 25.46 -21.00 -14.10
CA ALA A 1104 26.51 -20.92 -15.10
C ALA A 1104 27.89 -20.74 -14.42
N MET A 1105 27.94 -19.97 -13.32
CA MET A 1105 29.14 -19.87 -12.47
C MET A 1105 29.47 -21.17 -11.72
N LEU A 1106 28.46 -21.92 -11.29
CA LEU A 1106 28.65 -23.22 -10.64
C LEU A 1106 29.32 -24.23 -11.59
N TYR A 1107 28.91 -24.26 -12.86
CA TYR A 1107 29.57 -25.07 -13.89
C TYR A 1107 31.02 -24.66 -14.09
N LEU A 1108 31.29 -23.34 -14.15
CA LEU A 1108 32.65 -22.83 -14.28
C LEU A 1108 33.55 -23.24 -13.09
N ARG A 1109 33.05 -23.23 -11.86
CA ARG A 1109 33.83 -23.62 -10.66
C ARG A 1109 34.25 -25.09 -10.63
N ARG A 1110 33.61 -25.94 -11.44
CA ARG A 1110 33.95 -27.36 -11.53
C ARG A 1110 35.21 -27.60 -12.35
N ILE A 1111 35.42 -26.79 -13.40
CA ILE A 1111 36.62 -26.80 -14.24
C ILE A 1111 37.88 -26.51 -13.40
N SER A 1112 39.02 -27.10 -13.77
CA SER A 1112 40.29 -26.82 -13.12
C SER A 1112 40.69 -25.33 -13.32
N PRO A 1113 41.07 -24.59 -12.25
CA PRO A 1113 41.38 -23.17 -12.41
C PRO A 1113 42.56 -22.89 -13.35
N ILE A 1114 43.49 -23.84 -13.49
CA ILE A 1114 44.66 -23.74 -14.36
C ILE A 1114 44.23 -23.72 -15.83
N SER A 1115 43.24 -24.54 -16.21
CA SER A 1115 42.70 -24.55 -17.57
C SER A 1115 41.85 -23.31 -17.87
N VAL A 1116 41.12 -22.78 -16.88
CA VAL A 1116 40.44 -21.48 -17.00
C VAL A 1116 41.43 -20.34 -17.28
N VAL A 1117 42.60 -20.37 -16.65
CA VAL A 1117 43.64 -19.34 -16.84
C VAL A 1117 44.36 -19.46 -18.20
N SER A 1118 44.35 -20.64 -18.81
CA SER A 1118 44.89 -20.82 -20.17
C SER A 1118 43.99 -20.20 -21.24
N ASP A 1119 42.69 -20.03 -20.96
CA ASP A 1119 41.69 -19.69 -21.96
C ASP A 1119 41.39 -18.17 -22.00
N LYS A 1120 42.09 -17.46 -22.89
CA LYS A 1120 42.07 -15.98 -22.98
C LYS A 1120 40.66 -15.39 -23.12
N LYS A 1121 39.75 -16.06 -23.85
CA LYS A 1121 38.37 -15.59 -24.05
C LYS A 1121 37.59 -15.59 -22.74
N LEU A 1122 37.78 -16.63 -21.93
CA LEU A 1122 37.03 -16.85 -20.70
C LEU A 1122 37.55 -15.95 -19.58
N ILE A 1123 38.88 -15.75 -19.48
CA ILE A 1123 39.49 -14.73 -18.60
C ILE A 1123 39.05 -13.31 -18.97
N ASN A 1124 39.11 -12.94 -20.25
CA ASN A 1124 38.72 -11.59 -20.67
C ASN A 1124 37.25 -11.30 -20.34
N TYR A 1125 36.39 -12.31 -20.48
CA TYR A 1125 35.01 -12.20 -20.03
C TYR A 1125 34.94 -12.07 -18.50
N ILE A 1126 35.67 -12.89 -17.73
CA ILE A 1126 35.65 -12.88 -16.25
C ILE A 1126 36.21 -11.60 -15.62
N LEU A 1127 37.32 -11.09 -16.14
CA LEU A 1127 38.03 -9.92 -15.60
C LEU A 1127 37.48 -8.58 -16.13
N SER A 1128 36.52 -8.61 -17.06
CA SER A 1128 35.92 -7.40 -17.66
C SER A 1128 36.95 -6.36 -18.10
N ILE A 1129 38.14 -6.80 -18.55
CA ILE A 1129 39.18 -5.90 -19.05
C ILE A 1129 38.66 -5.34 -20.37
N LYS A 1130 38.20 -4.08 -20.35
CA LYS A 1130 38.00 -3.31 -21.58
C LYS A 1130 39.29 -3.44 -22.38
N LYS A 1131 39.19 -3.88 -23.64
CA LYS A 1131 40.30 -3.82 -24.60
C LYS A 1131 40.90 -2.41 -24.57
N SER A 1132 41.93 -2.19 -23.76
CA SER A 1132 42.97 -1.24 -24.09
C SER A 1132 43.78 -1.92 -25.18
N SER A 1133 43.47 -1.55 -26.42
CA SER A 1133 44.43 -1.69 -27.51
C SER A 1133 45.78 -1.14 -27.06
N ASP A 1134 46.84 -1.83 -27.46
CA ASP A 1134 48.27 -1.47 -27.29
C ASP A 1134 48.99 -2.01 -26.06
N THR A 1135 48.87 -3.31 -25.81
CA THR A 1135 50.01 -4.08 -25.32
C THR A 1135 50.30 -5.21 -26.31
N ALA A 1136 51.29 -4.98 -27.16
CA ALA A 1136 51.87 -6.02 -27.99
C ALA A 1136 52.27 -7.21 -27.11
N GLN A 1137 52.06 -8.42 -27.64
CA GLN A 1137 52.30 -9.71 -27.01
C GLN A 1137 53.59 -9.74 -26.17
N MET A 1138 53.49 -9.70 -24.83
CA MET A 1138 54.58 -10.08 -23.93
C MET A 1138 54.33 -11.49 -23.38
N SER A 1139 55.36 -12.34 -23.43
CA SER A 1139 55.39 -13.65 -22.79
C SER A 1139 55.38 -13.51 -21.26
N LEU A 1140 54.96 -14.56 -20.54
CA LEU A 1140 54.89 -14.61 -19.08
C LEU A 1140 56.23 -14.21 -18.42
N ASP A 1141 57.35 -14.62 -19.01
CA ASP A 1141 58.70 -14.33 -18.52
C ASP A 1141 59.05 -12.83 -18.63
N LYS A 1142 58.63 -12.17 -19.72
CA LYS A 1142 58.79 -10.71 -19.86
C LYS A 1142 57.96 -9.93 -18.85
N ASN A 1143 56.79 -10.44 -18.46
CA ASN A 1143 55.94 -9.81 -17.46
C ASN A 1143 56.53 -9.90 -16.04
N VAL A 1144 57.20 -11.01 -15.71
CA VAL A 1144 57.92 -11.14 -14.42
C VAL A 1144 59.06 -10.14 -14.34
N ILE A 1145 59.87 -10.01 -15.39
CA ILE A 1145 60.98 -9.04 -15.45
C ILE A 1145 60.45 -7.59 -15.36
N HIS A 1146 59.33 -7.30 -16.04
CA HIS A 1146 58.72 -5.96 -16.05
C HIS A 1146 58.14 -5.53 -14.68
N HIS A 1147 57.79 -6.48 -13.80
CA HIS A 1147 57.25 -6.19 -12.47
C HIS A 1147 58.24 -6.47 -11.33
N TRP A 1148 59.50 -6.79 -11.64
CA TRP A 1148 60.52 -6.99 -10.62
C TRP A 1148 60.91 -5.64 -10.00
N SER A 1149 60.99 -5.59 -8.67
CA SER A 1149 61.32 -4.40 -7.89
C SER A 1149 62.76 -3.89 -8.06
N SER A 1150 63.73 -4.78 -8.32
CA SER A 1150 65.13 -4.41 -8.55
C SER A 1150 65.37 -4.03 -10.00
N CYS A 1151 66.36 -3.18 -10.28
CA CYS A 1151 66.71 -2.78 -11.64
C CYS A 1151 67.29 -3.96 -12.41
N VAL A 1152 66.68 -4.31 -13.55
CA VAL A 1152 67.15 -5.39 -14.42
C VAL A 1152 67.46 -4.83 -15.80
N ILE A 1153 68.70 -5.01 -16.25
CA ILE A 1153 69.20 -4.62 -17.57
C ILE A 1153 69.69 -5.88 -18.29
N CYS A 1154 69.05 -6.20 -19.42
CA CYS A 1154 69.48 -7.29 -20.29
C CYS A 1154 70.33 -6.75 -21.43
N THR A 1155 71.47 -7.38 -21.69
CA THR A 1155 72.42 -6.97 -22.74
C THR A 1155 72.77 -8.12 -23.66
N ASP A 1156 73.09 -7.82 -24.91
CA ASP A 1156 73.62 -8.77 -25.90
C ASP A 1156 75.05 -9.25 -25.53
N ASN A 1157 75.58 -10.24 -26.24
CA ASN A 1157 76.93 -10.81 -26.11
C ASN A 1157 78.09 -9.78 -26.23
N ASN A 1158 77.80 -8.58 -26.74
CA ASN A 1158 78.75 -7.47 -26.83
C ASN A 1158 78.59 -6.42 -25.70
N GLY A 1159 77.66 -6.62 -24.77
CA GLY A 1159 77.41 -5.72 -23.64
C GLY A 1159 76.54 -4.49 -23.98
N THR A 1160 75.84 -4.53 -25.12
CA THR A 1160 74.87 -3.51 -25.53
C THR A 1160 73.51 -3.80 -24.92
N VAL A 1161 72.81 -2.80 -24.39
CA VAL A 1161 71.52 -2.95 -23.72
C VAL A 1161 70.39 -3.23 -24.72
N ASP A 1162 69.72 -4.38 -24.56
CA ASP A 1162 68.63 -4.84 -25.41
C ASP A 1162 67.25 -4.58 -24.79
N SER A 1163 67.13 -4.69 -23.47
CA SER A 1163 65.88 -4.42 -22.76
C SER A 1163 66.13 -4.05 -21.30
N ILE A 1164 65.23 -3.22 -20.76
CA ILE A 1164 65.25 -2.78 -19.37
C ILE A 1164 63.87 -2.94 -18.73
N ASN A 1165 63.82 -3.08 -17.41
CA ASN A 1165 62.58 -3.00 -16.66
C ASN A 1165 62.29 -1.54 -16.19
N PRO A 1166 61.04 -1.22 -15.82
CA PRO A 1166 60.67 0.12 -15.35
C PRO A 1166 61.44 0.59 -14.11
N ALA A 1167 61.90 -0.33 -13.24
CA ALA A 1167 62.66 0.00 -12.04
C ALA A 1167 63.99 0.73 -12.35
N VAL A 1168 64.57 0.53 -13.54
CA VAL A 1168 65.75 1.30 -14.00
C VAL A 1168 65.44 2.79 -14.13
N THR A 1169 64.22 3.14 -14.54
CA THR A 1169 63.78 4.55 -14.63
C THR A 1169 63.56 5.14 -13.24
N ASP A 1170 63.04 4.34 -12.30
CA ASP A 1170 62.76 4.79 -10.94
C ASP A 1170 64.05 5.02 -10.13
N VAL A 1171 65.05 4.15 -10.25
CA VAL A 1171 66.30 4.22 -9.45
C VAL A 1171 67.38 5.07 -10.12
N PHE A 1172 67.62 4.92 -11.43
CA PHE A 1172 68.69 5.64 -12.13
C PHE A 1172 68.21 6.88 -12.88
N GLY A 1173 66.90 7.09 -13.03
CA GLY A 1173 66.31 8.25 -13.71
C GLY A 1173 66.33 8.19 -15.24
N TYR A 1174 66.97 7.17 -15.84
CA TYR A 1174 67.05 7.04 -17.30
C TYR A 1174 65.74 6.56 -17.91
N LYS A 1175 65.30 7.22 -18.98
CA LYS A 1175 64.20 6.74 -19.83
C LYS A 1175 64.66 5.54 -20.68
N PRO A 1176 63.76 4.60 -21.01
CA PRO A 1176 64.11 3.45 -21.85
C PRO A 1176 64.78 3.82 -23.17
N GLU A 1177 64.32 4.88 -23.82
CA GLU A 1177 64.87 5.37 -25.09
C GLU A 1177 66.31 5.87 -24.97
N GLN A 1178 66.77 6.27 -23.78
CA GLN A 1178 68.12 6.78 -23.56
C GLN A 1178 69.17 5.67 -23.37
N LEU A 1179 68.76 4.50 -22.84
CA LEU A 1179 69.67 3.38 -22.54
C LEU A 1179 69.62 2.25 -23.57
N LEU A 1180 68.51 2.07 -24.29
CA LEU A 1180 68.40 1.04 -25.32
C LEU A 1180 69.43 1.27 -26.44
N GLY A 1181 70.26 0.26 -26.72
CA GLY A 1181 71.34 0.35 -27.72
C GLY A 1181 72.65 1.00 -27.22
N GLN A 1182 72.71 1.48 -25.99
CA GLN A 1182 73.94 1.96 -25.33
C GLN A 1182 74.72 0.79 -24.71
N PRO A 1183 76.03 0.90 -24.48
CA PRO A 1183 76.77 -0.08 -23.69
C PRO A 1183 76.38 0.01 -22.21
N LEU A 1184 76.29 -1.14 -21.52
CA LEU A 1184 75.99 -1.23 -20.09
C LEU A 1184 76.94 -0.37 -19.23
N LEU A 1185 78.17 -0.23 -19.69
CA LEU A 1185 79.24 0.56 -19.06
C LEU A 1185 78.83 2.02 -18.81
N THR A 1186 77.86 2.56 -19.55
CA THR A 1186 77.36 3.94 -19.40
C THR A 1186 76.76 4.20 -18.01
N VAL A 1187 76.17 3.17 -17.38
CA VAL A 1187 75.52 3.29 -16.06
C VAL A 1187 76.54 3.14 -14.92
N ILE A 1188 77.79 2.73 -15.20
CA ILE A 1188 78.82 2.42 -14.19
C ILE A 1188 79.94 3.46 -14.25
N LYS A 1189 80.51 3.83 -13.09
CA LYS A 1189 81.61 4.79 -12.98
C LYS A 1189 82.89 4.31 -13.70
N GLU A 1190 83.58 5.22 -14.39
CA GLU A 1190 84.76 4.93 -15.25
C GLU A 1190 85.87 4.10 -14.57
N THR A 1191 86.04 4.23 -13.24
CA THR A 1191 87.06 3.49 -12.49
C THR A 1191 86.80 1.99 -12.41
N GLU A 1192 85.54 1.55 -12.48
CA GLU A 1192 85.11 0.15 -12.27
C GLU A 1192 84.67 -0.54 -13.59
N GLN A 1193 84.55 0.23 -14.67
CA GLN A 1193 84.19 -0.27 -16.01
C GLN A 1193 85.16 -1.33 -16.55
N ASN A 1194 86.46 -1.17 -16.29
CA ASN A 1194 87.49 -2.09 -16.78
C ASN A 1194 87.39 -3.48 -16.12
N ASP A 1195 87.05 -3.52 -14.83
CA ASP A 1195 86.92 -4.76 -14.07
C ASP A 1195 85.69 -5.55 -14.51
N LEU A 1196 84.57 -4.86 -14.74
CA LEU A 1196 83.37 -5.46 -15.31
C LEU A 1196 83.62 -6.00 -16.72
N MET A 1197 84.28 -5.22 -17.57
CA MET A 1197 84.56 -5.64 -18.95
C MET A 1197 85.49 -6.86 -19.00
N ASN A 1198 86.48 -6.92 -18.10
CA ASN A 1198 87.33 -8.10 -17.94
C ASN A 1198 86.53 -9.30 -17.46
N GLN A 1199 85.63 -9.11 -16.49
CA GLN A 1199 84.77 -10.18 -15.99
C GLN A 1199 83.80 -10.71 -17.06
N MET A 1200 83.18 -9.83 -17.86
CA MET A 1200 82.34 -10.24 -18.99
C MET A 1200 83.13 -11.03 -20.03
N LYS A 1201 84.40 -10.66 -20.30
CA LYS A 1201 85.30 -11.44 -21.18
C LYS A 1201 85.67 -12.79 -20.58
N LEU A 1202 85.94 -12.86 -19.28
CA LEU A 1202 86.22 -14.12 -18.57
C LEU A 1202 84.99 -15.05 -18.57
N MET A 1203 83.79 -14.50 -18.42
CA MET A 1203 82.53 -15.25 -18.53
C MET A 1203 82.27 -15.75 -19.94
N LYS A 1204 82.49 -14.89 -20.95
CA LYS A 1204 82.37 -15.26 -22.38
C LYS A 1204 83.34 -16.39 -22.76
N ASN A 1205 84.53 -16.39 -22.18
CA ASN A 1205 85.54 -17.44 -22.36
C ASN A 1205 85.36 -18.65 -21.41
N LYS A 1206 84.30 -18.68 -20.59
CA LYS A 1206 84.00 -19.73 -19.58
C LYS A 1206 85.11 -19.97 -18.54
N GLN A 1207 85.92 -18.95 -18.27
CA GLN A 1207 86.99 -18.98 -17.26
C GLN A 1207 86.50 -18.54 -15.87
N SER A 1208 85.23 -18.16 -15.74
CA SER A 1208 84.56 -17.76 -14.51
C SER A 1208 83.16 -18.38 -14.41
N PRO A 1209 82.60 -18.54 -13.20
CA PRO A 1209 81.23 -19.05 -13.02
C PRO A 1209 80.20 -18.13 -13.71
N SER A 1210 79.06 -18.70 -14.11
CA SER A 1210 77.98 -18.00 -14.82
C SER A 1210 77.29 -16.89 -14.02
N ASN A 1211 77.53 -16.85 -12.70
CA ASN A 1211 76.98 -15.85 -11.79
C ASN A 1211 78.15 -15.12 -11.12
N TYR A 1212 78.11 -13.80 -11.13
CA TYR A 1212 79.08 -12.95 -10.46
C TYR A 1212 78.37 -11.84 -9.71
N THR A 1213 78.80 -11.61 -8.48
CA THR A 1213 78.29 -10.55 -7.60
C THR A 1213 79.44 -9.62 -7.27
N SER A 1214 79.24 -8.31 -7.42
CA SER A 1214 80.21 -7.27 -7.08
C SER A 1214 79.50 -6.03 -6.61
N HIS A 1215 80.18 -5.21 -5.80
CA HIS A 1215 79.72 -3.87 -5.47
C HIS A 1215 80.25 -2.91 -6.52
N CYS A 1216 79.41 -2.01 -7.03
CA CYS A 1216 79.81 -0.98 -7.98
C CYS A 1216 79.08 0.33 -7.76
N ILE A 1217 79.70 1.44 -8.14
CA ILE A 1217 79.08 2.76 -8.09
C ILE A 1217 78.47 3.08 -9.46
N CYS A 1218 77.15 3.17 -9.48
CA CYS A 1218 76.37 3.55 -10.66
C CYS A 1218 76.21 5.08 -10.76
N ILE A 1219 76.02 5.57 -11.98
CA ILE A 1219 75.76 6.99 -12.27
C ILE A 1219 74.32 7.11 -12.77
N SER A 1220 73.56 8.06 -12.23
CA SER A 1220 72.19 8.40 -12.66
C SER A 1220 72.18 9.45 -13.79
N ASP A 1221 71.03 9.65 -14.45
CA ASP A 1221 70.84 10.71 -15.48
C ASP A 1221 71.14 12.14 -14.96
N SER A 1222 71.17 12.32 -13.64
CA SER A 1222 71.50 13.59 -12.95
C SER A 1222 72.94 13.69 -12.45
N ASP A 1223 73.82 12.76 -12.86
CA ASP A 1223 75.23 12.67 -12.47
C ASP A 1223 75.46 12.38 -10.96
N MET A 1224 74.42 11.90 -10.26
CA MET A 1224 74.54 11.42 -8.88
C MET A 1224 75.09 9.99 -8.84
N GLN A 1225 76.01 9.73 -7.93
CA GLN A 1225 76.64 8.43 -7.70
C GLN A 1225 75.82 7.61 -6.70
N ILE A 1226 75.35 6.44 -7.14
CA ILE A 1226 74.52 5.52 -6.36
C ILE A 1226 75.33 4.24 -6.11
N PRO A 1227 75.63 3.86 -4.86
CA PRO A 1227 76.26 2.59 -4.55
C PRO A 1227 75.26 1.44 -4.76
N CYS A 1228 75.58 0.49 -5.64
CA CYS A 1228 74.71 -0.62 -5.98
C CYS A 1228 75.46 -1.96 -5.83
N GLU A 1229 74.74 -2.98 -5.36
CA GLU A 1229 75.17 -4.36 -5.53
C GLU A 1229 74.76 -4.82 -6.94
N LEU A 1230 75.76 -5.21 -7.74
CA LEU A 1230 75.58 -5.75 -9.08
C LEU A 1230 75.67 -7.28 -9.05
N GLN A 1231 74.64 -7.93 -9.58
CA GLN A 1231 74.64 -9.33 -9.92
C GLN A 1231 74.59 -9.51 -11.44
N LEU A 1232 75.67 -10.05 -12.01
CA LEU A 1232 75.81 -10.35 -13.43
C LEU A 1232 75.59 -11.85 -13.68
N LEU A 1233 74.65 -12.15 -14.56
CA LEU A 1233 74.28 -13.52 -14.96
C LEU A 1233 74.54 -13.71 -16.46
N ALA A 1234 75.33 -14.73 -16.80
CA ALA A 1234 75.62 -15.11 -18.17
C ALA A 1234 74.61 -16.18 -18.66
N MET A 1235 73.83 -15.86 -19.69
CA MET A 1235 72.83 -16.78 -20.26
C MET A 1235 73.41 -17.51 -21.47
N PHE A 1236 73.29 -18.83 -21.46
CA PHE A 1236 73.72 -19.71 -22.55
C PHE A 1236 72.49 -20.37 -23.18
N ASP A 1237 72.52 -20.56 -24.50
CA ASP A 1237 71.45 -21.28 -25.20
C ASP A 1237 71.46 -22.77 -24.79
N SER A 1238 70.27 -23.34 -24.51
CA SER A 1238 70.14 -24.76 -24.14
C SER A 1238 70.09 -25.68 -25.37
N ASP A 1239 69.84 -25.15 -26.57
CA ASP A 1239 69.42 -25.95 -27.73
C ASP A 1239 70.50 -26.14 -28.83
N SER A 1240 71.73 -25.65 -28.63
CA SER A 1240 72.85 -25.83 -29.57
C SER A 1240 74.01 -26.64 -28.99
N VAL A 1241 74.56 -27.59 -29.78
CA VAL A 1241 75.70 -28.46 -29.40
C VAL A 1241 76.98 -27.65 -29.10
N THR A 1242 77.08 -26.43 -29.62
CA THR A 1242 78.01 -25.40 -29.16
C THR A 1242 77.26 -24.45 -28.24
N SER A 1243 77.50 -24.52 -26.93
CA SER A 1243 76.89 -23.61 -25.94
C SER A 1243 77.50 -22.21 -26.06
N GLU A 1244 76.99 -21.43 -27.01
CA GLU A 1244 77.33 -20.02 -27.21
C GLU A 1244 76.58 -19.14 -26.20
N LEU A 1245 77.25 -18.07 -25.74
CA LEU A 1245 76.66 -17.09 -24.84
C LEU A 1245 75.66 -16.23 -25.63
N THR A 1246 74.41 -16.17 -25.19
CA THR A 1246 73.34 -15.43 -25.88
C THR A 1246 73.16 -14.02 -25.33
N SER A 1247 73.23 -13.84 -24.02
CA SER A 1247 73.02 -12.54 -23.37
C SER A 1247 73.60 -12.50 -21.96
N PHE A 1248 73.78 -11.30 -21.43
CA PHE A 1248 73.99 -11.09 -20.01
C PHE A 1248 72.76 -10.42 -19.39
N VAL A 1249 72.42 -10.82 -18.16
CA VAL A 1249 71.40 -10.16 -17.35
C VAL A 1249 72.10 -9.54 -16.15
N SER A 1250 72.01 -8.22 -16.03
CA SER A 1250 72.58 -7.44 -14.94
C SER A 1250 71.45 -6.99 -14.02
N ILE A 1251 71.52 -7.37 -12.75
CA ILE A 1251 70.58 -6.96 -11.71
C ILE A 1251 71.31 -6.00 -10.79
N PHE A 1252 70.79 -4.79 -10.62
CA PHE A 1252 71.30 -3.81 -9.66
C PHE A 1252 70.31 -3.66 -8.50
N SER A 1253 70.84 -3.70 -7.29
CA SER A 1253 70.10 -3.40 -6.06
C SER A 1253 70.77 -2.23 -5.36
N ASP A 1254 70.02 -1.17 -5.08
CA ASP A 1254 70.53 0.00 -4.35
C ASP A 1254 70.83 -0.40 -2.90
N GLU A 1255 72.05 -0.17 -2.43
CA GLU A 1255 72.44 -0.48 -1.05
C GLU A 1255 71.79 0.46 -0.03
N ASN A 1256 71.26 1.61 -0.46
CA ASN A 1256 70.58 2.54 0.43
C ASN A 1256 69.13 2.13 0.74
N GLU A 1257 68.52 1.25 -0.06
CA GLU A 1257 67.15 0.74 0.10
C GLU A 1257 67.06 -0.64 0.79
N LEU A 1258 68.21 -1.25 1.13
CA LEU A 1258 68.35 -2.54 1.84
C LEU A 1258 68.60 -2.34 3.35
#